data_AF-A0A258ZHC5-F1
#
_entry.id   AF-A0A258ZHC5-F1
#
_cell.length_a   1.000
_cell.length_b   1.000
_cell.length_c   1.000
_cell.angle_alpha   90.00
_cell.angle_beta   90.00
_cell.angle_gamma   90.00
#
_symmetry.space_group_name_H-M   'P 1'
#
loop_
_entity.id
_entity.type
_entity.pdbx_description
1 polymer ?
#
loop_
_entity_poly.entity_id
_entity_poly.type
_entity_poly.pdbx_seq_one_letter_code
_entity_poly.pdbx_strand_id
1 'polypeptide(L)'
;MRMVLTMRLITIILFALGWISSAAAESPAAGATVAAAKAGFVKEQAISGARKLIGWKDDHFFVAKQDASIDEVDHAGRKVLALQAKDSKGSLILKQAEAAAVADGIIYVADSENSQIAMFSVAGKYQGSFGAKRGGFFGGNAGVELSSPQGVAIHEGIVYVADTGNGKVQLFGSNGVFLATLEIDSSPDNKDAAEKKLPYKLSEPTDIAISGRGEIYVLDANDGLIKVYSLNGKYLKHLPANGKALAFSLAAEGVYVADKDSLIVQRFDYRDNVTYSFGAKGEGRGLFKSISGLVAGRDSQVYVGDSKKGTANIFRAEAGVALETVPRPASRISVKVLSVIPVSVSKMAWNGKDTIYAVDTEKESIVILKNGVAAGEIKVKDLRPIAVAVDKSGALWALDKNNLRVVKLDESGTILGSIGSKGSKKGQLDDPTDLAIASNGDIYIADRGNNWVQVFNSEGGFVKAVTKGMTAELDEPSAIALDPQDNLYVLDKGRNTVTAFSARGEALAEFGKGRGGAADLVKPVALMATQDEVFVLDSNQVRVFSTQGEYRRSFSARGSAPGELDEPLAIAAKDSTTFLISERGNKRVQSFATLYKPPVPEQFAAQGAVHAVELRWAATALPYIKQYQVYRSGSAGAGFVRIGSSQNNQYVDQGLGGDEQYYYRIAAESYDGFEGASSGAVQGTAQKFSPPVLEKVEVEPTPWQIKMSWKPVDPQYLGAYLIYQKEGETYTKIGEASVPEYTSASLKPDSRYTFYISTLSTDNVESEKFAVTASTLPFNKAPLEIDVLKLSDIFSNTYKLYEDNGVGRIRLTNNTDKIINSIKVSFVLKNVMDYPTEIKIEQILPGKSEEITLKAVFNNTILTISEDSSVQALIEASYYENGAQVVYGKNSTVKVYDKHRLTWDERGRYAAFITPKDPPILNFVRSVATQYPDAKDPAQMAAVVFDALGVAGLTYLADPTNPYQVSSGKTDVVDYIQYPRETMRRKSGDCDDLVAIYSASLEGLGIYTLVVEVPGHMFMMFSTGIDADADGYTNNDLYVIHKDKLWIPVETTIVGSSFIKAWELGAANYYKWKDKGLTILDVHEAWSTFKPASLPESSQATLDVSVKQIDKKFPGDLVSVLKISSQTKIRNHLRAIEKNPADMDAHLQAAIVLARLGDSSEALKYFDKIVAVEPKNAAALNNRGNIFMLQGDYAAAQKNYLAATLSNPEDAEIWVNLAKSYKAVRNMKKAKESFVKASKLDPSVKNKYKALSLELLNAL
;
A
#
# COMPACT_ATOMS: atom_id res chain seq x y z
N MET A 1 -36.80 -42.89 -42.07
CA MET A 1 -36.85 -43.60 -43.38
C MET A 1 -37.98 -43.00 -44.21
N ARG A 2 -37.67 -42.33 -45.34
CA ARG A 2 -38.54 -42.02 -46.53
C ARG A 2 -39.88 -41.25 -46.26
N MET A 3 -40.58 -40.56 -47.17
CA MET A 3 -40.71 -40.40 -48.64
C MET A 3 -41.17 -38.93 -48.93
N VAL A 4 -41.18 -38.28 -50.11
CA VAL A 4 -40.68 -38.55 -51.49
C VAL A 4 -40.56 -37.21 -52.31
N LEU A 5 -39.66 -37.17 -53.30
CA LEU A 5 -39.76 -36.71 -54.73
C LEU A 5 -40.99 -35.85 -55.22
N THR A 6 -40.95 -35.02 -56.29
CA THR A 6 -40.33 -35.17 -57.65
C THR A 6 -40.30 -33.86 -58.51
N MET A 7 -39.20 -33.61 -59.27
CA MET A 7 -39.11 -33.18 -60.72
C MET A 7 -39.62 -31.78 -61.21
N ARG A 8 -39.16 -31.15 -62.33
CA ARG A 8 -38.07 -31.39 -63.34
C ARG A 8 -37.66 -30.10 -64.12
N LEU A 9 -36.41 -30.13 -64.61
CA LEU A 9 -35.70 -29.62 -65.83
C LEU A 9 -36.55 -29.18 -67.08
N ILE A 10 -36.10 -28.43 -68.12
CA ILE A 10 -34.77 -27.96 -68.60
C ILE A 10 -34.85 -26.69 -69.54
N THR A 11 -33.69 -26.04 -69.73
CA THR A 11 -33.10 -25.06 -70.72
C THR A 11 -33.62 -25.12 -72.20
N ILE A 12 -33.29 -24.27 -73.21
CA ILE A 12 -32.11 -23.43 -73.61
C ILE A 12 -32.55 -22.27 -74.56
N ILE A 13 -31.80 -21.15 -74.67
CA ILE A 13 -31.28 -20.50 -75.92
C ILE A 13 -30.44 -19.21 -75.58
N LEU A 14 -30.08 -18.34 -76.53
CA LEU A 14 -28.96 -17.36 -76.54
C LEU A 14 -29.31 -15.89 -76.91
N PHE A 15 -28.56 -14.96 -76.30
CA PHE A 15 -27.93 -13.70 -76.83
C PHE A 15 -28.61 -12.31 -76.94
N ALA A 16 -27.73 -11.32 -76.68
CA ALA A 16 -27.70 -9.89 -77.03
C ALA A 16 -28.32 -8.85 -76.07
N LEU A 17 -27.60 -7.73 -75.92
CA LEU A 17 -27.83 -6.68 -74.92
C LEU A 17 -28.91 -5.66 -75.37
N GLY A 18 -29.68 -5.20 -74.38
CA GLY A 18 -29.81 -3.75 -74.16
C GLY A 18 -31.21 -3.14 -74.18
N TRP A 19 -31.39 -2.25 -73.20
CA TRP A 19 -32.21 -1.02 -73.22
C TRP A 19 -33.65 -1.00 -72.69
N ILE A 20 -33.83 -0.01 -71.81
CA ILE A 20 -34.99 0.86 -71.56
C ILE A 20 -36.07 0.47 -70.52
N SER A 21 -36.24 1.44 -69.63
CA SER A 21 -37.25 1.69 -68.61
C SER A 21 -38.61 2.16 -69.14
N SER A 22 -39.69 1.98 -68.37
CA SER A 22 -40.43 3.10 -67.74
C SER A 22 -41.68 2.65 -66.97
N ALA A 23 -42.02 3.43 -65.93
CA ALA A 23 -43.34 3.73 -65.31
C ALA A 23 -44.50 2.68 -65.34
N ALA A 24 -45.34 2.53 -64.30
CA ALA A 24 -45.34 3.03 -62.91
C ALA A 24 -46.39 2.25 -62.10
N ALA A 25 -46.23 2.14 -60.78
CA ALA A 25 -47.30 1.79 -59.84
C ALA A 25 -46.92 2.26 -58.41
N GLU A 26 -47.91 2.60 -57.60
CA GLU A 26 -47.73 3.32 -56.33
C GLU A 26 -47.49 2.40 -55.12
N SER A 27 -46.87 3.01 -54.10
CA SER A 27 -46.81 2.65 -52.67
C SER A 27 -47.64 1.46 -52.15
N PRO A 28 -47.01 0.61 -51.32
CA PRO A 28 -47.60 0.11 -50.08
C PRO A 28 -46.99 0.86 -48.86
N ALA A 29 -47.85 1.53 -48.10
CA ALA A 29 -47.47 2.19 -46.86
C ALA A 29 -47.33 1.19 -45.69
N ALA A 30 -46.52 1.57 -44.70
CA ALA A 30 -46.52 1.10 -43.30
C ALA A 30 -46.63 -0.42 -43.04
N GLY A 31 -45.50 -1.05 -42.71
CA GLY A 31 -45.48 -2.47 -42.26
C GLY A 31 -44.25 -2.95 -41.50
N ALA A 32 -43.26 -2.08 -41.22
CA ALA A 32 -42.16 -2.45 -40.33
C ALA A 32 -42.65 -2.33 -38.87
N THR A 33 -42.91 -3.47 -38.23
CA THR A 33 -43.10 -3.52 -36.78
C THR A 33 -41.84 -2.98 -36.10
N VAL A 34 -41.94 -1.76 -35.58
CA VAL A 34 -40.89 -1.16 -34.74
C VAL A 34 -40.70 -2.09 -33.54
N ALA A 35 -39.58 -2.80 -33.51
CA ALA A 35 -39.13 -3.47 -32.30
C ALA A 35 -39.04 -2.39 -31.21
N ALA A 36 -39.81 -2.55 -30.13
CA ALA A 36 -40.02 -1.51 -29.14
C ALA A 36 -38.68 -0.93 -28.67
N ALA A 37 -38.58 0.39 -28.57
CA ALA A 37 -37.32 1.07 -28.31
C ALA A 37 -36.78 0.73 -26.91
N LYS A 38 -35.88 -0.26 -26.87
CA LYS A 38 -35.12 -0.69 -25.67
C LYS A 38 -34.02 0.31 -25.25
N ALA A 39 -33.97 1.48 -25.90
CA ALA A 39 -33.22 2.64 -25.46
C ALA A 39 -34.16 3.85 -25.42
N GLY A 40 -34.49 4.32 -24.22
CA GLY A 40 -35.36 5.46 -24.01
C GLY A 40 -34.59 6.77 -24.05
N PHE A 41 -35.02 7.74 -24.84
CA PHE A 41 -34.47 9.10 -24.79
C PHE A 41 -34.74 9.72 -23.41
N VAL A 42 -33.67 10.19 -22.74
CA VAL A 42 -33.72 10.79 -21.40
C VAL A 42 -33.81 12.31 -21.51
N LYS A 43 -32.82 12.95 -22.14
CA LYS A 43 -32.78 14.41 -22.37
C LYS A 43 -31.83 14.80 -23.49
N GLU A 44 -32.02 16.00 -24.02
CA GLU A 44 -31.04 16.69 -24.87
C GLU A 44 -30.37 17.76 -24.00
N GLN A 45 -29.04 17.70 -23.93
CA GLN A 45 -28.22 18.54 -23.07
C GLN A 45 -27.43 19.51 -23.95
N ALA A 46 -27.56 20.82 -23.72
CA ALA A 46 -26.75 21.81 -24.42
C ALA A 46 -25.28 21.74 -23.97
N ILE A 47 -24.33 21.82 -24.93
CA ILE A 47 -22.89 21.81 -24.69
C ILE A 47 -22.24 22.93 -25.51
N SER A 48 -22.05 24.08 -24.87
CA SER A 48 -21.57 25.30 -25.54
C SER A 48 -20.16 25.14 -26.11
N GLY A 49 -20.00 25.42 -27.40
CA GLY A 49 -18.70 25.40 -28.11
C GLY A 49 -18.16 24.00 -28.43
N ALA A 50 -18.96 22.93 -28.25
CA ALA A 50 -18.55 21.55 -28.51
C ALA A 50 -18.23 21.31 -29.99
N ARG A 51 -17.09 20.67 -30.24
CA ARG A 51 -16.66 20.14 -31.55
C ARG A 51 -16.93 18.64 -31.66
N LYS A 52 -16.54 17.89 -30.62
CA LYS A 52 -16.54 16.41 -30.59
C LYS A 52 -16.70 15.91 -29.15
N LEU A 53 -17.42 14.80 -28.94
CA LEU A 53 -17.29 14.01 -27.70
C LEU A 53 -16.11 13.06 -27.89
N ILE A 54 -15.14 13.10 -26.96
CA ILE A 54 -13.84 12.45 -27.17
C ILE A 54 -13.53 11.32 -26.18
N GLY A 55 -14.28 11.18 -25.08
CA GLY A 55 -13.98 10.16 -24.07
C GLY A 55 -14.91 10.16 -22.86
N TRP A 56 -14.61 9.28 -21.89
CA TRP A 56 -15.39 9.03 -20.67
C TRP A 56 -14.49 8.78 -19.44
N LYS A 57 -14.98 9.11 -18.25
CA LYS A 57 -14.36 8.87 -16.94
C LYS A 57 -15.43 8.97 -15.85
N ASP A 58 -15.60 7.94 -15.03
CA ASP A 58 -16.33 7.99 -13.74
C ASP A 58 -17.64 8.81 -13.76
N ASP A 59 -18.53 8.49 -14.70
CA ASP A 59 -19.84 9.12 -14.95
C ASP A 59 -19.83 10.56 -15.53
N HIS A 60 -18.66 10.99 -16.03
CA HIS A 60 -18.44 12.20 -16.81
C HIS A 60 -17.94 11.89 -18.24
N PHE A 61 -18.19 12.81 -19.17
CA PHE A 61 -17.67 12.75 -20.55
C PHE A 61 -16.73 13.92 -20.87
N PHE A 62 -15.78 13.69 -21.76
CA PHE A 62 -14.86 14.71 -22.26
C PHE A 62 -15.38 15.35 -23.55
N VAL A 63 -15.37 16.67 -23.60
CA VAL A 63 -15.80 17.48 -24.75
C VAL A 63 -14.60 18.24 -25.30
N ALA A 64 -14.18 17.92 -26.53
CA ALA A 64 -13.28 18.81 -27.28
C ALA A 64 -14.08 20.00 -27.82
N LYS A 65 -13.54 21.21 -27.67
CA LYS A 65 -14.12 22.44 -28.21
C LYS A 65 -13.45 22.90 -29.48
N GLN A 66 -14.04 23.92 -30.11
CA GLN A 66 -13.49 24.57 -31.31
C GLN A 66 -12.21 25.39 -31.04
N ASP A 67 -11.94 25.76 -29.78
CA ASP A 67 -10.75 26.52 -29.35
C ASP A 67 -9.60 25.62 -28.86
N ALA A 68 -9.63 24.33 -29.21
CA ALA A 68 -8.74 23.27 -28.78
C ALA A 68 -8.76 22.93 -27.27
N SER A 69 -9.58 23.61 -26.46
CA SER A 69 -9.75 23.24 -25.05
C SER A 69 -10.60 21.98 -24.87
N ILE A 70 -10.41 21.31 -23.73
CA ILE A 70 -11.22 20.15 -23.32
C ILE A 70 -11.85 20.45 -21.96
N ASP A 71 -13.16 20.20 -21.88
CA ASP A 71 -13.89 20.20 -20.61
C ASP A 71 -14.29 18.76 -20.23
N GLU A 72 -14.17 18.41 -18.95
CA GLU A 72 -14.85 17.27 -18.33
C GLU A 72 -16.24 17.74 -17.90
N VAL A 73 -17.29 17.03 -18.32
CA VAL A 73 -18.68 17.45 -18.14
C VAL A 73 -19.48 16.31 -17.50
N ASP A 74 -20.26 16.63 -16.47
CA ASP A 74 -21.10 15.65 -15.79
C ASP A 74 -22.40 15.31 -16.56
N HIS A 75 -23.11 14.29 -16.10
CA HIS A 75 -24.43 13.92 -16.62
C HIS A 75 -25.48 15.06 -16.54
N ALA A 76 -25.26 16.10 -15.72
CA ALA A 76 -26.10 17.29 -15.65
C ALA A 76 -25.72 18.37 -16.70
N GLY A 77 -24.65 18.15 -17.48
CA GLY A 77 -24.12 19.11 -18.46
C GLY A 77 -23.28 20.23 -17.83
N ARG A 78 -22.90 20.10 -16.56
CA ARG A 78 -22.06 21.07 -15.86
C ARG A 78 -20.60 20.73 -16.10
N LYS A 79 -19.80 21.76 -16.39
CA LYS A 79 -18.35 21.65 -16.44
C LYS A 79 -17.82 21.32 -15.05
N VAL A 80 -17.19 20.17 -14.91
CA VAL A 80 -16.52 19.70 -13.68
C VAL A 80 -15.08 20.18 -13.66
N LEU A 81 -14.38 20.06 -14.79
CA LEU A 81 -12.96 20.36 -14.93
C LEU A 81 -12.68 20.94 -16.32
N ALA A 82 -11.59 21.72 -16.42
CA ALA A 82 -10.96 22.06 -17.70
C ALA A 82 -9.58 21.40 -17.74
N LEU A 83 -9.20 20.79 -18.86
CA LEU A 83 -7.80 20.44 -19.06
C LEU A 83 -7.00 21.71 -19.37
N GLN A 84 -5.75 21.75 -18.89
CA GLN A 84 -4.86 22.89 -19.08
C GLN A 84 -4.63 23.16 -20.57
N ALA A 85 -5.28 24.21 -21.10
CA ALA A 85 -5.20 24.52 -22.53
C ALA A 85 -3.84 25.12 -22.96
N LYS A 86 -3.06 25.70 -22.03
CA LYS A 86 -1.84 26.47 -22.34
C LYS A 86 -0.65 26.16 -21.43
N ASP A 87 0.55 26.20 -22.01
CA ASP A 87 1.82 26.05 -21.29
C ASP A 87 2.20 27.32 -20.50
N SER A 88 3.33 27.28 -19.79
CA SER A 88 3.85 28.43 -19.01
C SER A 88 4.28 29.63 -19.86
N LYS A 89 4.32 29.51 -21.19
CA LYS A 89 4.62 30.58 -22.15
C LYS A 89 3.35 31.10 -22.86
N GLY A 90 2.18 30.52 -22.56
CA GLY A 90 0.90 30.87 -23.18
C GLY A 90 0.61 30.16 -24.51
N SER A 91 1.47 29.26 -24.95
CA SER A 91 1.28 28.42 -26.15
C SER A 91 0.19 27.38 -25.90
N LEU A 92 -0.65 27.08 -26.90
CA LEU A 92 -1.62 26.00 -26.77
C LEU A 92 -0.92 24.64 -26.66
N ILE A 93 -1.28 23.86 -25.65
CA ILE A 93 -0.78 22.49 -25.43
C ILE A 93 -1.41 21.52 -26.44
N LEU A 94 -2.69 21.74 -26.74
CA LEU A 94 -3.50 20.97 -27.68
C LEU A 94 -3.86 21.84 -28.88
N LYS A 95 -3.89 21.25 -30.09
CA LYS A 95 -4.46 21.92 -31.27
C LYS A 95 -5.74 21.26 -31.76
N GLN A 96 -5.74 19.95 -31.92
CA GLN A 96 -6.91 19.21 -32.38
C GLN A 96 -7.04 17.88 -31.62
N ALA A 97 -7.62 17.98 -30.42
CA ALA A 97 -7.89 16.83 -29.57
C ALA A 97 -9.03 15.96 -30.14
N GLU A 98 -8.72 14.72 -30.54
CA GLU A 98 -9.64 13.82 -31.24
C GLU A 98 -10.21 12.69 -30.37
N ALA A 99 -9.45 12.17 -29.42
CA ALA A 99 -9.89 11.15 -28.47
C ALA A 99 -9.24 11.37 -27.10
N ALA A 100 -9.89 10.90 -26.03
CA ALA A 100 -9.39 10.92 -24.67
C ALA A 100 -9.70 9.62 -23.93
N ALA A 101 -8.70 9.05 -23.26
CA ALA A 101 -8.83 7.87 -22.41
C ALA A 101 -8.17 8.11 -21.04
N VAL A 102 -8.61 7.42 -20.00
CA VAL A 102 -8.14 7.64 -18.62
C VAL A 102 -7.68 6.31 -18.00
N ALA A 103 -6.48 6.32 -17.40
CA ALA A 103 -5.96 5.24 -16.58
C ALA A 103 -4.92 5.77 -15.58
N ASP A 104 -4.74 5.09 -14.45
CA ASP A 104 -3.68 5.35 -13.46
C ASP A 104 -3.55 6.81 -13.00
N GLY A 105 -4.68 7.54 -12.93
CA GLY A 105 -4.71 8.96 -12.56
C GLY A 105 -4.30 9.94 -13.67
N ILE A 106 -4.11 9.45 -14.90
CA ILE A 106 -3.70 10.21 -16.09
C ILE A 106 -4.78 10.16 -17.17
N ILE A 107 -5.05 11.31 -17.78
CA ILE A 107 -5.91 11.50 -18.95
C ILE A 107 -4.98 11.65 -20.16
N TYR A 108 -5.11 10.73 -21.12
CA TYR A 108 -4.34 10.69 -22.36
C TYR A 108 -5.22 11.23 -23.49
N VAL A 109 -4.73 12.23 -24.22
CA VAL A 109 -5.46 12.95 -25.27
C VAL A 109 -4.71 12.80 -26.58
N ALA A 110 -5.33 12.22 -27.60
CA ALA A 110 -4.80 12.19 -28.96
C ALA A 110 -4.97 13.56 -29.62
N ASP A 111 -3.86 14.20 -30.00
CA ASP A 111 -3.83 15.52 -30.66
C ASP A 111 -3.28 15.36 -32.08
N SER A 112 -4.19 15.38 -33.05
CA SER A 112 -3.89 15.03 -34.44
C SER A 112 -3.00 16.07 -35.13
N GLU A 113 -3.24 17.36 -34.91
CA GLU A 113 -2.44 18.43 -35.52
C GLU A 113 -1.02 18.54 -34.97
N ASN A 114 -0.81 18.33 -33.67
CA ASN A 114 0.53 18.28 -33.08
C ASN A 114 1.19 16.90 -33.22
N SER A 115 0.47 15.90 -33.75
CA SER A 115 1.00 14.55 -33.97
C SER A 115 1.50 13.90 -32.67
N GLN A 116 0.72 14.00 -31.58
CA GLN A 116 1.16 13.58 -30.23
C GLN A 116 0.02 12.99 -29.41
N ILE A 117 0.36 12.29 -28.33
CA ILE A 117 -0.53 12.06 -27.19
C ILE A 117 -0.12 13.00 -26.06
N ALA A 118 -1.02 13.86 -25.61
CA ALA A 118 -0.82 14.72 -24.44
C ALA A 118 -1.38 14.07 -23.17
N MET A 119 -0.66 14.23 -22.06
CA MET A 119 -0.97 13.66 -20.76
C MET A 119 -1.36 14.75 -19.77
N PHE A 120 -2.46 14.57 -19.06
CA PHE A 120 -2.92 15.43 -17.98
C PHE A 120 -3.20 14.60 -16.73
N SER A 121 -3.08 15.16 -15.54
CA SER A 121 -3.60 14.50 -14.34
C SER A 121 -5.13 14.51 -14.33
N VAL A 122 -5.76 13.66 -13.52
CA VAL A 122 -7.21 13.75 -13.24
C VAL A 122 -7.68 15.07 -12.62
N ALA A 123 -6.74 15.94 -12.20
CA ALA A 123 -6.97 17.33 -11.79
C ALA A 123 -6.71 18.35 -12.92
N GLY A 124 -6.57 17.91 -14.16
CA GLY A 124 -6.50 18.74 -15.37
C GLY A 124 -5.14 19.38 -15.66
N LYS A 125 -4.12 19.15 -14.83
CA LYS A 125 -2.77 19.75 -14.99
C LYS A 125 -1.95 18.94 -15.99
N TYR A 126 -1.35 19.59 -16.98
CA TYR A 126 -0.51 18.94 -17.99
C TYR A 126 0.72 18.28 -17.35
N GLN A 127 1.00 17.03 -17.75
CA GLN A 127 2.09 16.19 -17.24
C GLN A 127 3.20 15.97 -18.27
N GLY A 128 2.91 16.16 -19.57
CA GLY A 128 3.84 15.91 -20.68
C GLY A 128 3.12 15.43 -21.93
N SER A 129 3.87 15.10 -22.98
CA SER A 129 3.35 14.46 -24.19
C SER A 129 4.39 13.57 -24.86
N PHE A 130 3.95 12.65 -25.74
CA PHE A 130 4.81 11.73 -26.48
C PHE A 130 4.35 11.54 -27.93
N GLY A 131 5.26 11.03 -28.78
CA GLY A 131 4.98 10.67 -30.17
C GLY A 131 5.15 11.77 -31.23
N ALA A 132 5.58 12.97 -30.86
CA ALA A 132 5.66 14.15 -31.74
C ALA A 132 6.40 13.92 -33.08
N LYS A 133 5.92 14.60 -34.13
CA LYS A 133 6.46 14.57 -35.51
C LYS A 133 7.87 15.18 -35.61
N ARG A 134 8.68 14.68 -36.55
CA ARG A 134 10.06 15.11 -36.82
C ARG A 134 10.25 16.63 -36.83
N GLY A 135 11.14 17.13 -35.98
CA GLY A 135 11.52 18.54 -35.90
C GLY A 135 10.91 19.34 -34.73
N GLY A 136 10.07 18.72 -33.89
CA GLY A 136 9.67 19.30 -32.60
C GLY A 136 10.85 19.47 -31.63
N PHE A 137 10.63 20.22 -30.54
CA PHE A 137 11.66 20.53 -29.52
C PHE A 137 12.22 19.28 -28.79
N PHE A 138 11.55 18.14 -28.95
CA PHE A 138 12.05 16.80 -28.65
C PHE A 138 12.15 16.05 -29.99
N GLY A 139 13.38 15.81 -30.47
CA GLY A 139 13.64 15.46 -31.87
C GLY A 139 13.23 14.03 -32.27
N GLY A 140 12.38 13.91 -33.30
CA GLY A 140 11.93 12.63 -33.86
C GLY A 140 12.93 11.94 -34.80
N ASN A 141 12.83 10.61 -34.89
CA ASN A 141 13.51 9.79 -35.90
C ASN A 141 12.71 8.52 -36.26
N ALA A 142 13.15 7.85 -37.33
CA ALA A 142 12.33 6.99 -38.18
C ALA A 142 11.67 5.77 -37.47
N GLY A 143 10.34 5.69 -37.59
CA GLY A 143 9.55 4.48 -37.35
C GLY A 143 8.59 4.53 -36.17
N VAL A 144 8.78 5.49 -35.25
CA VAL A 144 8.06 5.60 -33.96
C VAL A 144 7.15 6.84 -33.89
N GLU A 145 7.46 7.88 -34.67
CA GLU A 145 6.67 9.13 -34.73
C GLU A 145 5.20 8.86 -35.06
N LEU A 146 4.30 9.51 -34.32
CA LEU A 146 2.87 9.54 -34.62
C LEU A 146 2.61 10.52 -35.79
N SER A 147 1.71 10.14 -36.67
CA SER A 147 1.33 10.87 -37.88
C SER A 147 -0.18 11.13 -37.85
N SER A 148 -0.61 12.22 -37.21
CA SER A 148 -2.03 12.53 -37.00
C SER A 148 -2.81 11.41 -36.26
N PRO A 149 -2.48 11.13 -34.98
CA PRO A 149 -3.21 10.16 -34.17
C PRO A 149 -4.61 10.68 -33.85
N GLN A 150 -5.62 9.82 -33.97
CA GLN A 150 -7.02 10.22 -33.74
C GLN A 150 -7.76 9.38 -32.69
N GLY A 151 -7.40 8.12 -32.53
CA GLY A 151 -7.97 7.24 -31.49
C GLY A 151 -6.94 6.91 -30.41
N VAL A 152 -7.38 6.88 -29.15
CA VAL A 152 -6.58 6.38 -28.02
C VAL A 152 -7.44 5.49 -27.12
N ALA A 153 -6.93 4.29 -26.83
CA ALA A 153 -7.53 3.34 -25.90
C ALA A 153 -6.48 2.88 -24.89
N ILE A 154 -6.91 2.42 -23.72
CA ILE A 154 -6.00 1.92 -22.68
C ILE A 154 -6.48 0.54 -22.23
N HIS A 155 -5.54 -0.40 -22.17
CA HIS A 155 -5.80 -1.75 -21.69
C HIS A 155 -4.55 -2.24 -20.95
N GLU A 156 -4.72 -2.68 -19.71
CA GLU A 156 -3.65 -3.32 -18.91
C GLU A 156 -2.34 -2.51 -18.84
N GLY A 157 -2.45 -1.19 -18.62
CA GLY A 157 -1.31 -0.27 -18.51
C GLY A 157 -0.65 0.12 -19.85
N ILE A 158 -1.16 -0.40 -20.97
CA ILE A 158 -0.71 -0.06 -22.33
C ILE A 158 -1.69 0.93 -22.96
N VAL A 159 -1.14 2.03 -23.48
CA VAL A 159 -1.83 3.04 -24.30
C VAL A 159 -1.73 2.61 -25.77
N TYR A 160 -2.86 2.27 -26.37
CA TYR A 160 -2.98 1.93 -27.79
C TYR A 160 -3.42 3.16 -28.57
N VAL A 161 -2.65 3.54 -29.57
CA VAL A 161 -2.89 4.72 -30.41
C VAL A 161 -3.22 4.26 -31.82
N ALA A 162 -4.40 4.66 -32.31
CA ALA A 162 -4.77 4.56 -33.71
C ALA A 162 -4.16 5.75 -34.47
N ASP A 163 -3.11 5.49 -35.23
CA ASP A 163 -2.31 6.51 -35.90
C ASP A 163 -2.70 6.64 -37.38
N THR A 164 -3.61 7.57 -37.65
CA THR A 164 -4.36 7.60 -38.92
C THR A 164 -3.46 7.82 -40.12
N GLY A 165 -2.51 8.76 -40.03
CA GLY A 165 -1.65 9.18 -41.14
C GLY A 165 -0.46 8.28 -41.40
N ASN A 166 -0.35 7.12 -40.73
CA ASN A 166 0.58 6.05 -41.12
C ASN A 166 -0.07 4.65 -41.18
N GLY A 167 -1.38 4.53 -40.90
CA GLY A 167 -2.15 3.30 -41.00
C GLY A 167 -1.89 2.27 -39.90
N LYS A 168 -1.33 2.65 -38.74
CA LYS A 168 -0.91 1.70 -37.69
C LYS A 168 -1.72 1.80 -36.41
N VAL A 169 -1.60 0.75 -35.60
CA VAL A 169 -1.85 0.81 -34.16
C VAL A 169 -0.49 0.73 -33.45
N GLN A 170 -0.14 1.77 -32.69
CA GLN A 170 1.11 1.85 -31.93
C GLN A 170 0.81 1.73 -30.43
N LEU A 171 1.67 0.99 -29.72
CA LEU A 171 1.53 0.65 -28.30
C LEU A 171 2.58 1.41 -27.50
N PHE A 172 2.16 2.09 -26.45
CA PHE A 172 3.00 2.83 -25.52
C PHE A 172 2.70 2.41 -24.07
N GLY A 173 3.64 2.55 -23.15
CA GLY A 173 3.38 2.41 -21.71
C GLY A 173 2.59 3.60 -21.18
N SER A 174 2.02 3.48 -19.98
CA SER A 174 1.31 4.59 -19.30
C SER A 174 2.18 5.84 -19.06
N ASN A 175 3.51 5.74 -19.14
CA ASN A 175 4.44 6.87 -19.09
C ASN A 175 4.87 7.40 -20.48
N GLY A 176 4.22 6.98 -21.56
CA GLY A 176 4.50 7.43 -22.94
C GLY A 176 5.67 6.75 -23.65
N VAL A 177 6.29 5.74 -23.02
CA VAL A 177 7.38 4.95 -23.62
C VAL A 177 6.84 4.11 -24.78
N PHE A 178 7.44 4.18 -25.96
CA PHE A 178 7.08 3.30 -27.07
C PHE A 178 7.41 1.83 -26.77
N LEU A 179 6.41 0.95 -26.90
CA LEU A 179 6.54 -0.49 -26.69
C LEU A 179 6.67 -1.21 -28.02
N ALA A 180 5.71 -1.05 -28.92
CA ALA A 180 5.66 -1.79 -30.19
C ALA A 180 4.71 -1.16 -31.21
N THR A 181 4.78 -1.60 -32.47
CA THR A 181 3.66 -1.50 -33.41
C THR A 181 2.89 -2.83 -33.41
N LEU A 182 1.56 -2.79 -33.49
CA LEU A 182 0.76 -4.00 -33.64
C LEU A 182 0.97 -4.60 -35.04
N GLU A 183 1.54 -5.80 -35.10
CA GLU A 183 1.75 -6.52 -36.35
C GLU A 183 0.42 -7.02 -36.94
N ILE A 184 -0.22 -6.20 -37.78
CA ILE A 184 -1.42 -6.60 -38.54
C ILE A 184 -1.01 -7.13 -39.92
N ASP A 185 -0.27 -6.31 -40.69
CA ASP A 185 0.09 -6.61 -42.08
C ASP A 185 1.17 -7.70 -42.22
N SER A 186 2.08 -7.80 -41.24
CA SER A 186 3.18 -8.78 -41.23
C SER A 186 2.86 -10.08 -40.49
N SER A 187 1.72 -10.15 -39.77
CA SER A 187 1.44 -11.27 -38.89
C SER A 187 1.23 -12.57 -39.67
N PRO A 188 1.94 -13.67 -39.31
CA PRO A 188 1.76 -14.96 -39.95
C PRO A 188 0.36 -15.56 -39.71
N ASP A 189 -0.36 -15.10 -38.68
CA ASP A 189 -1.72 -15.55 -38.36
C ASP A 189 -2.78 -15.03 -39.34
N ASN A 190 -2.46 -13.99 -40.12
CA ASN A 190 -3.39 -13.33 -41.05
C ASN A 190 -3.36 -13.90 -42.48
N LYS A 191 -2.63 -15.01 -42.72
CA LYS A 191 -2.59 -15.69 -44.02
C LYS A 191 -3.98 -16.07 -44.55
N ASP A 192 -4.80 -16.74 -43.72
CA ASP A 192 -6.18 -17.09 -44.05
C ASP A 192 -7.03 -15.88 -44.43
N ALA A 193 -6.84 -14.75 -43.76
CA ALA A 193 -7.58 -13.51 -44.02
C ALA A 193 -7.14 -12.88 -45.35
N ALA A 194 -5.85 -12.96 -45.69
CA ALA A 194 -5.31 -12.52 -46.98
C ALA A 194 -5.80 -13.40 -48.14
N GLU A 195 -5.78 -14.73 -48.00
CA GLU A 195 -6.28 -15.66 -49.02
C GLU A 195 -7.78 -15.45 -49.29
N LYS A 196 -8.57 -15.25 -48.23
CA LYS A 196 -10.02 -14.97 -48.31
C LYS A 196 -10.35 -13.51 -48.67
N LYS A 197 -9.34 -12.66 -48.90
CA LYS A 197 -9.48 -11.22 -49.22
C LYS A 197 -10.37 -10.44 -48.22
N LEU A 198 -10.28 -10.79 -46.94
CA LEU A 198 -11.01 -10.09 -45.88
C LEU A 198 -10.41 -8.68 -45.65
N PRO A 199 -11.19 -7.70 -45.18
CA PRO A 199 -10.71 -6.32 -44.97
C PRO A 199 -9.89 -6.20 -43.67
N TYR A 200 -8.81 -6.97 -43.55
CA TYR A 200 -8.03 -7.06 -42.31
C TYR A 200 -6.94 -5.98 -42.17
N LYS A 201 -6.53 -5.33 -43.26
CA LYS A 201 -5.52 -4.27 -43.23
C LYS A 201 -6.12 -2.95 -42.75
N LEU A 202 -5.31 -2.12 -42.10
CA LEU A 202 -5.68 -0.75 -41.75
C LEU A 202 -5.20 0.24 -42.82
N SER A 203 -5.93 1.33 -43.01
CA SER A 203 -5.55 2.43 -43.90
C SER A 203 -5.75 3.79 -43.25
N GLU A 204 -6.94 4.06 -42.71
CA GLU A 204 -7.24 5.30 -41.97
C GLU A 204 -7.86 4.97 -40.59
N PRO A 205 -7.09 4.37 -39.66
CA PRO A 205 -7.59 4.08 -38.31
C PRO A 205 -7.86 5.40 -37.56
N THR A 206 -9.12 5.69 -37.26
CA THR A 206 -9.59 6.98 -36.69
C THR A 206 -10.13 6.88 -35.27
N ASP A 207 -10.52 5.70 -34.83
CA ASP A 207 -11.01 5.44 -33.47
C ASP A 207 -10.63 4.02 -33.04
N ILE A 208 -10.48 3.80 -31.73
CA ILE A 208 -10.02 2.52 -31.17
C ILE A 208 -10.60 2.30 -29.77
N ALA A 209 -11.02 1.07 -29.49
CA ALA A 209 -11.44 0.64 -28.17
C ALA A 209 -11.09 -0.84 -27.95
N ILE A 210 -10.89 -1.24 -26.70
CA ILE A 210 -10.46 -2.60 -26.35
C ILE A 210 -11.46 -3.21 -25.38
N SER A 211 -11.98 -4.40 -25.70
CA SER A 211 -12.96 -5.07 -24.85
C SER A 211 -12.32 -5.62 -23.57
N GLY A 212 -13.14 -5.96 -22.57
CA GLY A 212 -12.66 -6.62 -21.34
C GLY A 212 -12.01 -8.00 -21.57
N ARG A 213 -12.00 -8.51 -22.81
CA ARG A 213 -11.34 -9.75 -23.24
C ARG A 213 -10.02 -9.51 -24.00
N GLY A 214 -9.61 -8.26 -24.22
CA GLY A 214 -8.42 -7.92 -25.02
C GLY A 214 -8.64 -7.97 -26.54
N GLU A 215 -9.89 -7.96 -27.00
CA GLU A 215 -10.19 -7.77 -28.43
C GLU A 215 -10.05 -6.28 -28.77
N ILE A 216 -9.24 -5.96 -29.78
CA ILE A 216 -8.96 -4.59 -30.22
C ILE A 216 -9.90 -4.25 -31.38
N TYR A 217 -10.83 -3.33 -31.15
CA TYR A 217 -11.77 -2.80 -32.15
C TYR A 217 -11.18 -1.49 -32.70
N VAL A 218 -10.99 -1.39 -34.02
CA VAL A 218 -10.42 -0.21 -34.69
C VAL A 218 -11.35 0.25 -35.81
N LEU A 219 -11.84 1.48 -35.76
CA LEU A 219 -12.62 2.08 -36.84
C LEU A 219 -11.68 2.59 -37.93
N ASP A 220 -11.75 1.99 -39.11
CA ASP A 220 -11.04 2.43 -40.30
C ASP A 220 -11.97 3.30 -41.16
N ALA A 221 -11.67 4.60 -41.28
CA ALA A 221 -12.52 5.55 -41.97
C ALA A 221 -12.56 5.38 -43.49
N ASN A 222 -11.53 4.71 -44.06
CA ASN A 222 -11.37 4.50 -45.49
C ASN A 222 -12.47 3.57 -46.06
N ASP A 223 -12.73 2.43 -45.41
CA ASP A 223 -13.84 1.54 -45.78
C ASP A 223 -15.10 1.75 -44.91
N GLY A 224 -14.96 2.31 -43.71
CA GLY A 224 -16.05 2.54 -42.76
C GLY A 224 -16.35 1.31 -41.89
N LEU A 225 -15.37 0.42 -41.69
CA LEU A 225 -15.52 -0.79 -40.89
C LEU A 225 -14.74 -0.68 -39.57
N ILE A 226 -15.36 -1.20 -38.51
CA ILE A 226 -14.74 -1.46 -37.22
C ILE A 226 -14.12 -2.85 -37.30
N LYS A 227 -12.81 -2.93 -37.52
CA LYS A 227 -12.05 -4.17 -37.65
C LYS A 227 -11.62 -4.66 -36.27
N VAL A 228 -11.77 -5.94 -36.01
CA VAL A 228 -11.54 -6.55 -34.69
C VAL A 228 -10.37 -7.50 -34.74
N TYR A 229 -9.39 -7.29 -33.86
CA TYR A 229 -8.15 -8.05 -33.78
C TYR A 229 -7.96 -8.66 -32.39
N SER A 230 -7.16 -9.72 -32.29
CA SER A 230 -6.59 -10.15 -31.02
C SER A 230 -5.48 -9.19 -30.57
N LEU A 231 -5.05 -9.29 -29.30
CA LEU A 231 -3.85 -8.60 -28.80
C LEU A 231 -2.59 -8.84 -29.67
N ASN A 232 -2.53 -9.95 -30.42
CA ASN A 232 -1.42 -10.31 -31.30
C ASN A 232 -1.55 -9.80 -32.74
N GLY A 233 -2.57 -8.99 -33.06
CA GLY A 233 -2.78 -8.45 -34.41
C GLY A 233 -3.45 -9.43 -35.39
N LYS A 234 -3.80 -10.64 -34.91
CA LYS A 234 -4.62 -11.58 -35.69
C LYS A 234 -6.01 -11.00 -35.87
N TYR A 235 -6.45 -10.88 -37.12
CA TYR A 235 -7.79 -10.44 -37.48
C TYR A 235 -8.83 -11.50 -37.12
N LEU A 236 -9.94 -11.05 -36.52
CA LEU A 236 -11.03 -11.88 -36.01
C LEU A 236 -12.31 -11.68 -36.82
N LYS A 237 -12.77 -10.42 -36.97
CA LYS A 237 -14.04 -10.03 -37.60
C LYS A 237 -14.09 -8.54 -37.91
N HIS A 238 -15.21 -8.06 -38.46
CA HIS A 238 -15.52 -6.62 -38.57
C HIS A 238 -16.99 -6.33 -38.26
N LEU A 239 -17.31 -5.07 -37.95
CA LEU A 239 -18.64 -4.53 -37.72
C LEU A 239 -18.80 -3.16 -38.42
N PRO A 240 -20.02 -2.76 -38.84
CA PRO A 240 -21.19 -3.61 -39.02
C PRO A 240 -20.98 -4.56 -40.22
N ALA A 241 -21.75 -5.65 -40.30
CA ALA A 241 -21.72 -6.54 -41.47
C ALA A 241 -22.33 -5.90 -42.73
N ASN A 242 -23.17 -4.87 -42.58
CA ASN A 242 -23.76 -4.05 -43.64
C ASN A 242 -23.87 -2.60 -43.16
N GLY A 243 -23.61 -1.61 -44.02
CA GLY A 243 -23.58 -0.18 -43.66
C GLY A 243 -22.17 0.35 -43.48
N LYS A 244 -22.03 1.55 -42.89
CA LYS A 244 -20.71 2.17 -42.59
C LYS A 244 -20.73 2.81 -41.22
N ALA A 245 -19.78 2.44 -40.37
CA ALA A 245 -19.60 3.08 -39.07
C ALA A 245 -19.07 4.51 -39.21
N LEU A 246 -19.57 5.40 -38.36
CA LEU A 246 -19.11 6.79 -38.18
C LEU A 246 -18.45 7.00 -36.82
N ALA A 247 -18.97 6.35 -35.78
CA ALA A 247 -18.44 6.33 -34.43
C ALA A 247 -18.90 5.03 -33.74
N PHE A 248 -18.16 4.54 -32.76
CA PHE A 248 -18.56 3.39 -31.97
C PHE A 248 -18.18 3.53 -30.50
N SER A 249 -18.82 2.76 -29.63
CA SER A 249 -18.45 2.70 -28.21
C SER A 249 -18.70 1.28 -27.67
N LEU A 250 -17.78 0.79 -26.85
CA LEU A 250 -17.93 -0.46 -26.13
C LEU A 250 -18.64 -0.22 -24.78
N ALA A 251 -19.49 -1.16 -24.38
CA ALA A 251 -20.17 -1.21 -23.09
C ALA A 251 -20.18 -2.65 -22.55
N ALA A 252 -20.46 -2.86 -21.27
CA ALA A 252 -20.40 -4.20 -20.66
C ALA A 252 -21.34 -5.22 -21.33
N GLU A 253 -22.43 -4.73 -21.92
CA GLU A 253 -23.46 -5.48 -22.60
C GLU A 253 -23.28 -5.56 -24.13
N GLY A 254 -22.33 -4.86 -24.77
CA GLY A 254 -22.16 -4.93 -26.23
C GLY A 254 -21.42 -3.77 -26.88
N VAL A 255 -21.66 -3.59 -28.18
CA VAL A 255 -21.04 -2.55 -29.02
C VAL A 255 -22.13 -1.65 -29.59
N TYR A 256 -22.05 -0.35 -29.32
CA TYR A 256 -22.90 0.65 -29.97
C TYR A 256 -22.16 1.20 -31.20
N VAL A 257 -22.84 1.24 -32.34
CA VAL A 257 -22.29 1.74 -33.62
C VAL A 257 -23.25 2.76 -34.20
N ALA A 258 -22.77 3.97 -34.46
CA ALA A 258 -23.50 4.97 -35.24
C ALA A 258 -23.24 4.77 -36.73
N ASP A 259 -24.28 4.57 -37.53
CA ASP A 259 -24.18 4.48 -38.99
C ASP A 259 -24.03 5.87 -39.63
N LYS A 260 -23.14 5.96 -40.64
CA LYS A 260 -22.67 7.19 -41.26
C LYS A 260 -23.72 7.89 -42.12
N ASP A 261 -24.59 7.13 -42.78
CA ASP A 261 -25.51 7.67 -43.78
C ASP A 261 -26.92 7.92 -43.17
N SER A 262 -27.38 6.99 -42.32
CA SER A 262 -28.69 7.05 -41.66
C SER A 262 -28.70 7.81 -40.33
N LEU A 263 -27.54 7.96 -39.68
CA LEU A 263 -27.38 8.44 -38.30
C LEU A 263 -28.19 7.63 -37.26
N ILE A 264 -28.49 6.36 -37.55
CA ILE A 264 -29.09 5.44 -36.60
C ILE A 264 -27.97 4.84 -35.72
N VAL A 265 -28.20 4.73 -34.41
CA VAL A 265 -27.32 4.00 -33.49
C VAL A 265 -27.84 2.58 -33.32
N GLN A 266 -27.02 1.59 -33.66
CA GLN A 266 -27.31 0.16 -33.54
C GLN A 266 -26.55 -0.42 -32.34
N ARG A 267 -27.21 -1.26 -31.53
CA ARG A 267 -26.55 -2.00 -30.44
C ARG A 267 -26.38 -3.46 -30.82
N PHE A 268 -25.13 -3.85 -31.05
CA PHE A 268 -24.68 -5.21 -31.30
C PHE A 268 -24.41 -5.93 -29.98
N ASP A 269 -24.78 -7.20 -29.87
CA ASP A 269 -24.17 -8.08 -28.87
C ASP A 269 -22.75 -8.50 -29.32
N TYR A 270 -21.97 -9.08 -28.41
CA TYR A 270 -20.62 -9.56 -28.73
C TYR A 270 -20.59 -10.83 -29.64
N ARG A 271 -21.76 -11.36 -29.99
CA ARG A 271 -21.97 -12.40 -31.01
C ARG A 271 -22.39 -11.81 -32.36
N ASP A 272 -22.23 -10.49 -32.53
CA ASP A 272 -22.43 -9.70 -33.74
C ASP A 272 -23.89 -9.53 -34.20
N ASN A 273 -24.86 -9.84 -33.32
CA ASN A 273 -26.28 -9.66 -33.61
C ASN A 273 -26.72 -8.24 -33.25
N VAL A 274 -27.37 -7.53 -34.18
CA VAL A 274 -28.10 -6.29 -33.85
C VAL A 274 -29.30 -6.64 -32.99
N THR A 275 -29.34 -6.13 -31.76
CA THR A 275 -30.41 -6.44 -30.80
C THR A 275 -31.50 -5.38 -30.73
N TYR A 276 -31.16 -4.12 -30.98
CA TYR A 276 -32.07 -3.01 -31.21
C TYR A 276 -31.31 -1.82 -31.84
N SER A 277 -32.04 -0.78 -32.24
CA SER A 277 -31.49 0.49 -32.72
C SER A 277 -32.32 1.68 -32.23
N PHE A 278 -31.72 2.87 -32.21
CA PHE A 278 -32.36 4.10 -31.76
C PHE A 278 -31.76 5.35 -32.41
N GLY A 279 -32.53 6.44 -32.38
CA GLY A 279 -32.21 7.68 -33.07
C GLY A 279 -32.27 7.56 -34.59
N ALA A 280 -32.26 8.71 -35.26
CA ALA A 280 -32.22 8.82 -36.72
C ALA A 280 -31.86 10.26 -37.13
N LYS A 281 -31.62 10.48 -38.42
CA LYS A 281 -31.42 11.82 -39.01
C LYS A 281 -32.64 12.73 -38.81
N GLY A 282 -32.45 13.91 -38.21
CA GLY A 282 -33.51 14.90 -38.01
C GLY A 282 -33.18 15.98 -36.97
N GLU A 283 -34.15 16.86 -36.69
CA GLU A 283 -33.96 18.00 -35.77
C GLU A 283 -34.58 17.79 -34.37
N GLY A 284 -35.54 16.86 -34.24
CA GLY A 284 -36.29 16.62 -33.00
C GLY A 284 -35.49 15.97 -31.86
N ARG A 285 -36.18 15.72 -30.74
CA ARG A 285 -35.63 15.03 -29.56
C ARG A 285 -35.14 13.62 -29.94
N GLY A 286 -33.89 13.30 -29.59
CA GLY A 286 -33.29 12.01 -29.94
C GLY A 286 -32.99 11.82 -31.43
N LEU A 287 -33.06 12.88 -32.25
CA LEU A 287 -32.68 12.88 -33.67
C LEU A 287 -31.43 13.73 -33.89
N PHE A 288 -30.67 13.43 -34.95
CA PHE A 288 -29.35 13.99 -35.19
C PHE A 288 -29.23 14.72 -36.54
N LYS A 289 -28.54 15.86 -36.55
CA LYS A 289 -28.04 16.55 -37.75
C LYS A 289 -26.64 16.10 -38.14
N SER A 290 -25.80 15.75 -37.15
CA SER A 290 -24.41 15.34 -37.35
C SER A 290 -23.84 14.68 -36.10
N ILE A 291 -23.80 13.36 -36.04
CA ILE A 291 -23.15 12.66 -34.91
C ILE A 291 -21.65 13.01 -34.90
N SER A 292 -21.16 13.42 -33.74
CA SER A 292 -19.80 13.96 -33.49
C SER A 292 -19.10 13.23 -32.33
N GLY A 293 -19.56 12.02 -32.03
CA GLY A 293 -19.04 11.19 -30.96
C GLY A 293 -20.14 10.40 -30.29
N LEU A 294 -19.79 9.20 -29.83
CA LEU A 294 -20.69 8.22 -29.23
C LEU A 294 -19.97 7.64 -28.01
N VAL A 295 -20.62 7.69 -26.85
CA VAL A 295 -20.04 7.23 -25.58
C VAL A 295 -21.08 6.45 -24.79
N ALA A 296 -20.75 5.24 -24.36
CA ALA A 296 -21.60 4.42 -23.49
C ALA A 296 -21.03 4.37 -22.06
N GLY A 297 -21.84 4.75 -21.07
CA GLY A 297 -21.52 4.72 -19.65
C GLY A 297 -21.78 3.34 -19.02
N ARG A 298 -21.28 3.14 -17.79
CA ARG A 298 -21.48 1.89 -17.03
C ARG A 298 -22.87 1.76 -16.40
N ASP A 299 -23.64 2.84 -16.42
CA ASP A 299 -25.00 3.01 -15.90
C ASP A 299 -26.09 2.71 -16.95
N SER A 300 -25.71 2.06 -18.07
CA SER A 300 -26.54 1.86 -19.25
C SER A 300 -27.05 3.17 -19.89
N GLN A 301 -26.37 4.31 -19.71
CA GLN A 301 -26.63 5.52 -20.49
C GLN A 301 -25.71 5.64 -21.71
N VAL A 302 -26.26 6.08 -22.84
CA VAL A 302 -25.53 6.32 -24.09
C VAL A 302 -25.68 7.78 -24.47
N TYR A 303 -24.54 8.44 -24.67
CA TYR A 303 -24.38 9.85 -24.96
C TYR A 303 -23.99 10.00 -26.43
N VAL A 304 -24.83 10.70 -27.20
CA VAL A 304 -24.62 10.93 -28.63
C VAL A 304 -24.46 12.43 -28.87
N GLY A 305 -23.25 12.86 -29.21
CA GLY A 305 -22.93 14.26 -29.45
C GLY A 305 -23.36 14.72 -30.84
N ASP A 306 -23.98 15.90 -30.94
CA ASP A 306 -24.33 16.53 -32.21
C ASP A 306 -23.67 17.92 -32.32
N SER A 307 -22.64 18.03 -33.16
CA SER A 307 -21.86 19.25 -33.33
C SER A 307 -22.57 20.34 -34.14
N LYS A 308 -23.62 19.99 -34.92
CA LYS A 308 -24.45 20.97 -35.65
C LYS A 308 -25.58 21.52 -34.79
N LYS A 309 -26.03 20.78 -33.77
CA LYS A 309 -26.95 21.26 -32.74
C LYS A 309 -26.23 21.93 -31.56
N GLY A 310 -24.99 21.56 -31.27
CA GLY A 310 -24.29 21.97 -30.04
C GLY A 310 -24.84 21.27 -28.79
N THR A 311 -25.25 20.01 -28.92
CA THR A 311 -25.94 19.24 -27.86
C THR A 311 -25.39 17.82 -27.74
N ALA A 312 -25.53 17.18 -26.58
CA ALA A 312 -25.53 15.72 -26.49
C ALA A 312 -26.95 15.22 -26.18
N ASN A 313 -27.42 14.24 -26.94
CA ASN A 313 -28.64 13.50 -26.63
C ASN A 313 -28.27 12.30 -25.76
N ILE A 314 -28.96 12.12 -24.64
CA ILE A 314 -28.72 11.05 -23.68
C ILE A 314 -29.87 10.05 -23.79
N PHE A 315 -29.53 8.78 -23.91
CA PHE A 315 -30.46 7.66 -23.95
C PHE A 315 -30.15 6.70 -22.80
N ARG A 316 -31.16 6.05 -22.22
CA ARG A 316 -31.01 4.95 -21.28
C ARG A 316 -31.34 3.65 -21.99
N ALA A 317 -30.32 2.83 -22.22
CA ALA A 317 -30.44 1.48 -22.71
C ALA A 317 -31.03 0.56 -21.63
N GLU A 318 -31.74 -0.49 -22.04
CA GLU A 318 -31.97 -1.65 -21.18
C GLU A 318 -30.63 -2.32 -20.85
N ALA A 319 -30.44 -2.68 -19.58
CA ALA A 319 -29.33 -3.50 -19.13
C ALA A 319 -29.38 -4.88 -19.82
N GLY A 320 -28.56 -5.05 -20.85
CA GLY A 320 -28.40 -6.34 -21.51
C GLY A 320 -27.73 -7.36 -20.59
N VAL A 321 -27.85 -8.65 -20.92
CA VAL A 321 -27.08 -9.70 -20.25
C VAL A 321 -25.60 -9.42 -20.48
N ALA A 322 -24.90 -9.02 -19.42
CA ALA A 322 -23.45 -8.88 -19.43
C ALA A 322 -22.84 -10.23 -19.82
N LEU A 323 -21.77 -10.21 -20.63
CA LEU A 323 -21.08 -11.43 -20.99
C LEU A 323 -20.65 -12.20 -19.74
N GLU A 324 -20.75 -13.54 -19.80
CA GLU A 324 -19.94 -14.39 -18.93
C GLU A 324 -18.48 -13.93 -19.00
N THR A 325 -17.90 -13.71 -17.82
CA THR A 325 -16.48 -13.46 -17.63
C THR A 325 -15.72 -14.76 -17.88
N VAL A 326 -15.59 -15.10 -19.17
CA VAL A 326 -14.50 -15.93 -19.67
C VAL A 326 -13.20 -15.37 -19.07
N PRO A 327 -12.29 -16.22 -18.54
CA PRO A 327 -11.04 -15.74 -17.97
C PRO A 327 -10.36 -14.77 -18.93
N ARG A 328 -10.04 -13.56 -18.45
CA ARG A 328 -9.27 -12.59 -19.24
C ARG A 328 -7.99 -13.29 -19.67
N PRO A 329 -7.64 -13.34 -20.97
CA PRO A 329 -6.37 -13.93 -21.37
C PRO A 329 -5.20 -13.26 -20.63
N ALA A 330 -4.10 -13.98 -20.47
CA ALA A 330 -2.86 -13.35 -20.01
C ALA A 330 -2.50 -12.22 -20.99
N SER A 331 -2.13 -11.06 -20.45
CA SER A 331 -1.80 -9.88 -21.23
C SER A 331 -0.51 -10.12 -22.01
N ARG A 332 -0.19 -9.20 -22.93
CA ARG A 332 1.21 -9.04 -23.30
C ARG A 332 1.98 -8.58 -22.06
N ILE A 333 3.11 -9.24 -21.77
CA ILE A 333 4.09 -8.72 -20.82
C ILE A 333 4.66 -7.42 -21.41
N SER A 334 4.43 -6.31 -20.72
CA SER A 334 4.89 -4.98 -21.13
C SER A 334 6.13 -4.57 -20.33
N VAL A 335 6.72 -3.42 -20.67
CA VAL A 335 7.94 -2.92 -20.03
C VAL A 335 7.76 -1.43 -19.73
N LYS A 336 8.15 -0.98 -18.54
CA LYS A 336 8.09 0.41 -18.08
C LYS A 336 9.47 0.92 -17.72
N VAL A 337 9.85 2.07 -18.24
CA VAL A 337 11.05 2.80 -17.75
C VAL A 337 10.80 3.34 -16.34
N LEU A 338 11.68 2.99 -15.41
CA LEU A 338 11.65 3.44 -14.02
C LEU A 338 12.46 4.72 -13.80
N SER A 339 13.67 4.79 -14.37
CA SER A 339 14.59 5.91 -14.17
C SER A 339 15.62 6.02 -15.29
N VAL A 340 16.18 7.22 -15.45
CA VAL A 340 17.26 7.53 -16.39
C VAL A 340 18.42 8.14 -15.63
N ILE A 341 19.60 7.52 -15.74
CA ILE A 341 20.83 7.90 -15.04
C ILE A 341 21.80 8.47 -16.09
N PRO A 342 22.22 9.75 -16.01
CA PRO A 342 23.08 10.38 -17.01
C PRO A 342 24.55 9.96 -16.83
N VAL A 343 24.89 8.74 -17.24
CA VAL A 343 26.23 8.16 -17.16
C VAL A 343 26.53 7.29 -18.38
N SER A 344 27.74 7.43 -18.95
CA SER A 344 28.23 6.62 -20.07
C SER A 344 29.00 5.42 -19.55
N VAL A 345 28.44 4.21 -19.67
CA VAL A 345 29.07 2.94 -19.24
C VAL A 345 28.81 1.84 -20.27
N SER A 346 29.67 0.81 -20.30
CA SER A 346 29.56 -0.30 -21.25
C SER A 346 28.90 -1.53 -20.63
N LYS A 347 29.60 -2.26 -19.76
CA LYS A 347 29.16 -3.49 -19.07
C LYS A 347 28.72 -3.18 -17.65
N MET A 348 27.77 -3.96 -17.12
CA MET A 348 27.16 -3.74 -15.80
C MET A 348 26.93 -5.07 -15.07
N ALA A 349 27.10 -5.08 -13.75
CA ALA A 349 26.80 -6.22 -12.87
C ALA A 349 26.16 -5.76 -11.55
N TRP A 350 25.07 -6.41 -11.15
CA TRP A 350 24.38 -6.16 -9.88
C TRP A 350 24.93 -7.06 -8.77
N ASN A 351 24.99 -6.55 -7.54
CA ASN A 351 25.57 -7.24 -6.39
C ASN A 351 24.58 -8.05 -5.52
N GLY A 352 23.35 -8.26 -5.99
CA GLY A 352 22.29 -8.89 -5.18
C GLY A 352 21.65 -7.98 -4.12
N LYS A 353 22.01 -6.68 -4.06
CA LYS A 353 21.55 -5.70 -3.07
C LYS A 353 21.11 -4.38 -3.74
N ASP A 354 21.70 -3.26 -3.36
CA ASP A 354 21.38 -1.90 -3.83
C ASP A 354 22.33 -1.36 -4.91
N THR A 355 23.38 -2.13 -5.26
CA THR A 355 24.55 -1.62 -6.00
C THR A 355 24.70 -2.29 -7.36
N ILE A 356 24.93 -1.47 -8.40
CA ILE A 356 25.36 -1.93 -9.73
C ILE A 356 26.76 -1.38 -9.98
N TYR A 357 27.70 -2.27 -10.29
CA TYR A 357 29.03 -1.90 -10.77
C TYR A 357 29.01 -1.84 -12.29
N ALA A 358 29.58 -0.79 -12.87
CA ALA A 358 29.53 -0.55 -14.31
C ALA A 358 30.89 -0.08 -14.84
N VAL A 359 31.29 -0.54 -16.02
CA VAL A 359 32.57 -0.16 -16.65
C VAL A 359 32.41 1.16 -17.41
N ASP A 360 33.17 2.18 -17.03
CA ASP A 360 33.36 3.39 -17.83
C ASP A 360 34.64 3.20 -18.68
N THR A 361 34.44 2.90 -19.97
CA THR A 361 35.54 2.67 -20.92
C THR A 361 36.25 3.94 -21.39
N GLU A 362 35.66 5.13 -21.14
CA GLU A 362 36.29 6.42 -21.47
C GLU A 362 37.26 6.83 -20.34
N LYS A 363 36.93 6.54 -19.08
CA LYS A 363 37.78 6.82 -17.90
C LYS A 363 38.68 5.67 -17.43
N GLU A 364 38.48 4.48 -17.99
CA GLU A 364 39.15 3.22 -17.58
C GLU A 364 38.92 2.88 -16.11
N SER A 365 37.65 2.96 -15.68
CA SER A 365 37.24 2.85 -14.26
C SER A 365 35.97 2.02 -14.09
N ILE A 366 35.68 1.61 -12.85
CA ILE A 366 34.42 0.96 -12.48
C ILE A 366 33.57 1.95 -11.69
N VAL A 367 32.49 2.43 -12.29
CA VAL A 367 31.50 3.32 -11.68
C VAL A 367 30.56 2.51 -10.78
N ILE A 368 30.22 3.07 -9.64
CA ILE A 368 29.26 2.51 -8.67
C ILE A 368 27.94 3.26 -8.83
N LEU A 369 26.87 2.56 -9.20
CA LEU A 369 25.51 3.09 -9.25
C LEU A 369 24.72 2.57 -8.04
N LYS A 370 24.11 3.48 -7.27
CA LYS A 370 23.20 3.17 -6.15
C LYS A 370 21.98 4.08 -6.22
N ASN A 371 20.80 3.56 -5.86
CA ASN A 371 19.55 4.34 -5.76
C ASN A 371 19.24 5.25 -6.98
N GLY A 372 19.60 4.80 -8.19
CA GLY A 372 19.35 5.56 -9.43
C GLY A 372 20.34 6.69 -9.72
N VAL A 373 21.46 6.80 -8.99
CA VAL A 373 22.51 7.80 -9.22
C VAL A 373 23.91 7.17 -9.24
N ALA A 374 24.87 7.85 -9.87
CA ALA A 374 26.28 7.51 -9.76
C ALA A 374 26.79 7.95 -8.38
N ALA A 375 27.18 6.98 -7.56
CA ALA A 375 27.54 7.16 -6.15
C ALA A 375 29.06 7.10 -5.88
N GLY A 376 29.85 6.60 -6.82
CA GLY A 376 31.31 6.51 -6.69
C GLY A 376 31.99 5.96 -7.94
N GLU A 377 33.33 5.93 -7.92
CA GLU A 377 34.18 5.45 -9.01
C GLU A 377 35.42 4.75 -8.42
N ILE A 378 35.71 3.54 -8.87
CA ILE A 378 36.88 2.73 -8.50
C ILE A 378 37.88 2.80 -9.66
N LYS A 379 39.08 3.33 -9.38
CA LYS A 379 40.22 3.28 -10.31
C LYS A 379 41.26 2.31 -9.80
N VAL A 380 41.52 1.26 -10.59
CA VAL A 380 42.53 0.26 -10.27
C VAL A 380 43.77 0.53 -11.12
N LYS A 381 44.95 0.60 -10.47
CA LYS A 381 46.21 0.85 -11.15
C LYS A 381 46.56 -0.31 -12.09
N ASP A 382 47.07 0.02 -13.29
CA ASP A 382 47.55 -0.94 -14.30
C ASP A 382 46.49 -1.97 -14.76
N LEU A 383 45.20 -1.62 -14.63
CA LEU A 383 44.03 -2.43 -15.03
C LEU A 383 43.19 -1.66 -16.05
N ARG A 384 42.81 -2.30 -17.16
CA ARG A 384 41.82 -1.73 -18.10
C ARG A 384 40.54 -2.57 -18.10
N PRO A 385 39.56 -2.27 -17.23
CA PRO A 385 38.33 -3.05 -17.14
C PRO A 385 37.53 -2.93 -18.44
N ILE A 386 37.00 -4.06 -18.93
CA ILE A 386 36.07 -4.10 -20.08
C ILE A 386 34.76 -4.83 -19.78
N ALA A 387 34.76 -5.74 -18.82
CA ALA A 387 33.58 -6.39 -18.28
C ALA A 387 33.75 -6.58 -16.76
N VAL A 388 32.63 -6.65 -16.04
CA VAL A 388 32.59 -6.86 -14.58
C VAL A 388 31.53 -7.89 -14.23
N ALA A 389 31.77 -8.65 -13.16
CA ALA A 389 30.80 -9.54 -12.54
C ALA A 389 30.95 -9.48 -11.01
N VAL A 390 29.93 -9.93 -10.27
CA VAL A 390 29.94 -9.98 -8.81
C VAL A 390 29.60 -11.40 -8.38
N ASP A 391 30.35 -11.96 -7.43
CA ASP A 391 30.05 -13.29 -6.86
C ASP A 391 29.03 -13.20 -5.70
N LYS A 392 28.49 -14.34 -5.26
CA LYS A 392 27.50 -14.39 -4.15
C LYS A 392 28.02 -13.82 -2.82
N SER A 393 29.33 -13.67 -2.61
CA SER A 393 29.88 -13.02 -1.42
C SER A 393 29.85 -11.48 -1.51
N GLY A 394 29.57 -10.94 -2.70
CA GLY A 394 29.60 -9.51 -3.02
C GLY A 394 30.95 -9.03 -3.56
N ALA A 395 31.92 -9.93 -3.76
CA ALA A 395 33.23 -9.55 -4.27
C ALA A 395 33.19 -9.29 -5.79
N LEU A 396 33.91 -8.25 -6.20
CA LEU A 396 33.91 -7.73 -7.56
C LEU A 396 35.00 -8.41 -8.39
N TRP A 397 34.66 -8.85 -9.60
CA TRP A 397 35.59 -9.43 -10.56
C TRP A 397 35.59 -8.59 -11.84
N ALA A 398 36.76 -8.30 -12.38
CA ALA A 398 36.93 -7.44 -13.55
C ALA A 398 37.82 -8.10 -14.61
N LEU A 399 37.38 -8.05 -15.87
CA LEU A 399 38.15 -8.52 -17.02
C LEU A 399 39.08 -7.41 -17.52
N ASP A 400 40.38 -7.70 -17.51
CA ASP A 400 41.46 -6.78 -17.88
C ASP A 400 41.86 -6.95 -19.36
N LYS A 401 41.54 -5.94 -20.18
CA LYS A 401 41.86 -5.96 -21.62
C LYS A 401 43.35 -5.92 -21.92
N ASN A 402 44.17 -5.30 -21.06
CA ASN A 402 45.58 -5.09 -21.36
C ASN A 402 46.41 -6.35 -21.05
N ASN A 403 46.13 -7.01 -19.92
CA ASN A 403 46.88 -8.19 -19.48
C ASN A 403 46.20 -9.54 -19.82
N LEU A 404 45.00 -9.53 -20.40
CA LEU A 404 44.23 -10.72 -20.81
C LEU A 404 44.05 -11.73 -19.66
N ARG A 405 43.49 -11.20 -18.55
CA ARG A 405 43.23 -11.90 -17.29
C ARG A 405 41.95 -11.37 -16.65
N VAL A 406 41.34 -12.14 -15.76
CA VAL A 406 40.31 -11.63 -14.84
C VAL A 406 40.97 -11.40 -13.48
N VAL A 407 40.70 -10.27 -12.84
CA VAL A 407 41.16 -9.94 -11.48
C VAL A 407 40.01 -9.99 -10.49
N LYS A 408 40.27 -10.43 -9.26
CA LYS A 408 39.37 -10.26 -8.12
C LYS A 408 39.74 -8.98 -7.38
N LEU A 409 38.75 -8.16 -7.04
CA LEU A 409 38.89 -6.87 -6.38
C LEU A 409 38.13 -6.87 -5.04
N ASP A 410 38.66 -6.13 -4.06
CA ASP A 410 37.86 -5.71 -2.89
C ASP A 410 37.06 -4.42 -3.18
N GLU A 411 36.28 -3.96 -2.19
CA GLU A 411 35.45 -2.74 -2.31
C GLU A 411 36.27 -1.45 -2.51
N SER A 412 37.59 -1.46 -2.24
CA SER A 412 38.50 -0.35 -2.48
C SER A 412 39.15 -0.36 -3.87
N GLY A 413 39.00 -1.47 -4.62
CA GLY A 413 39.70 -1.71 -5.88
C GLY A 413 41.08 -2.35 -5.74
N THR A 414 41.42 -2.90 -4.57
CA THR A 414 42.68 -3.64 -4.39
C THR A 414 42.58 -5.01 -5.04
N ILE A 415 43.57 -5.39 -5.85
CA ILE A 415 43.62 -6.71 -6.51
C ILE A 415 43.97 -7.78 -5.47
N LEU A 416 43.03 -8.70 -5.22
CA LEU A 416 43.17 -9.84 -4.31
C LEU A 416 43.77 -11.08 -4.99
N GLY A 417 43.62 -11.18 -6.31
CA GLY A 417 44.11 -12.30 -7.12
C GLY A 417 43.77 -12.13 -8.59
N SER A 418 44.32 -13.00 -9.46
CA SER A 418 44.01 -12.98 -10.89
C SER A 418 44.09 -14.35 -11.55
N ILE A 419 43.26 -14.58 -12.56
CA ILE A 419 43.13 -15.84 -13.30
C ILE A 419 43.25 -15.58 -14.81
N GLY A 420 43.72 -16.56 -15.56
CA GLY A 420 44.00 -16.41 -16.99
C GLY A 420 45.34 -15.72 -17.29
N SER A 421 45.81 -15.90 -18.52
CA SER A 421 46.99 -15.24 -19.09
C SER A 421 46.89 -15.24 -20.61
N LYS A 422 47.62 -14.37 -21.32
CA LYS A 422 47.57 -14.30 -22.79
C LYS A 422 47.89 -15.65 -23.47
N GLY A 423 47.02 -16.09 -24.38
CA GLY A 423 47.27 -17.22 -25.30
C GLY A 423 46.05 -18.08 -25.63
N SER A 424 46.28 -19.19 -26.31
CA SER A 424 45.22 -20.07 -26.87
C SER A 424 45.19 -21.49 -26.28
N LYS A 425 45.87 -21.72 -25.16
CA LYS A 425 45.78 -23.00 -24.41
C LYS A 425 44.67 -22.91 -23.36
N LYS A 426 44.22 -24.07 -22.86
CA LYS A 426 43.31 -24.13 -21.70
C LYS A 426 43.89 -23.32 -20.53
N GLY A 427 43.10 -22.40 -19.97
CA GLY A 427 43.55 -21.47 -18.94
C GLY A 427 44.26 -20.21 -19.45
N GLN A 428 44.38 -20.03 -20.77
CA GLN A 428 44.87 -18.81 -21.42
C GLN A 428 43.75 -18.14 -22.23
N LEU A 429 43.76 -16.81 -22.35
CA LEU A 429 42.71 -16.00 -22.98
C LEU A 429 43.26 -15.22 -24.18
N ASP A 430 42.44 -15.05 -25.22
CA ASP A 430 42.72 -14.23 -26.42
C ASP A 430 41.46 -13.49 -26.91
N ASP A 431 41.51 -12.16 -26.92
CA ASP A 431 40.35 -11.26 -27.07
C ASP A 431 39.12 -11.67 -26.21
N PRO A 432 39.25 -11.85 -24.88
CA PRO A 432 38.10 -12.11 -24.03
C PRO A 432 37.20 -10.87 -23.97
N THR A 433 35.89 -11.08 -24.07
CA THR A 433 34.89 -10.00 -24.26
C THR A 433 33.92 -9.84 -23.10
N ASP A 434 33.69 -10.89 -22.31
CA ASP A 434 32.67 -10.91 -21.26
C ASP A 434 32.99 -11.96 -20.19
N LEU A 435 32.42 -11.79 -18.99
CA LEU A 435 32.48 -12.80 -17.93
C LEU A 435 31.15 -12.88 -17.15
N ALA A 436 30.84 -14.08 -16.66
CA ALA A 436 29.69 -14.34 -15.77
C ALA A 436 30.14 -15.28 -14.63
N ILE A 437 29.50 -15.18 -13.47
CA ILE A 437 29.82 -16.01 -12.29
C ILE A 437 28.57 -16.81 -11.93
N ALA A 438 28.72 -18.13 -11.90
CA ALA A 438 27.66 -19.06 -11.57
C ALA A 438 27.41 -19.11 -10.06
N SER A 439 26.25 -19.65 -9.70
CA SER A 439 25.75 -19.68 -8.34
C SER A 439 26.58 -20.57 -7.40
N ASN A 440 27.42 -21.47 -7.94
CA ASN A 440 28.42 -22.26 -7.24
C ASN A 440 29.80 -21.56 -7.11
N GLY A 441 29.99 -20.41 -7.75
CA GLY A 441 31.26 -19.66 -7.79
C GLY A 441 32.15 -19.93 -9.02
N ASP A 442 31.71 -20.75 -9.98
CA ASP A 442 32.45 -20.95 -11.23
C ASP A 442 32.39 -19.69 -12.13
N ILE A 443 33.51 -19.36 -12.76
CA ILE A 443 33.71 -18.15 -13.56
C ILE A 443 33.76 -18.54 -15.03
N TYR A 444 32.76 -18.10 -15.78
CA TYR A 444 32.62 -18.29 -17.22
C TYR A 444 33.19 -17.07 -17.95
N ILE A 445 33.97 -17.28 -19.01
CA ILE A 445 34.63 -16.21 -19.79
C ILE A 445 34.39 -16.45 -21.28
N ALA A 446 33.78 -15.46 -21.95
CA ALA A 446 33.60 -15.45 -23.40
C ALA A 446 34.93 -15.06 -24.08
N ASP A 447 35.60 -16.03 -24.67
CA ASP A 447 36.99 -15.93 -25.14
C ASP A 447 37.00 -15.95 -26.68
N ARG A 448 36.78 -14.75 -27.26
CA ARG A 448 36.34 -14.56 -28.66
C ARG A 448 37.39 -15.01 -29.66
N GLY A 449 38.67 -14.66 -29.45
CA GLY A 449 39.77 -15.01 -30.35
C GLY A 449 40.01 -16.53 -30.45
N ASN A 450 39.66 -17.27 -29.39
CA ASN A 450 39.78 -18.71 -29.32
C ASN A 450 38.46 -19.47 -29.68
N ASN A 451 37.37 -18.76 -30.00
CA ASN A 451 36.06 -19.34 -30.37
C ASN A 451 35.47 -20.34 -29.36
N TRP A 452 35.59 -20.06 -28.07
CA TRP A 452 35.02 -20.89 -26.99
C TRP A 452 34.63 -20.07 -25.76
N VAL A 453 33.90 -20.69 -24.82
CA VAL A 453 33.68 -20.14 -23.47
C VAL A 453 34.47 -20.99 -22.47
N GLN A 454 35.40 -20.39 -21.73
CA GLN A 454 36.18 -21.10 -20.72
C GLN A 454 35.55 -20.96 -19.33
N VAL A 455 35.64 -22.02 -18.53
CA VAL A 455 35.09 -22.10 -17.16
C VAL A 455 36.21 -22.39 -16.18
N PHE A 456 36.32 -21.55 -15.16
CA PHE A 456 37.25 -21.68 -14.05
C PHE A 456 36.47 -21.86 -12.74
N ASN A 457 37.05 -22.50 -11.73
CA ASN A 457 36.44 -22.53 -10.40
C ASN A 457 36.73 -21.24 -9.63
N SER A 458 36.13 -21.09 -8.44
CA SER A 458 36.32 -19.93 -7.55
C SER A 458 37.77 -19.73 -7.05
N GLU A 459 38.60 -20.76 -7.13
CA GLU A 459 40.04 -20.73 -6.80
C GLU A 459 40.92 -20.36 -8.02
N GLY A 460 40.34 -20.26 -9.22
CA GLY A 460 41.03 -19.92 -10.47
C GLY A 460 41.62 -21.10 -11.25
N GLY A 461 41.33 -22.34 -10.85
CA GLY A 461 41.65 -23.53 -11.62
C GLY A 461 40.72 -23.69 -12.83
N PHE A 462 41.28 -23.98 -14.01
CA PHE A 462 40.49 -24.31 -15.20
C PHE A 462 39.70 -25.60 -15.00
N VAL A 463 38.37 -25.55 -15.22
CA VAL A 463 37.44 -26.68 -15.07
C VAL A 463 37.13 -27.32 -16.42
N LYS A 464 36.54 -26.54 -17.32
CA LYS A 464 36.11 -26.99 -18.66
C LYS A 464 36.14 -25.83 -19.65
N ALA A 465 36.06 -26.15 -20.92
CA ALA A 465 35.72 -25.18 -21.95
C ALA A 465 34.47 -25.70 -22.68
N VAL A 466 33.56 -24.80 -23.02
CA VAL A 466 32.40 -25.05 -23.88
C VAL A 466 32.86 -24.73 -25.30
N THR A 467 33.11 -25.78 -26.08
CA THR A 467 33.87 -25.71 -27.34
C THR A 467 33.19 -26.48 -28.47
N LYS A 468 33.76 -26.32 -29.67
CA LYS A 468 33.64 -27.23 -30.81
C LYS A 468 33.55 -28.70 -30.38
N GLY A 469 32.40 -29.33 -30.61
CA GLY A 469 32.13 -30.75 -30.29
C GLY A 469 30.75 -31.03 -29.69
N MET A 470 30.08 -30.04 -29.09
CA MET A 470 28.74 -30.21 -28.52
C MET A 470 27.68 -29.48 -29.39
N THR A 471 27.22 -30.19 -30.42
CA THR A 471 26.08 -29.91 -31.32
C THR A 471 26.02 -28.62 -32.15
N ALA A 472 26.75 -27.54 -31.80
CA ALA A 472 26.94 -26.37 -32.66
C ALA A 472 28.37 -25.82 -32.53
N GLU A 473 28.93 -25.31 -33.64
CA GLU A 473 30.23 -24.62 -33.61
C GLU A 473 30.02 -23.14 -33.26
N LEU A 474 30.76 -22.64 -32.26
CA LEU A 474 30.78 -21.21 -31.90
C LEU A 474 31.71 -20.43 -32.84
N ASP A 475 31.33 -19.20 -33.17
CA ASP A 475 32.04 -18.27 -34.05
C ASP A 475 31.92 -16.84 -33.48
N GLU A 476 33.00 -16.33 -32.91
CA GLU A 476 33.00 -15.09 -32.12
C GLU A 476 31.98 -15.04 -30.94
N PRO A 477 32.12 -15.89 -29.90
CA PRO A 477 31.35 -15.74 -28.67
C PRO A 477 31.67 -14.39 -28.00
N SER A 478 30.64 -13.57 -27.78
CA SER A 478 30.83 -12.12 -27.54
C SER A 478 30.09 -11.52 -26.35
N ALA A 479 29.10 -12.25 -25.82
CA ALA A 479 28.45 -11.96 -24.55
C ALA A 479 27.88 -13.26 -23.97
N ILE A 480 27.81 -13.35 -22.65
CA ILE A 480 27.27 -14.51 -21.93
C ILE A 480 26.34 -14.09 -20.80
N ALA A 481 25.32 -14.90 -20.53
CA ALA A 481 24.48 -14.77 -19.34
C ALA A 481 24.19 -16.14 -18.74
N LEU A 482 23.87 -16.14 -17.44
CA LEU A 482 23.41 -17.31 -16.69
C LEU A 482 21.98 -17.05 -16.21
N ASP A 483 21.10 -18.04 -16.29
CA ASP A 483 19.79 -17.99 -15.61
C ASP A 483 19.92 -18.43 -14.13
N PRO A 484 18.87 -18.30 -13.30
CA PRO A 484 18.91 -18.71 -11.89
C PRO A 484 19.17 -20.20 -11.64
N GLN A 485 19.20 -21.03 -12.70
CA GLN A 485 19.51 -22.47 -12.66
C GLN A 485 20.94 -22.77 -13.18
N ASP A 486 21.77 -21.72 -13.37
CA ASP A 486 23.13 -21.77 -13.92
C ASP A 486 23.21 -22.31 -15.37
N ASN A 487 22.12 -22.24 -16.15
CA ASN A 487 22.20 -22.53 -17.58
C ASN A 487 22.84 -21.35 -18.31
N LEU A 488 23.78 -21.65 -19.22
CA LEU A 488 24.59 -20.68 -19.95
C LEU A 488 23.97 -20.34 -21.30
N TYR A 489 23.75 -19.05 -21.55
CA TYR A 489 23.32 -18.52 -22.83
C TYR A 489 24.48 -17.74 -23.45
N VAL A 490 24.92 -18.14 -24.64
CA VAL A 490 26.06 -17.56 -25.35
C VAL A 490 25.56 -16.79 -26.57
N LEU A 491 25.82 -15.48 -26.64
CA LEU A 491 25.60 -14.69 -27.84
C LEU A 491 26.82 -14.77 -28.77
N ASP A 492 26.57 -15.36 -29.92
CA ASP A 492 27.50 -15.62 -30.99
C ASP A 492 27.33 -14.57 -32.11
N LYS A 493 28.36 -13.74 -32.32
CA LYS A 493 28.29 -12.62 -33.28
C LYS A 493 28.66 -13.02 -34.71
N GLY A 494 29.43 -14.09 -34.91
CA GLY A 494 29.71 -14.62 -36.24
C GLY A 494 28.45 -15.19 -36.91
N ARG A 495 27.60 -15.87 -36.12
CA ARG A 495 26.38 -16.53 -36.62
C ARG A 495 25.09 -15.74 -36.37
N ASN A 496 25.14 -14.65 -35.59
CA ASN A 496 23.97 -13.92 -35.07
C ASN A 496 22.96 -14.84 -34.36
N THR A 497 23.45 -15.70 -33.47
CA THR A 497 22.63 -16.67 -32.72
C THR A 497 22.85 -16.56 -31.22
N VAL A 498 21.85 -16.99 -30.46
CA VAL A 498 22.04 -17.38 -29.05
C VAL A 498 22.00 -18.90 -28.98
N THR A 499 23.04 -19.50 -28.41
CA THR A 499 23.10 -20.94 -28.12
C THR A 499 23.03 -21.12 -26.59
N ALA A 500 22.08 -21.93 -26.12
CA ALA A 500 21.83 -22.21 -24.71
C ALA A 500 22.39 -23.58 -24.30
N PHE A 501 22.97 -23.68 -23.10
CA PHE A 501 23.56 -24.89 -22.53
C PHE A 501 23.11 -25.07 -21.07
N SER A 502 22.90 -26.31 -20.63
CA SER A 502 22.63 -26.62 -19.22
C SER A 502 23.84 -26.27 -18.34
N ALA A 503 23.65 -26.15 -17.03
CA ALA A 503 24.76 -26.00 -16.08
C ALA A 503 25.84 -27.11 -16.24
N ARG A 504 25.43 -28.32 -16.65
CA ARG A 504 26.34 -29.44 -16.96
C ARG A 504 27.15 -29.20 -18.23
N GLY A 505 26.60 -28.45 -19.19
CA GLY A 505 27.21 -28.10 -20.47
C GLY A 505 26.53 -28.76 -21.67
N GLU A 506 25.36 -29.38 -21.48
CA GLU A 506 24.59 -30.02 -22.56
C GLU A 506 23.82 -28.94 -23.34
N ALA A 507 23.84 -28.96 -24.67
CA ALA A 507 23.10 -27.96 -25.45
C ALA A 507 21.57 -28.13 -25.26
N LEU A 508 20.88 -27.01 -25.06
CA LEU A 508 19.43 -26.94 -24.82
C LEU A 508 18.67 -26.41 -26.04
N ALA A 509 19.14 -25.30 -26.63
CA ALA A 509 18.49 -24.63 -27.75
C ALA A 509 19.48 -23.77 -28.55
N GLU A 510 19.13 -23.46 -29.81
CA GLU A 510 19.77 -22.43 -30.62
C GLU A 510 18.70 -21.62 -31.34
N PHE A 511 18.80 -20.28 -31.29
CA PHE A 511 17.79 -19.38 -31.83
C PHE A 511 18.38 -18.04 -32.31
N GLY A 512 17.55 -17.23 -32.97
CA GLY A 512 17.93 -15.95 -33.59
C GLY A 512 18.22 -16.01 -35.10
N LYS A 513 18.13 -17.19 -35.72
CA LYS A 513 18.47 -17.42 -37.14
C LYS A 513 17.32 -18.09 -37.90
N GLY A 514 16.56 -17.32 -38.68
CA GLY A 514 15.43 -17.78 -39.47
C GLY A 514 15.51 -17.43 -40.96
N ARG A 515 14.34 -17.24 -41.60
CA ARG A 515 14.18 -16.98 -43.05
C ARG A 515 13.61 -15.57 -43.35
N GLY A 516 13.83 -14.62 -42.46
CA GLY A 516 13.24 -13.28 -42.47
C GLY A 516 12.03 -13.19 -41.52
N GLY A 517 12.13 -12.38 -40.47
CA GLY A 517 11.02 -12.07 -39.57
C GLY A 517 11.43 -11.38 -38.26
N ALA A 518 10.45 -11.13 -37.37
CA ALA A 518 10.67 -10.47 -36.08
C ALA A 518 11.54 -11.28 -35.08
N ALA A 519 11.76 -12.57 -35.35
CA ALA A 519 12.61 -13.44 -34.54
C ALA A 519 14.11 -13.40 -34.90
N ASP A 520 14.48 -12.83 -36.05
CA ASP A 520 15.86 -12.89 -36.58
C ASP A 520 16.75 -11.80 -35.97
N LEU A 521 17.92 -12.18 -35.44
CA LEU A 521 18.92 -11.25 -34.92
C LEU A 521 19.77 -10.66 -36.06
N VAL A 522 19.98 -9.34 -36.05
CA VAL A 522 20.64 -8.63 -37.16
C VAL A 522 21.99 -8.03 -36.74
N LYS A 523 22.04 -7.36 -35.60
CA LYS A 523 23.22 -6.79 -34.93
C LYS A 523 23.07 -6.94 -33.41
N PRO A 524 23.04 -8.17 -32.88
CA PRO A 524 22.94 -8.39 -31.45
C PRO A 524 24.23 -7.95 -30.73
N VAL A 525 24.10 -7.32 -29.57
CA VAL A 525 25.21 -6.68 -28.84
C VAL A 525 25.48 -7.37 -27.51
N ALA A 526 24.43 -7.61 -26.73
CA ALA A 526 24.46 -8.21 -25.39
C ALA A 526 23.17 -9.00 -25.12
N LEU A 527 23.16 -9.81 -24.06
CA LEU A 527 21.97 -10.50 -23.57
C LEU A 527 21.87 -10.47 -22.04
N MET A 528 20.70 -10.78 -21.51
CA MET A 528 20.51 -11.28 -20.15
C MET A 528 19.52 -12.45 -20.16
N ALA A 529 19.63 -13.35 -19.17
CA ALA A 529 18.70 -14.45 -18.97
C ALA A 529 17.98 -14.28 -17.63
N THR A 530 16.69 -14.63 -17.61
CA THR A 530 15.84 -14.70 -16.42
C THR A 530 15.36 -16.16 -16.26
N GLN A 531 14.53 -16.44 -15.25
CA GLN A 531 13.97 -17.77 -15.05
C GLN A 531 13.12 -18.27 -16.25
N ASP A 532 12.39 -17.37 -16.90
CA ASP A 532 11.40 -17.73 -17.93
C ASP A 532 11.76 -17.20 -19.34
N GLU A 533 12.61 -16.17 -19.42
CA GLU A 533 12.83 -15.37 -20.64
C GLU A 533 14.29 -14.98 -20.87
N VAL A 534 14.71 -14.91 -22.13
CA VAL A 534 16.03 -14.43 -22.58
C VAL A 534 15.84 -13.11 -23.34
N PHE A 535 16.49 -12.05 -22.88
CA PHE A 535 16.43 -10.72 -23.48
C PHE A 535 17.71 -10.47 -24.27
N VAL A 536 17.59 -10.25 -25.58
CA VAL A 536 18.71 -10.00 -26.50
C VAL A 536 18.63 -8.58 -27.01
N LEU A 537 19.67 -7.81 -26.77
CA LEU A 537 19.81 -6.43 -27.25
C LEU A 537 20.28 -6.44 -28.70
N ASP A 538 19.43 -6.07 -29.65
CA ASP A 538 19.68 -6.12 -31.09
C ASP A 538 19.18 -4.85 -31.78
N SER A 539 20.05 -4.17 -32.54
CA SER A 539 19.67 -3.09 -33.46
C SER A 539 18.87 -1.92 -32.84
N ASN A 540 19.18 -1.55 -31.60
CA ASN A 540 18.45 -0.57 -30.76
C ASN A 540 17.04 -1.02 -30.29
N GLN A 541 16.74 -2.31 -30.36
CA GLN A 541 15.61 -2.93 -29.68
C GLN A 541 16.09 -4.00 -28.71
N VAL A 542 15.19 -4.43 -27.83
CA VAL A 542 15.35 -5.64 -27.03
C VAL A 542 14.37 -6.66 -27.58
N ARG A 543 14.87 -7.79 -28.08
CA ARG A 543 14.06 -8.96 -28.46
C ARG A 543 14.01 -9.92 -27.27
N VAL A 544 12.83 -10.44 -26.98
CA VAL A 544 12.62 -11.38 -25.86
C VAL A 544 12.19 -12.71 -26.43
N PHE A 545 12.87 -13.75 -25.98
CA PHE A 545 12.63 -15.15 -26.32
C PHE A 545 12.30 -15.94 -25.05
N SER A 546 11.68 -17.12 -25.18
CA SER A 546 11.65 -18.09 -24.09
C SER A 546 13.03 -18.70 -23.84
N THR A 547 13.21 -19.39 -22.72
CA THR A 547 14.42 -20.21 -22.47
C THR A 547 14.63 -21.33 -23.51
N GLN A 548 13.59 -21.73 -24.24
CA GLN A 548 13.66 -22.67 -25.37
C GLN A 548 13.92 -21.98 -26.73
N GLY A 549 14.02 -20.65 -26.78
CA GLY A 549 14.31 -19.89 -27.99
C GLY A 549 13.10 -19.44 -28.83
N GLU A 550 11.88 -19.59 -28.32
CA GLU A 550 10.66 -19.09 -29.00
C GLU A 550 10.58 -17.57 -28.90
N TYR A 551 10.46 -16.84 -30.01
CA TYR A 551 10.27 -15.39 -29.98
C TYR A 551 8.95 -15.01 -29.29
N ARG A 552 9.01 -14.12 -28.29
CA ARG A 552 7.86 -13.66 -27.50
C ARG A 552 7.42 -12.23 -27.88
N ARG A 553 8.36 -11.29 -27.95
CA ARG A 553 8.11 -9.86 -28.22
C ARG A 553 9.41 -9.12 -28.54
N SER A 554 9.30 -7.88 -29.02
CA SER A 554 10.38 -6.89 -28.91
C SER A 554 9.84 -5.59 -28.32
N PHE A 555 10.73 -4.76 -27.79
CA PHE A 555 10.43 -3.42 -27.30
C PHE A 555 11.64 -2.48 -27.42
N SER A 556 11.44 -1.20 -27.09
CA SER A 556 12.32 -0.08 -27.42
C SER A 556 12.44 0.17 -28.93
N ALA A 557 13.06 1.27 -29.32
CA ALA A 557 13.35 1.62 -30.71
C ALA A 557 14.51 2.61 -30.76
N ARG A 558 15.04 2.89 -31.96
CA ARG A 558 16.13 3.87 -32.09
C ARG A 558 15.65 5.29 -31.76
N GLY A 559 16.22 5.92 -30.74
CA GLY A 559 15.85 7.29 -30.37
C GLY A 559 16.49 7.80 -29.08
N SER A 560 15.91 8.84 -28.48
CA SER A 560 16.46 9.57 -27.33
C SER A 560 15.46 9.88 -26.21
N ALA A 561 14.16 9.63 -26.41
CA ALA A 561 13.17 9.67 -25.33
C ALA A 561 13.44 8.54 -24.32
N PRO A 562 12.91 8.61 -23.08
CA PRO A 562 12.93 7.48 -22.16
C PRO A 562 12.34 6.23 -22.83
N GLY A 563 13.06 5.11 -22.74
CA GLY A 563 12.70 3.81 -23.31
C GLY A 563 13.02 3.64 -24.80
N GLU A 564 13.47 4.69 -25.48
CA GLU A 564 14.20 4.57 -26.74
C GLU A 564 15.69 4.34 -26.46
N LEU A 565 16.40 3.72 -27.40
CA LEU A 565 17.81 3.37 -27.28
C LEU A 565 18.63 3.95 -28.45
N ASP A 566 19.83 4.46 -28.21
CA ASP A 566 20.78 4.79 -29.29
C ASP A 566 22.19 4.28 -28.95
N GLU A 567 22.67 3.36 -29.79
CA GLU A 567 23.91 2.59 -29.56
C GLU A 567 23.97 1.94 -28.16
N PRO A 568 23.01 1.06 -27.81
CA PRO A 568 23.01 0.40 -26.51
C PRO A 568 24.17 -0.63 -26.42
N LEU A 569 24.81 -0.71 -25.25
CA LEU A 569 26.07 -1.45 -25.05
C LEU A 569 25.92 -2.72 -24.21
N ALA A 570 25.14 -2.67 -23.12
CA ALA A 570 24.81 -3.84 -22.33
C ALA A 570 23.40 -3.76 -21.76
N ILE A 571 22.88 -4.93 -21.43
CA ILE A 571 21.68 -5.15 -20.62
C ILE A 571 22.09 -5.99 -19.40
N ALA A 572 21.57 -5.67 -18.22
CA ALA A 572 21.86 -6.40 -16.99
C ALA A 572 20.64 -6.44 -16.05
N ALA A 573 20.37 -7.60 -15.48
CA ALA A 573 19.32 -7.75 -14.46
C ALA A 573 19.70 -7.02 -13.16
N LYS A 574 18.70 -6.43 -12.51
CA LYS A 574 18.78 -5.82 -11.18
C LYS A 574 17.95 -6.61 -10.17
N ASP A 575 16.89 -7.27 -10.60
CA ASP A 575 16.11 -8.22 -9.81
C ASP A 575 15.27 -9.08 -10.78
N SER A 576 14.26 -9.79 -10.28
CA SER A 576 13.40 -10.68 -11.08
C SER A 576 12.49 -9.96 -12.08
N THR A 577 12.30 -8.64 -11.95
CA THR A 577 11.45 -7.85 -12.84
C THR A 577 12.20 -6.66 -13.46
N THR A 578 13.20 -6.13 -12.75
CA THR A 578 13.94 -4.93 -13.11
C THR A 578 15.26 -5.26 -13.78
N PHE A 579 15.58 -4.52 -14.83
CA PHE A 579 16.86 -4.56 -15.52
C PHE A 579 17.33 -3.15 -15.89
N LEU A 580 18.56 -3.02 -16.37
CA LEU A 580 19.11 -1.78 -16.88
C LEU A 580 19.71 -1.99 -18.28
N ILE A 581 19.65 -0.95 -19.10
CA ILE A 581 20.34 -0.87 -20.39
C ILE A 581 21.24 0.35 -20.38
N SER A 582 22.50 0.17 -20.79
CA SER A 582 23.48 1.25 -20.99
C SER A 582 23.55 1.66 -22.45
N GLU A 583 23.79 2.95 -22.72
CA GLU A 583 23.76 3.54 -24.06
C GLU A 583 24.93 4.49 -24.31
N ARG A 584 25.56 4.36 -25.48
CA ARG A 584 26.62 5.28 -25.91
C ARG A 584 26.08 6.55 -26.53
N GLY A 585 25.10 6.46 -27.44
CA GLY A 585 24.58 7.61 -28.18
C GLY A 585 23.95 8.65 -27.25
N ASN A 586 23.09 8.18 -26.34
CA ASN A 586 22.44 9.02 -25.34
C ASN A 586 23.25 9.22 -24.04
N LYS A 587 24.45 8.62 -23.91
CA LYS A 587 25.34 8.67 -22.73
C LYS A 587 24.62 8.47 -21.39
N ARG A 588 23.79 7.43 -21.30
CA ARG A 588 22.92 7.15 -20.15
C ARG A 588 22.79 5.67 -19.84
N VAL A 589 22.31 5.39 -18.63
CA VAL A 589 21.75 4.09 -18.23
C VAL A 589 20.27 4.28 -17.95
N GLN A 590 19.43 3.45 -18.54
CA GLN A 590 18.00 3.43 -18.27
C GLN A 590 17.63 2.17 -17.48
N SER A 591 16.86 2.34 -16.42
CA SER A 591 16.28 1.21 -15.67
C SER A 591 14.85 0.95 -16.15
N PHE A 592 14.52 -0.32 -16.34
CA PHE A 592 13.24 -0.81 -16.83
C PHE A 592 12.71 -1.88 -15.88
N ALA A 593 11.39 -1.92 -15.67
CA ALA A 593 10.69 -3.08 -15.09
C ALA A 593 9.88 -3.77 -16.18
N THR A 594 9.91 -5.09 -16.24
CA THR A 594 8.91 -5.84 -17.02
C THR A 594 7.71 -6.17 -16.15
N LEU A 595 6.53 -5.80 -16.66
CA LEU A 595 5.27 -5.88 -15.97
C LEU A 595 4.65 -7.25 -16.26
N TYR A 596 5.04 -8.25 -15.46
CA TYR A 596 4.49 -9.59 -15.56
C TYR A 596 3.05 -9.61 -15.04
N LYS A 597 2.13 -10.13 -15.87
CA LYS A 597 0.80 -10.53 -15.41
C LYS A 597 0.86 -11.96 -14.88
N PRO A 598 0.43 -12.23 -13.64
CA PRO A 598 0.51 -13.57 -13.05
C PRO A 598 -0.26 -14.64 -13.84
N PRO A 599 0.26 -15.88 -13.92
CA PRO A 599 -0.48 -17.02 -14.45
C PRO A 599 -1.70 -17.38 -13.58
N VAL A 600 -2.59 -18.20 -14.15
CA VAL A 600 -3.73 -18.77 -13.42
C VAL A 600 -3.22 -19.63 -12.25
N PRO A 601 -3.70 -19.45 -11.01
CA PRO A 601 -3.36 -20.34 -9.91
C PRO A 601 -3.87 -21.77 -10.15
N GLU A 602 -2.97 -22.75 -10.03
CA GLU A 602 -3.26 -24.18 -10.28
C GLU A 602 -3.65 -24.95 -9.02
N GLN A 603 -4.23 -26.14 -9.21
CA GLN A 603 -4.64 -27.06 -8.13
C GLN A 603 -5.57 -26.43 -7.08
N PHE A 604 -6.39 -25.46 -7.51
CA PHE A 604 -7.34 -24.81 -6.63
C PHE A 604 -8.41 -25.79 -6.14
N ALA A 605 -8.64 -25.80 -4.83
CA ALA A 605 -9.60 -26.65 -4.16
C ALA A 605 -10.29 -25.90 -3.01
N ALA A 606 -11.52 -26.34 -2.71
CA ALA A 606 -12.31 -25.86 -1.58
C ALA A 606 -12.75 -27.04 -0.70
N GLN A 607 -12.71 -26.86 0.61
CA GLN A 607 -13.12 -27.85 1.61
C GLN A 607 -14.08 -27.20 2.60
N GLY A 608 -15.23 -27.84 2.82
CA GLY A 608 -16.21 -27.39 3.80
C GLY A 608 -15.70 -27.52 5.24
N ALA A 609 -15.95 -26.49 6.04
CA ALA A 609 -15.68 -26.44 7.47
C ALA A 609 -16.91 -25.84 8.21
N VAL A 610 -16.93 -25.90 9.54
CA VAL A 610 -18.01 -25.34 10.35
C VAL A 610 -18.14 -23.83 10.10
N HIS A 611 -19.30 -23.39 9.57
CA HIS A 611 -19.57 -22.00 9.15
C HIS A 611 -18.50 -21.37 8.24
N ALA A 612 -17.75 -22.19 7.50
CA ALA A 612 -16.59 -21.75 6.74
C ALA A 612 -16.29 -22.63 5.52
N VAL A 613 -15.49 -22.11 4.60
CA VAL A 613 -14.86 -22.90 3.53
C VAL A 613 -13.37 -22.58 3.51
N GLU A 614 -12.55 -23.62 3.68
CA GLU A 614 -11.10 -23.55 3.47
C GLU A 614 -10.79 -23.64 1.98
N LEU A 615 -9.90 -22.78 1.51
CA LEU A 615 -9.46 -22.67 0.12
C LEU A 615 -7.95 -22.88 0.05
N ARG A 616 -7.47 -23.74 -0.86
CA ARG A 616 -6.05 -24.06 -1.03
C ARG A 616 -5.69 -24.20 -2.51
N TRP A 617 -4.45 -23.89 -2.88
CA TRP A 617 -3.93 -24.02 -4.25
C TRP A 617 -2.43 -24.31 -4.26
N ALA A 618 -1.85 -24.55 -5.45
CA ALA A 618 -0.42 -24.75 -5.59
C ALA A 618 0.35 -23.45 -5.31
N ALA A 619 1.40 -23.54 -4.48
CA ALA A 619 2.34 -22.44 -4.29
C ALA A 619 3.16 -22.23 -5.57
N THR A 620 3.34 -20.96 -5.96
CA THR A 620 4.16 -20.59 -7.12
C THR A 620 5.56 -20.16 -6.68
N ALA A 621 6.57 -20.48 -7.49
CA ALA A 621 7.94 -20.02 -7.27
C ALA A 621 8.23 -18.65 -7.91
N LEU A 622 7.23 -18.02 -8.56
CA LEU A 622 7.39 -16.78 -9.31
C LEU A 622 7.55 -15.57 -8.37
N PRO A 623 8.74 -14.95 -8.27
CA PRO A 623 9.05 -13.95 -7.26
C PRO A 623 8.32 -12.61 -7.45
N TYR A 624 7.69 -12.39 -8.60
CA TYR A 624 6.93 -11.16 -8.91
C TYR A 624 5.47 -11.20 -8.43
N ILE A 625 4.99 -12.34 -7.90
CA ILE A 625 3.65 -12.45 -7.31
C ILE A 625 3.68 -11.94 -5.86
N LYS A 626 2.77 -11.02 -5.57
CA LYS A 626 2.63 -10.32 -4.28
C LYS A 626 1.56 -10.95 -3.40
N GLN A 627 0.43 -11.34 -4.00
CA GLN A 627 -0.71 -11.97 -3.32
C GLN A 627 -1.65 -12.64 -4.32
N TYR A 628 -2.71 -13.26 -3.81
CA TYR A 628 -3.82 -13.82 -4.57
C TYR A 628 -5.12 -13.15 -4.14
N GLN A 629 -5.96 -12.78 -5.10
CA GLN A 629 -7.31 -12.27 -4.90
C GLN A 629 -8.31 -13.40 -4.87
N VAL A 630 -9.22 -13.36 -3.89
CA VAL A 630 -10.20 -14.40 -3.62
C VAL A 630 -11.60 -13.87 -3.89
N TYR A 631 -12.36 -14.63 -4.67
CA TYR A 631 -13.69 -14.28 -5.13
C TYR A 631 -14.71 -15.35 -4.74
N ARG A 632 -15.93 -14.91 -4.41
CA ARG A 632 -17.08 -15.76 -4.03
C ARG A 632 -18.30 -15.45 -4.87
N SER A 633 -19.11 -16.47 -5.14
CA SER A 633 -20.46 -16.37 -5.70
C SER A 633 -21.39 -17.36 -4.99
N GLY A 634 -22.68 -17.00 -4.87
CA GLY A 634 -23.72 -17.91 -4.39
C GLY A 634 -24.20 -18.92 -5.44
N SER A 635 -23.77 -18.81 -6.70
CA SER A 635 -24.03 -19.83 -7.73
C SER A 635 -22.93 -19.87 -8.80
N ALA A 636 -22.78 -21.03 -9.46
CA ALA A 636 -21.75 -21.24 -10.48
C ALA A 636 -21.79 -20.23 -11.66
N GLY A 637 -22.99 -19.69 -11.97
CA GLY A 637 -23.23 -18.78 -13.09
C GLY A 637 -23.54 -17.32 -12.70
N ALA A 638 -23.52 -16.98 -11.41
CA ALA A 638 -23.71 -15.60 -10.96
C ALA A 638 -22.39 -14.82 -10.89
N GLY A 639 -22.49 -13.49 -10.72
CA GLY A 639 -21.34 -12.60 -10.61
C GLY A 639 -20.49 -12.90 -9.37
N PHE A 640 -19.19 -13.06 -9.57
CA PHE A 640 -18.22 -13.28 -8.51
C PHE A 640 -17.82 -11.94 -7.86
N VAL A 641 -17.92 -11.86 -6.53
CA VAL A 641 -17.53 -10.69 -5.72
C VAL A 641 -16.22 -10.99 -5.01
N ARG A 642 -15.29 -10.03 -5.00
CA ARG A 642 -14.02 -10.14 -4.27
C ARG A 642 -14.29 -10.10 -2.77
N ILE A 643 -13.88 -11.15 -2.05
CA ILE A 643 -14.09 -11.28 -0.59
C ILE A 643 -12.83 -11.03 0.23
N GLY A 644 -11.65 -11.11 -0.39
CA GLY A 644 -10.38 -10.86 0.30
C GLY A 644 -9.16 -11.11 -0.58
N SER A 645 -7.99 -11.11 0.06
CA SER A 645 -6.72 -11.50 -0.55
C SER A 645 -5.90 -12.38 0.40
N SER A 646 -4.92 -13.12 -0.14
CA SER A 646 -3.95 -13.89 0.65
C SER A 646 -2.55 -13.79 0.03
N GLN A 647 -1.53 -13.57 0.85
CA GLN A 647 -0.13 -13.64 0.41
C GLN A 647 0.38 -15.08 0.29
N ASN A 648 -0.35 -16.05 0.85
CA ASN A 648 0.00 -17.48 0.86
C ASN A 648 -0.95 -18.26 -0.05
N ASN A 649 -0.63 -19.53 -0.31
CA ASN A 649 -1.43 -20.42 -1.17
C ASN A 649 -2.69 -21.02 -0.49
N GLN A 650 -3.26 -20.27 0.46
CA GLN A 650 -4.44 -20.66 1.23
C GLN A 650 -5.27 -19.44 1.67
N TYR A 651 -6.57 -19.63 1.86
CA TYR A 651 -7.52 -18.64 2.39
C TYR A 651 -8.65 -19.37 3.13
N VAL A 652 -9.31 -18.73 4.10
CA VAL A 652 -10.51 -19.29 4.76
C VAL A 652 -11.61 -18.24 4.70
N ASP A 653 -12.73 -18.59 4.08
CA ASP A 653 -13.94 -17.77 4.11
C ASP A 653 -14.79 -18.20 5.30
N GLN A 654 -15.24 -17.25 6.13
CA GLN A 654 -15.85 -17.49 7.44
C GLN A 654 -17.18 -16.74 7.58
N GLY A 655 -18.02 -17.17 8.53
CA GLY A 655 -19.32 -16.55 8.79
C GLY A 655 -20.39 -16.95 7.76
N LEU A 656 -20.27 -18.16 7.22
CA LEU A 656 -21.16 -18.72 6.20
C LEU A 656 -22.34 -19.46 6.84
N GLY A 657 -23.47 -19.51 6.15
CA GLY A 657 -24.63 -20.31 6.57
C GLY A 657 -24.32 -21.81 6.54
N GLY A 658 -24.69 -22.53 7.61
CA GLY A 658 -24.49 -23.98 7.67
C GLY A 658 -25.38 -24.74 6.68
N ASP A 659 -24.80 -25.72 5.99
CA ASP A 659 -25.33 -26.47 4.84
C ASP A 659 -25.51 -25.64 3.53
N GLU A 660 -25.05 -24.38 3.50
CA GLU A 660 -25.09 -23.58 2.27
C GLU A 660 -23.87 -23.82 1.37
N GLN A 661 -24.10 -23.82 0.06
CA GLN A 661 -23.09 -24.07 -0.97
C GLN A 661 -22.61 -22.77 -1.62
N TYR A 662 -21.30 -22.60 -1.66
CA TYR A 662 -20.62 -21.41 -2.20
C TYR A 662 -19.64 -21.79 -3.30
N TYR A 663 -19.44 -20.88 -4.25
CA TYR A 663 -18.52 -21.05 -5.37
C TYR A 663 -17.39 -20.03 -5.28
N TYR A 664 -16.16 -20.46 -5.53
CA TYR A 664 -14.96 -19.65 -5.36
C TYR A 664 -14.11 -19.59 -6.63
N ARG A 665 -13.38 -18.50 -6.81
CA ARG A 665 -12.28 -18.36 -7.79
C ARG A 665 -11.12 -17.61 -7.14
N ILE A 666 -9.90 -17.84 -7.64
CA ILE A 666 -8.70 -17.11 -7.23
C ILE A 666 -7.92 -16.58 -8.44
N ALA A 667 -7.26 -15.44 -8.30
CA ALA A 667 -6.34 -14.88 -9.29
C ALA A 667 -5.08 -14.36 -8.59
N ALA A 668 -3.88 -14.54 -9.15
CA ALA A 668 -2.67 -13.97 -8.57
C ALA A 668 -2.52 -12.47 -8.94
N GLU A 669 -1.91 -11.66 -8.09
CA GLU A 669 -1.59 -10.24 -8.30
C GLU A 669 -0.07 -10.03 -8.20
N SER A 670 0.52 -9.25 -9.11
CA SER A 670 1.93 -8.88 -9.06
C SER A 670 2.22 -7.68 -8.15
N TYR A 671 3.49 -7.40 -7.87
CA TYR A 671 3.88 -6.23 -7.05
C TYR A 671 3.44 -4.87 -7.67
N ASP A 672 3.39 -4.78 -9.00
CA ASP A 672 2.87 -3.62 -9.74
C ASP A 672 1.33 -3.54 -9.78
N GLY A 673 0.61 -4.46 -9.13
CA GLY A 673 -0.85 -4.46 -9.04
C GLY A 673 -1.59 -5.12 -10.21
N PHE A 674 -0.89 -5.83 -11.11
CA PHE A 674 -1.55 -6.55 -12.21
C PHE A 674 -2.16 -7.86 -11.70
N GLU A 675 -3.48 -7.95 -11.76
CA GLU A 675 -4.20 -9.18 -11.48
C GLU A 675 -4.24 -10.10 -12.71
N GLY A 676 -3.87 -11.36 -12.49
CA GLY A 676 -3.86 -12.44 -13.46
C GLY A 676 -5.23 -12.94 -13.88
N ALA A 677 -5.24 -13.99 -14.68
CA ALA A 677 -6.47 -14.70 -15.01
C ALA A 677 -6.96 -15.52 -13.81
N SER A 678 -8.27 -15.50 -13.54
CA SER A 678 -8.85 -16.28 -12.44
C SER A 678 -8.88 -17.77 -12.76
N SER A 679 -8.72 -18.61 -11.73
CA SER A 679 -8.94 -20.05 -11.76
C SER A 679 -10.33 -20.43 -12.29
N GLY A 680 -10.49 -21.71 -12.63
CA GLY A 680 -11.80 -22.33 -12.69
C GLY A 680 -12.55 -22.17 -11.35
N ALA A 681 -13.88 -22.21 -11.40
CA ALA A 681 -14.69 -22.15 -10.19
C ALA A 681 -14.65 -23.51 -9.48
N VAL A 682 -14.45 -23.48 -8.16
CA VAL A 682 -14.61 -24.65 -7.28
C VAL A 682 -15.75 -24.40 -6.30
N GLN A 683 -16.34 -25.46 -5.77
CA GLN A 683 -17.45 -25.38 -4.83
C GLN A 683 -17.05 -25.87 -3.44
N GLY A 684 -17.55 -25.22 -2.40
CA GLY A 684 -17.44 -25.66 -1.01
C GLY A 684 -18.77 -25.45 -0.29
N THR A 685 -19.18 -26.43 0.50
CA THR A 685 -20.39 -26.36 1.33
C THR A 685 -19.97 -26.13 2.78
N ALA A 686 -20.41 -25.05 3.39
CA ALA A 686 -20.16 -24.79 4.80
C ALA A 686 -20.97 -25.80 5.64
N GLN A 687 -20.38 -26.29 6.73
CA GLN A 687 -21.00 -27.29 7.59
C GLN A 687 -21.69 -26.62 8.78
N LYS A 688 -22.79 -27.19 9.26
CA LYS A 688 -23.35 -26.84 10.57
C LYS A 688 -22.46 -27.33 11.71
N PHE A 689 -22.50 -26.62 12.84
CA PHE A 689 -21.91 -27.11 14.07
C PHE A 689 -22.82 -28.17 14.73
N SER A 690 -22.31 -29.39 14.84
CA SER A 690 -22.90 -30.47 15.64
C SER A 690 -22.20 -30.53 17.00
N PRO A 691 -22.85 -30.15 18.12
CA PRO A 691 -22.21 -30.20 19.42
C PRO A 691 -21.83 -31.63 19.83
N PRO A 692 -20.63 -31.85 20.40
CA PRO A 692 -20.29 -33.14 21.00
C PRO A 692 -21.17 -33.42 22.23
N VAL A 693 -21.37 -34.70 22.53
CA VAL A 693 -21.96 -35.13 23.81
C VAL A 693 -21.00 -34.73 24.94
N LEU A 694 -21.54 -34.27 26.07
CA LEU A 694 -20.73 -33.87 27.21
C LEU A 694 -19.87 -35.04 27.73
N GLU A 695 -18.56 -34.83 27.87
CA GLU A 695 -17.60 -35.86 28.29
C GLU A 695 -17.70 -36.17 29.79
N LYS A 696 -17.88 -35.12 30.61
CA LYS A 696 -17.91 -35.17 32.07
C LYS A 696 -18.69 -33.98 32.62
N VAL A 697 -19.48 -34.22 33.67
CA VAL A 697 -20.12 -33.19 34.49
C VAL A 697 -19.61 -33.35 35.92
N GLU A 698 -19.08 -32.29 36.50
CA GLU A 698 -18.68 -32.20 37.89
C GLU A 698 -19.84 -31.67 38.74
N VAL A 699 -19.91 -32.11 39.99
CA VAL A 699 -21.08 -31.85 40.83
C VAL A 699 -20.65 -31.48 42.25
N GLU A 700 -21.07 -30.29 42.67
CA GLU A 700 -20.82 -29.70 43.98
C GLU A 700 -22.14 -29.66 44.77
N PRO A 701 -22.40 -30.65 45.64
CA PRO A 701 -23.57 -30.64 46.49
C PRO A 701 -23.37 -29.76 47.73
N THR A 702 -24.42 -29.05 48.11
CA THR A 702 -24.59 -28.43 49.43
C THR A 702 -25.78 -29.09 50.14
N PRO A 703 -26.15 -28.70 51.37
CA PRO A 703 -27.37 -29.22 52.00
C PRO A 703 -28.68 -28.85 51.29
N TRP A 704 -28.71 -27.83 50.42
CA TRP A 704 -29.97 -27.29 49.87
C TRP A 704 -29.95 -27.14 48.34
N GLN A 705 -28.81 -27.44 47.70
CA GLN A 705 -28.55 -27.17 46.30
C GLN A 705 -27.58 -28.20 45.72
N ILE A 706 -27.68 -28.46 44.43
CA ILE A 706 -26.70 -29.21 43.65
C ILE A 706 -26.26 -28.28 42.51
N LYS A 707 -25.01 -27.82 42.56
CA LYS A 707 -24.37 -27.13 41.44
C LYS A 707 -23.72 -28.17 40.53
N MET A 708 -24.02 -28.10 39.24
CA MET A 708 -23.39 -28.91 38.20
C MET A 708 -22.56 -27.98 37.32
N SER A 709 -21.35 -28.40 36.95
CA SER A 709 -20.47 -27.70 36.02
C SER A 709 -19.87 -28.68 35.01
N TRP A 710 -19.57 -28.21 33.82
CA TRP A 710 -18.98 -29.04 32.77
C TRP A 710 -17.97 -28.24 31.95
N LYS A 711 -17.26 -28.91 31.05
CA LYS A 711 -16.35 -28.25 30.13
C LYS A 711 -17.16 -27.40 29.13
N PRO A 712 -16.85 -26.11 28.93
CA PRO A 712 -17.53 -25.30 27.93
C PRO A 712 -17.36 -25.86 26.52
N VAL A 713 -18.42 -25.70 25.74
CA VAL A 713 -18.42 -25.80 24.27
C VAL A 713 -18.09 -24.40 23.75
N ASP A 714 -17.51 -24.32 22.55
CA ASP A 714 -17.13 -23.05 21.94
C ASP A 714 -18.30 -22.04 21.94
N PRO A 715 -18.17 -20.86 22.61
CA PRO A 715 -19.23 -19.87 22.67
C PRO A 715 -19.71 -19.36 21.31
N GLN A 716 -18.89 -19.47 20.25
CA GLN A 716 -19.28 -19.08 18.90
C GLN A 716 -20.45 -19.92 18.35
N TYR A 717 -20.56 -21.18 18.79
CA TYR A 717 -21.56 -22.13 18.28
C TYR A 717 -22.56 -22.61 19.33
N LEU A 718 -22.46 -22.10 20.57
CA LEU A 718 -23.37 -22.42 21.66
C LEU A 718 -24.66 -21.60 21.55
N GLY A 719 -25.79 -22.28 21.31
CA GLY A 719 -27.12 -21.70 21.47
C GLY A 719 -27.52 -21.67 22.94
N ALA A 720 -27.56 -22.85 23.57
CA ALA A 720 -27.81 -23.00 25.01
C ALA A 720 -27.41 -24.39 25.53
N TYR A 721 -27.26 -24.54 26.85
CA TYR A 721 -27.34 -25.83 27.52
C TYR A 721 -28.75 -26.08 28.01
N LEU A 722 -29.30 -27.27 27.76
CA LEU A 722 -30.66 -27.66 28.10
C LEU A 722 -30.63 -28.68 29.24
N ILE A 723 -31.34 -28.39 30.34
CA ILE A 723 -31.35 -29.23 31.54
C ILE A 723 -32.74 -29.85 31.71
N TYR A 724 -32.77 -31.17 31.89
CA TYR A 724 -33.97 -31.98 32.00
C TYR A 724 -33.98 -32.83 33.27
N GLN A 725 -35.19 -33.22 33.70
CA GLN A 725 -35.45 -34.35 34.59
C GLN A 725 -36.29 -35.39 33.86
N LYS A 726 -36.13 -36.67 34.20
CA LYS A 726 -36.88 -37.77 33.60
C LYS A 726 -37.92 -38.31 34.58
N GLU A 727 -39.19 -38.34 34.15
CA GLU A 727 -40.27 -39.03 34.84
C GLU A 727 -40.87 -40.10 33.91
N GLY A 728 -40.80 -41.36 34.33
CA GLY A 728 -41.13 -42.50 33.47
C GLY A 728 -40.20 -42.53 32.23
N GLU A 729 -40.79 -42.43 31.04
CA GLU A 729 -40.04 -42.30 29.77
C GLU A 729 -39.94 -40.85 29.25
N THR A 730 -40.51 -39.86 29.94
CA THR A 730 -40.59 -38.48 29.43
C THR A 730 -39.47 -37.61 30.03
N TYR A 731 -38.78 -36.85 29.18
CA TYR A 731 -37.84 -35.81 29.61
C TYR A 731 -38.55 -34.46 29.69
N THR A 732 -38.66 -33.90 30.89
CA THR A 732 -39.20 -32.56 31.14
C THR A 732 -38.05 -31.57 31.25
N LYS A 733 -38.04 -30.52 30.41
CA LYS A 733 -37.05 -29.43 30.52
C LYS A 733 -37.33 -28.64 31.81
N ILE A 734 -36.35 -28.59 32.70
CA ILE A 734 -36.44 -27.89 33.99
C ILE A 734 -35.59 -26.62 34.04
N GLY A 735 -34.67 -26.44 33.08
CA GLY A 735 -33.79 -25.28 33.02
C GLY A 735 -33.08 -25.12 31.69
N GLU A 736 -32.47 -23.94 31.54
CA GLU A 736 -31.62 -23.55 30.43
C GLU A 736 -30.46 -22.72 30.99
N ALA A 737 -29.26 -22.90 30.46
CA ALA A 737 -28.07 -22.15 30.88
C ALA A 737 -27.26 -21.67 29.67
N SER A 738 -26.81 -20.42 29.71
CA SER A 738 -25.91 -19.82 28.71
C SER A 738 -24.42 -19.92 29.10
N VAL A 739 -24.13 -20.52 30.25
CA VAL A 739 -22.79 -20.79 30.80
C VAL A 739 -22.69 -22.27 31.13
N PRO A 740 -21.49 -22.88 31.20
CA PRO A 740 -21.32 -24.33 31.41
C PRO A 740 -21.52 -24.76 32.88
N GLU A 741 -22.48 -24.13 33.56
CA GLU A 741 -22.90 -24.47 34.91
C GLU A 741 -24.40 -24.27 35.09
N TYR A 742 -25.01 -25.08 35.95
CA TYR A 742 -26.41 -24.96 36.34
C TYR A 742 -26.58 -25.37 37.80
N THR A 743 -27.28 -24.55 38.58
CA THR A 743 -27.57 -24.83 39.99
C THR A 743 -29.03 -25.19 40.17
N SER A 744 -29.30 -26.43 40.60
CA SER A 744 -30.63 -26.84 41.06
C SER A 744 -30.75 -26.54 42.56
N ALA A 745 -31.70 -25.68 42.93
CA ALA A 745 -31.86 -25.14 44.28
C ALA A 745 -33.17 -25.59 44.95
N SER A 746 -33.33 -25.27 46.24
CA SER A 746 -34.46 -25.71 47.08
C SER A 746 -34.59 -27.23 47.22
N LEU A 747 -33.45 -27.93 47.16
CA LEU A 747 -33.35 -29.36 47.37
C LEU A 747 -33.36 -29.66 48.88
N LYS A 748 -33.79 -30.87 49.26
CA LYS A 748 -33.74 -31.33 50.65
C LYS A 748 -32.30 -31.73 51.02
N PRO A 749 -31.84 -31.57 52.26
CA PRO A 749 -30.60 -32.19 52.75
C PRO A 749 -30.65 -33.71 52.66
N ASP A 750 -29.48 -34.33 52.61
CA ASP A 750 -29.29 -35.80 52.61
C ASP A 750 -30.21 -36.53 51.60
N SER A 751 -30.36 -35.96 50.40
CA SER A 751 -31.33 -36.40 49.39
C SER A 751 -30.70 -36.46 47.99
N ARG A 752 -31.03 -37.53 47.24
CA ARG A 752 -30.44 -37.86 45.93
C ARG A 752 -31.31 -37.42 44.75
N TYR A 753 -30.68 -36.88 43.71
CA TYR A 753 -31.33 -36.37 42.49
C TYR A 753 -30.57 -36.81 41.22
N THR A 754 -31.31 -36.96 40.11
CA THR A 754 -30.76 -37.24 38.77
C THR A 754 -31.23 -36.16 37.79
N PHE A 755 -30.32 -35.72 36.92
CA PHE A 755 -30.50 -34.69 35.91
C PHE A 755 -29.96 -35.18 34.55
N TYR A 756 -30.43 -34.59 33.45
CA TYR A 756 -29.93 -34.86 32.11
C TYR A 756 -29.61 -33.54 31.40
N ILE A 757 -28.46 -33.47 30.73
CA ILE A 757 -27.93 -32.23 30.15
C ILE A 757 -27.53 -32.48 28.69
N SER A 758 -27.93 -31.58 27.79
CA SER A 758 -27.52 -31.57 26.38
C SER A 758 -27.11 -30.15 25.95
N THR A 759 -26.39 -30.07 24.83
CA THR A 759 -25.99 -28.79 24.22
C THR A 759 -26.81 -28.56 22.96
N LEU A 760 -27.40 -27.38 22.82
CA LEU A 760 -28.05 -26.89 21.61
C LEU A 760 -27.10 -25.93 20.89
N SER A 761 -26.82 -26.16 19.61
CA SER A 761 -26.05 -25.22 18.78
C SER A 761 -26.87 -24.01 18.32
N THR A 762 -26.18 -22.96 17.88
CA THR A 762 -26.77 -21.83 17.13
C THR A 762 -27.51 -22.27 15.85
N ASP A 763 -27.13 -23.42 15.27
CA ASP A 763 -27.81 -24.06 14.13
C ASP A 763 -29.08 -24.85 14.50
N ASN A 764 -29.50 -24.82 15.77
CA ASN A 764 -30.57 -25.64 16.35
C ASN A 764 -30.32 -27.17 16.30
N VAL A 765 -29.05 -27.60 16.39
CA VAL A 765 -28.69 -29.02 16.54
C VAL A 765 -28.50 -29.34 18.02
N GLU A 766 -29.31 -30.24 18.58
CA GLU A 766 -29.18 -30.70 19.97
C GLU A 766 -28.29 -31.96 20.05
N SER A 767 -27.34 -31.99 20.98
CA SER A 767 -26.54 -33.18 21.31
C SER A 767 -27.39 -34.27 21.98
N GLU A 768 -26.84 -35.49 22.07
CA GLU A 768 -27.39 -36.49 23.00
C GLU A 768 -27.34 -35.97 24.45
N LYS A 769 -28.25 -36.49 25.28
CA LYS A 769 -28.47 -36.07 26.68
C LYS A 769 -27.59 -36.90 27.63
N PHE A 770 -26.66 -36.24 28.32
CA PHE A 770 -25.77 -36.83 29.31
C PHE A 770 -26.42 -36.88 30.71
N ALA A 771 -26.38 -38.02 31.38
CA ALA A 771 -27.04 -38.23 32.69
C ALA A 771 -26.10 -37.98 33.87
N VAL A 772 -26.58 -37.27 34.89
CA VAL A 772 -25.83 -36.82 36.07
C VAL A 772 -26.62 -37.17 37.33
N THR A 773 -25.98 -37.70 38.39
CA THR A 773 -26.67 -38.05 39.64
C THR A 773 -25.84 -37.64 40.85
N ALA A 774 -26.44 -36.96 41.84
CA ALA A 774 -25.76 -36.49 43.05
C ALA A 774 -26.70 -36.39 44.25
N SER A 775 -26.13 -36.23 45.46
CA SER A 775 -26.86 -36.11 46.73
C SER A 775 -26.40 -34.90 47.52
N THR A 776 -27.33 -34.22 48.21
CA THR A 776 -27.07 -33.07 49.09
C THR A 776 -26.42 -33.45 50.43
N LEU A 777 -25.79 -32.48 51.11
CA LEU A 777 -24.97 -32.68 52.32
C LEU A 777 -25.74 -32.40 53.66
N PRO A 778 -25.18 -32.76 54.83
CA PRO A 778 -25.61 -32.26 56.15
C PRO A 778 -24.91 -30.94 56.57
N PHE A 779 -25.40 -30.24 57.61
CA PHE A 779 -25.01 -28.85 57.95
C PHE A 779 -24.52 -28.65 59.41
N ASN A 780 -23.42 -27.91 59.63
CA ASN A 780 -22.84 -27.55 60.95
C ASN A 780 -21.83 -26.38 60.83
N LYS A 781 -21.92 -25.28 61.61
CA LYS A 781 -21.05 -24.05 61.50
C LYS A 781 -20.85 -23.29 62.84
N ALA A 782 -19.88 -22.35 62.89
CA ALA A 782 -19.38 -21.68 64.11
C ALA A 782 -19.94 -20.25 64.36
N PRO A 783 -20.02 -19.74 65.62
CA PRO A 783 -20.79 -18.55 66.03
C PRO A 783 -20.62 -17.25 65.23
N LEU A 784 -19.38 -16.75 65.09
CA LEU A 784 -19.05 -15.62 64.23
C LEU A 784 -18.00 -16.10 63.24
N GLU A 785 -18.36 -16.13 61.96
CA GLU A 785 -17.58 -16.78 60.92
C GLU A 785 -16.98 -15.76 59.95
N ILE A 786 -15.66 -15.83 59.76
CA ILE A 786 -14.91 -15.04 58.77
C ILE A 786 -14.70 -15.89 57.53
N ASP A 787 -15.55 -15.70 56.53
CA ASP A 787 -15.39 -16.27 55.20
C ASP A 787 -14.63 -15.28 54.31
N VAL A 788 -13.45 -15.67 53.83
CA VAL A 788 -12.68 -14.86 52.87
C VAL A 788 -13.28 -15.07 51.48
N LEU A 789 -14.10 -14.13 51.02
CA LEU A 789 -14.80 -14.22 49.73
C LEU A 789 -13.84 -14.09 48.55
N LYS A 790 -12.91 -13.14 48.64
CA LYS A 790 -11.86 -12.91 47.66
C LYS A 790 -10.70 -12.22 48.38
N LEU A 791 -9.49 -12.71 48.18
CA LEU A 791 -8.27 -12.00 48.54
C LEU A 791 -7.39 -12.07 47.30
N SER A 792 -7.20 -10.91 46.65
CA SER A 792 -6.49 -10.81 45.39
C SER A 792 -4.98 -10.78 45.64
N ASP A 793 -4.21 -11.36 44.71
CA ASP A 793 -2.77 -11.15 44.68
C ASP A 793 -2.44 -9.68 44.41
N ILE A 794 -1.27 -9.26 44.90
CA ILE A 794 -0.85 -7.87 44.98
C ILE A 794 0.29 -7.63 43.99
N PHE A 795 0.10 -6.69 43.08
CA PHE A 795 1.11 -6.26 42.13
C PHE A 795 1.82 -5.01 42.65
N SER A 796 3.11 -5.12 42.92
CA SER A 796 3.88 -4.07 43.60
C SER A 796 3.92 -2.75 42.83
N ASN A 797 3.84 -2.77 41.48
CA ASN A 797 3.73 -1.58 40.63
C ASN A 797 2.44 -0.76 40.87
N THR A 798 1.35 -1.40 41.27
CA THR A 798 0.03 -0.78 41.43
C THR A 798 -0.47 -0.78 42.87
N TYR A 799 0.47 -0.82 43.83
CA TYR A 799 0.23 -0.75 45.28
C TYR A 799 -0.80 0.33 45.72
N LYS A 800 -0.85 1.48 45.03
CA LYS A 800 -1.79 2.59 45.27
C LYS A 800 -3.27 2.22 45.03
N LEU A 801 -3.55 1.23 44.18
CA LEU A 801 -4.90 0.77 43.86
C LEU A 801 -5.63 0.22 45.10
N TYR A 802 -4.87 -0.49 45.95
CA TYR A 802 -5.42 -1.26 47.07
C TYR A 802 -5.68 -0.42 48.34
N GLU A 803 -5.23 0.83 48.36
CA GLU A 803 -5.62 1.84 49.36
C GLU A 803 -7.08 2.26 49.16
N ASP A 804 -7.46 2.52 47.91
CA ASP A 804 -8.80 2.96 47.52
C ASP A 804 -9.77 1.79 47.30
N ASN A 805 -9.40 0.79 46.50
CA ASN A 805 -10.28 -0.31 46.08
C ASN A 805 -10.22 -1.54 47.02
N GLY A 806 -9.15 -1.68 47.80
CA GLY A 806 -8.90 -2.83 48.66
C GLY A 806 -8.22 -4.03 47.99
N VAL A 807 -7.58 -4.87 48.81
CA VAL A 807 -6.95 -6.15 48.40
C VAL A 807 -7.91 -7.32 48.38
N GLY A 808 -9.12 -7.17 48.92
CA GLY A 808 -10.06 -8.28 49.02
C GLY A 808 -11.35 -7.92 49.74
N ARG A 809 -12.24 -8.92 49.88
CA ARG A 809 -13.47 -8.85 50.64
C ARG A 809 -13.62 -10.09 51.53
N ILE A 810 -14.12 -9.86 52.74
CA ILE A 810 -14.57 -10.91 53.66
C ILE A 810 -16.07 -10.79 53.86
N ARG A 811 -16.71 -11.92 54.15
CA ARG A 811 -18.06 -11.98 54.70
C ARG A 811 -17.94 -12.35 56.17
N LEU A 812 -18.53 -11.52 57.01
CA LEU A 812 -18.63 -11.80 58.44
C LEU A 812 -20.05 -12.24 58.75
N THR A 813 -20.24 -13.52 59.09
CA THR A 813 -21.56 -14.12 59.32
C THR A 813 -21.79 -14.37 60.79
N ASN A 814 -22.90 -13.85 61.32
CA ASN A 814 -23.41 -14.18 62.64
C ASN A 814 -24.27 -15.45 62.53
N ASN A 815 -23.68 -16.62 62.84
CA ASN A 815 -24.37 -17.90 62.88
C ASN A 815 -25.07 -18.17 64.23
N THR A 816 -25.20 -17.17 65.11
CA THR A 816 -25.90 -17.29 66.40
C THR A 816 -27.36 -16.81 66.33
N ASP A 817 -28.09 -17.02 67.42
CA ASP A 817 -29.43 -16.52 67.68
C ASP A 817 -29.48 -15.12 68.32
N LYS A 818 -28.32 -14.48 68.56
CA LYS A 818 -28.19 -13.17 69.24
C LYS A 818 -27.59 -12.09 68.34
N ILE A 819 -27.88 -10.82 68.60
CA ILE A 819 -27.24 -9.69 67.90
C ILE A 819 -25.81 -9.53 68.42
N ILE A 820 -24.83 -9.46 67.51
CA ILE A 820 -23.43 -9.16 67.86
C ILE A 820 -23.18 -7.67 67.56
N ASN A 821 -22.71 -6.91 68.55
CA ASN A 821 -22.55 -5.45 68.49
C ASN A 821 -21.08 -5.02 68.57
N SER A 822 -20.78 -3.82 68.06
CA SER A 822 -19.47 -3.13 68.16
C SER A 822 -18.29 -4.00 67.69
N ILE A 823 -18.43 -4.59 66.51
CA ILE A 823 -17.42 -5.48 65.95
C ILE A 823 -16.29 -4.65 65.35
N LYS A 824 -15.05 -4.96 65.74
CA LYS A 824 -13.83 -4.43 65.15
C LYS A 824 -13.20 -5.48 64.24
N VAL A 825 -13.02 -5.12 62.96
CA VAL A 825 -12.27 -5.89 61.98
C VAL A 825 -10.90 -5.24 61.77
N SER A 826 -9.84 -6.04 61.83
CA SER A 826 -8.44 -5.64 61.65
C SER A 826 -7.82 -6.43 60.50
N PHE A 827 -7.01 -5.77 59.67
CA PHE A 827 -6.29 -6.39 58.57
C PHE A 827 -4.85 -5.90 58.45
N VAL A 828 -3.90 -6.82 58.31
CA VAL A 828 -2.49 -6.49 58.04
C VAL A 828 -1.81 -7.52 57.16
N LEU A 829 -0.99 -7.03 56.23
CA LEU A 829 -0.02 -7.81 55.46
C LEU A 829 1.36 -7.67 56.08
N LYS A 830 1.90 -8.77 56.58
CA LYS A 830 3.15 -8.77 57.35
C LYS A 830 4.33 -8.23 56.53
N ASN A 831 5.17 -7.39 57.15
CA ASN A 831 6.39 -6.79 56.59
C ASN A 831 6.22 -5.72 55.47
N VAL A 832 5.05 -5.61 54.83
CA VAL A 832 4.80 -4.63 53.73
C VAL A 832 3.83 -3.49 54.11
N MET A 833 3.23 -3.57 55.29
CA MET A 833 2.41 -2.53 55.90
C MET A 833 3.01 -2.16 57.27
N ASP A 834 3.08 -0.87 57.59
CA ASP A 834 3.60 -0.40 58.89
C ASP A 834 2.54 -0.49 60.01
N TYR A 835 1.26 -0.43 59.65
CA TYR A 835 0.13 -0.46 60.59
C TYR A 835 -1.04 -1.29 60.01
N PRO A 836 -1.84 -1.98 60.85
CA PRO A 836 -3.08 -2.61 60.40
C PRO A 836 -4.12 -1.57 59.97
N THR A 837 -4.96 -1.92 58.99
CA THR A 837 -6.19 -1.17 58.70
C THR A 837 -7.34 -1.68 59.55
N GLU A 838 -8.18 -0.77 60.04
CA GLU A 838 -9.27 -1.10 60.98
C GLU A 838 -10.62 -0.61 60.47
N ILE A 839 -11.64 -1.47 60.58
CA ILE A 839 -13.04 -1.17 60.20
C ILE A 839 -13.94 -1.51 61.39
N LYS A 840 -14.92 -0.65 61.68
CA LYS A 840 -15.89 -0.84 62.77
C LYS A 840 -17.28 -1.09 62.18
N ILE A 841 -17.98 -2.08 62.72
CA ILE A 841 -19.34 -2.47 62.34
C ILE A 841 -20.22 -2.32 63.59
N GLU A 842 -21.33 -1.58 63.47
CA GLU A 842 -22.18 -1.28 64.63
C GLU A 842 -22.86 -2.53 65.19
N GLN A 843 -23.46 -3.36 64.33
CA GLN A 843 -24.13 -4.61 64.70
C GLN A 843 -24.27 -5.57 63.52
N ILE A 844 -24.37 -6.87 63.80
CA ILE A 844 -24.82 -7.90 62.85
C ILE A 844 -25.92 -8.75 63.52
N LEU A 845 -27.08 -8.81 62.90
CA LEU A 845 -28.26 -9.54 63.38
C LEU A 845 -28.10 -11.08 63.28
N PRO A 846 -28.86 -11.87 64.05
CA PRO A 846 -28.90 -13.33 63.95
C PRO A 846 -29.09 -13.84 62.51
N GLY A 847 -28.25 -14.79 62.09
CA GLY A 847 -28.29 -15.38 60.75
C GLY A 847 -28.03 -14.40 59.60
N LYS A 848 -27.51 -13.20 59.88
CA LYS A 848 -27.11 -12.21 58.85
C LYS A 848 -25.60 -12.16 58.69
N SER A 849 -25.19 -11.63 57.53
CA SER A 849 -23.80 -11.43 57.17
C SER A 849 -23.60 -10.02 56.65
N GLU A 850 -22.43 -9.45 56.93
CA GLU A 850 -21.95 -8.20 56.33
C GLU A 850 -20.73 -8.47 55.45
N GLU A 851 -20.60 -7.77 54.32
CA GLU A 851 -19.42 -7.84 53.46
C GLU A 851 -18.51 -6.64 53.70
N ILE A 852 -17.23 -6.91 54.00
CA ILE A 852 -16.24 -5.89 54.35
C ILE A 852 -15.08 -5.93 53.35
N THR A 853 -14.78 -4.78 52.74
CA THR A 853 -13.61 -4.61 51.87
C THR A 853 -12.35 -4.35 52.70
N LEU A 854 -11.33 -5.19 52.52
CA LEU A 854 -10.04 -5.08 53.19
C LEU A 854 -9.13 -4.12 52.43
N LYS A 855 -8.72 -3.01 53.04
CA LYS A 855 -7.82 -2.00 52.45
C LYS A 855 -6.38 -2.20 52.91
N ALA A 856 -5.42 -1.92 52.05
CA ALA A 856 -3.99 -1.99 52.38
C ALA A 856 -3.30 -0.65 52.11
N VAL A 857 -2.52 -0.18 53.09
CA VAL A 857 -1.65 1.00 52.95
C VAL A 857 -0.22 0.50 53.06
N PHE A 858 0.47 0.42 51.92
CA PHE A 858 1.81 -0.14 51.86
C PHE A 858 2.88 0.88 52.23
N ASN A 859 3.96 0.39 52.84
CA ASN A 859 5.17 1.18 53.06
C ASN A 859 6.05 1.17 51.79
N ASN A 860 7.14 1.95 51.81
CA ASN A 860 8.02 2.12 50.65
C ASN A 860 8.76 0.83 50.23
N THR A 861 8.77 -0.24 51.04
CA THR A 861 9.47 -1.49 50.67
C THR A 861 8.74 -2.25 49.56
N ILE A 862 7.46 -1.99 49.31
CA ILE A 862 6.67 -2.66 48.27
C ILE A 862 7.33 -2.52 46.88
N LEU A 863 7.87 -1.35 46.55
CA LEU A 863 8.59 -1.10 45.28
C LEU A 863 10.06 -1.60 45.29
N THR A 864 10.52 -2.20 46.38
CA THR A 864 11.86 -2.80 46.49
C THR A 864 11.85 -4.33 46.37
N ILE A 865 10.67 -4.95 46.33
CA ILE A 865 10.49 -6.39 46.12
C ILE A 865 10.94 -6.76 44.71
N SER A 866 11.95 -7.63 44.63
CA SER A 866 12.55 -8.14 43.38
C SER A 866 12.19 -9.60 43.05
N GLU A 867 11.44 -10.26 43.93
CA GLU A 867 11.07 -11.67 43.80
C GLU A 867 9.61 -11.87 44.25
N ASP A 868 8.88 -12.75 43.56
CA ASP A 868 7.52 -13.16 43.93
C ASP A 868 7.52 -13.79 45.34
N SER A 869 6.76 -13.21 46.28
CA SER A 869 6.78 -13.64 47.69
C SER A 869 5.38 -13.85 48.26
N SER A 870 5.22 -14.92 49.03
CA SER A 870 3.97 -15.22 49.74
C SER A 870 3.95 -14.49 51.09
N VAL A 871 3.10 -13.46 51.20
CA VAL A 871 2.95 -12.64 52.40
C VAL A 871 1.74 -13.12 53.21
N GLN A 872 1.93 -13.22 54.53
CA GLN A 872 0.86 -13.61 55.45
C GLN A 872 -0.11 -12.44 55.65
N ALA A 873 -1.38 -12.67 55.30
CA ALA A 873 -2.51 -11.83 55.61
C ALA A 873 -3.15 -12.29 56.93
N LEU A 874 -3.15 -11.40 57.92
CA LEU A 874 -3.86 -11.60 59.19
C LEU A 874 -5.17 -10.81 59.13
N ILE A 875 -6.30 -11.52 59.23
CA ILE A 875 -7.65 -10.95 59.32
C ILE A 875 -8.20 -11.33 60.70
N GLU A 876 -8.60 -10.35 61.49
CA GLU A 876 -9.20 -10.58 62.81
C GLU A 876 -10.53 -9.83 62.93
N ALA A 877 -11.58 -10.51 63.35
CA ALA A 877 -12.83 -9.88 63.77
C ALA A 877 -13.01 -10.11 65.27
N SER A 878 -13.29 -9.05 66.03
CA SER A 878 -13.48 -9.14 67.47
C SER A 878 -14.66 -8.31 67.95
N TYR A 879 -15.33 -8.81 69.00
CA TYR A 879 -16.40 -8.13 69.71
C TYR A 879 -16.31 -8.45 71.20
N TYR A 880 -17.17 -7.85 72.03
CA TYR A 880 -17.19 -8.11 73.47
C TYR A 880 -18.43 -8.94 73.85
N GLU A 881 -18.22 -10.07 74.54
CA GLU A 881 -19.28 -10.86 75.15
C GLU A 881 -19.01 -10.99 76.66
N ASN A 882 -20.01 -10.69 77.49
CA ASN A 882 -19.91 -10.73 78.96
C ASN A 882 -18.71 -9.97 79.56
N GLY A 883 -18.23 -8.91 78.89
CA GLY A 883 -17.08 -8.10 79.30
C GLY A 883 -15.71 -8.65 78.86
N ALA A 884 -15.64 -9.83 78.24
CA ALA A 884 -14.44 -10.37 77.63
C ALA A 884 -14.42 -10.07 76.13
N GLN A 885 -13.24 -9.75 75.57
CA GLN A 885 -13.07 -9.62 74.12
C GLN A 885 -12.96 -11.01 73.51
N VAL A 886 -13.88 -11.35 72.61
CA VAL A 886 -13.84 -12.59 71.81
C VAL A 886 -13.25 -12.25 70.45
N VAL A 887 -12.18 -12.95 70.05
CA VAL A 887 -11.46 -12.72 68.80
C VAL A 887 -11.56 -13.95 67.92
N TYR A 888 -11.95 -13.75 66.68
CA TYR A 888 -11.96 -14.75 65.62
C TYR A 888 -10.89 -14.35 64.61
N GLY A 889 -9.91 -15.23 64.39
CA GLY A 889 -8.79 -14.99 63.48
C GLY A 889 -8.88 -15.88 62.24
N LYS A 890 -8.62 -15.30 61.08
CA LYS A 890 -8.43 -16.03 59.82
C LYS A 890 -7.08 -15.63 59.24
N ASN A 891 -6.15 -16.57 59.24
CA ASN A 891 -4.92 -16.46 58.47
C ASN A 891 -5.21 -16.79 57.01
N SER A 892 -4.61 -16.03 56.11
CA SER A 892 -4.58 -16.30 54.68
C SER A 892 -3.20 -15.93 54.13
N THR A 893 -2.92 -16.35 52.90
CA THR A 893 -1.67 -16.04 52.21
C THR A 893 -2.04 -15.28 50.95
N VAL A 894 -1.33 -14.19 50.69
CA VAL A 894 -1.45 -13.41 49.46
C VAL A 894 -0.12 -13.42 48.75
N LYS A 895 -0.11 -13.63 47.44
CA LYS A 895 1.12 -13.50 46.68
C LYS A 895 1.35 -12.01 46.38
N VAL A 896 2.50 -11.50 46.81
CA VAL A 896 3.00 -10.19 46.43
C VAL A 896 4.00 -10.40 45.31
N TYR A 897 3.62 -9.97 44.11
CA TYR A 897 4.41 -10.08 42.90
C TYR A 897 5.52 -9.04 42.85
N ASP A 898 6.64 -9.40 42.21
CA ASP A 898 7.76 -8.49 41.94
C ASP A 898 7.31 -7.20 41.20
N LYS A 899 8.05 -6.10 41.40
CA LYS A 899 7.71 -4.77 40.86
C LYS A 899 7.58 -4.69 39.34
N HIS A 900 8.13 -5.64 38.59
CA HIS A 900 8.07 -5.70 37.12
C HIS A 900 6.90 -6.56 36.60
N ARG A 901 6.24 -7.33 37.47
CA ARG A 901 5.20 -8.29 37.07
C ARG A 901 3.86 -7.60 36.83
N LEU A 902 3.15 -8.01 35.80
CA LEU A 902 1.71 -7.72 35.65
C LEU A 902 0.97 -8.91 35.06
N THR A 903 -0.35 -8.86 35.09
CA THR A 903 -1.24 -9.74 34.32
C THR A 903 -2.09 -8.86 33.41
N TRP A 904 -2.51 -9.41 32.27
CA TRP A 904 -3.28 -8.67 31.25
C TRP A 904 -4.81 -8.73 31.50
N ASP A 905 -5.22 -9.18 32.68
CA ASP A 905 -6.60 -9.11 33.21
C ASP A 905 -7.12 -7.67 33.30
N GLU A 906 -6.27 -6.75 33.78
CA GLU A 906 -6.55 -5.32 33.84
C GLU A 906 -5.51 -4.56 33.00
N ARG A 907 -5.72 -4.46 31.69
CA ARG A 907 -4.77 -3.82 30.75
C ARG A 907 -4.30 -2.43 31.20
N GLY A 908 -5.17 -1.67 31.87
CA GLY A 908 -4.82 -0.39 32.51
C GLY A 908 -3.58 -0.42 33.42
N ARG A 909 -3.26 -1.57 34.02
CA ARG A 909 -2.10 -1.80 34.88
C ARG A 909 -0.77 -1.49 34.17
N TYR A 910 -0.71 -1.71 32.85
CA TYR A 910 0.45 -1.36 32.03
C TYR A 910 0.84 0.13 32.13
N ALA A 911 -0.14 1.03 32.26
CA ALA A 911 0.12 2.47 32.36
C ALA A 911 0.95 2.85 33.59
N ALA A 912 0.98 2.04 34.66
CA ALA A 912 1.81 2.28 35.84
C ALA A 912 3.33 2.27 35.54
N PHE A 913 3.74 1.57 34.46
CA PHE A 913 5.13 1.50 33.98
C PHE A 913 5.55 2.73 33.18
N ILE A 914 4.59 3.44 32.58
CA ILE A 914 4.82 4.68 31.84
C ILE A 914 5.08 5.79 32.88
N THR A 915 6.36 6.11 33.09
CA THR A 915 6.84 6.94 34.21
C THR A 915 7.45 8.27 33.72
N PRO A 916 6.66 9.21 33.16
CA PRO A 916 7.19 10.43 32.52
C PRO A 916 7.86 11.42 33.47
N LYS A 917 7.60 11.30 34.78
CA LYS A 917 8.21 12.14 35.82
C LYS A 917 9.51 11.55 36.38
N ASP A 918 9.97 10.42 35.83
CA ASP A 918 11.19 9.75 36.26
C ASP A 918 12.44 10.57 35.88
N PRO A 919 13.29 11.02 36.83
CA PRO A 919 14.38 11.95 36.54
C PRO A 919 15.35 11.54 35.42
N PRO A 920 15.79 10.27 35.26
CA PRO A 920 16.67 9.88 34.16
C PRO A 920 16.03 10.09 32.78
N ILE A 921 14.75 9.75 32.62
CA ILE A 921 13.97 9.93 31.38
C ILE A 921 13.77 11.41 31.10
N LEU A 922 13.24 12.13 32.10
CA LEU A 922 12.90 13.53 31.99
C LEU A 922 14.14 14.42 31.78
N ASN A 923 15.30 14.04 32.31
CA ASN A 923 16.58 14.72 32.03
C ASN A 923 17.12 14.37 30.62
N PHE A 924 17.06 13.11 30.19
CA PHE A 924 17.45 12.71 28.83
C PHE A 924 16.65 13.48 27.78
N VAL A 925 15.32 13.45 27.88
CA VAL A 925 14.43 14.08 26.90
C VAL A 925 14.59 15.60 26.89
N ARG A 926 14.81 16.25 28.04
CA ARG A 926 15.16 17.68 28.10
C ARG A 926 16.52 17.98 27.44
N SER A 927 17.53 17.14 27.65
CA SER A 927 18.84 17.29 27.01
C SER A 927 18.74 17.22 25.49
N VAL A 928 17.92 16.31 24.97
CA VAL A 928 17.64 16.19 23.54
C VAL A 928 16.84 17.39 23.03
N ALA A 929 15.68 17.69 23.63
CA ALA A 929 14.77 18.74 23.17
C ALA A 929 15.39 20.16 23.18
N THR A 930 16.25 20.47 24.16
CA THR A 930 16.92 21.77 24.23
C THR A 930 17.93 22.01 23.11
N GLN A 931 18.40 20.97 22.43
CA GLN A 931 19.27 21.11 21.26
C GLN A 931 18.50 21.37 19.95
N TYR A 932 17.17 21.18 19.93
CA TYR A 932 16.30 21.41 18.77
C TYR A 932 15.27 22.53 19.04
N PRO A 933 15.70 23.79 19.27
CA PRO A 933 14.80 24.91 19.60
C PRO A 933 13.80 25.28 18.49
N ASP A 934 14.02 24.79 17.27
CA ASP A 934 13.14 25.01 16.12
C ASP A 934 12.13 23.89 15.88
N ALA A 935 12.24 22.74 16.55
CA ALA A 935 11.27 21.65 16.51
C ALA A 935 10.00 22.02 17.31
N LYS A 936 9.13 22.83 16.71
CA LYS A 936 7.94 23.44 17.36
C LYS A 936 6.65 22.63 17.20
N ASP A 937 6.76 21.41 16.68
CA ASP A 937 5.64 20.53 16.35
C ASP A 937 5.77 19.18 17.08
N PRO A 938 4.68 18.60 17.63
CA PRO A 938 4.75 17.30 18.29
C PRO A 938 5.35 16.19 17.42
N ALA A 939 5.09 16.16 16.11
CA ALA A 939 5.68 15.15 15.22
C ALA A 939 7.20 15.31 15.07
N GLN A 940 7.69 16.54 14.95
CA GLN A 940 9.14 16.83 14.89
C GLN A 940 9.85 16.45 16.20
N MET A 941 9.27 16.82 17.35
CA MET A 941 9.86 16.52 18.65
C MET A 941 9.82 15.01 18.95
N ALA A 942 8.75 14.31 18.56
CA ALA A 942 8.65 12.86 18.69
C ALA A 942 9.72 12.15 17.84
N ALA A 943 9.89 12.55 16.57
CA ALA A 943 10.94 12.03 15.69
C ALA A 943 12.33 12.20 16.29
N VAL A 944 12.66 13.41 16.76
CA VAL A 944 13.92 13.72 17.45
C VAL A 944 14.16 12.82 18.66
N VAL A 945 13.14 12.55 19.48
CA VAL A 945 13.26 11.67 20.65
C VAL A 945 13.45 10.21 20.24
N PHE A 946 12.72 9.72 19.23
CA PHE A 946 12.85 8.37 18.71
C PHE A 946 14.25 8.10 18.15
N ASP A 947 14.73 9.00 17.29
CA ASP A 947 16.06 8.95 16.71
C ASP A 947 17.15 9.06 17.78
N ALA A 948 16.97 9.92 18.80
CA ALA A 948 17.89 10.04 19.92
C ALA A 948 18.00 8.73 20.75
N LEU A 949 16.89 8.03 20.99
CA LEU A 949 16.90 6.69 21.60
C LEU A 949 17.64 5.68 20.71
N GLY A 950 17.41 5.73 19.40
CA GLY A 950 18.14 4.94 18.41
C GLY A 950 19.65 5.23 18.34
N VAL A 951 20.09 6.46 18.66
CA VAL A 951 21.51 6.85 18.76
C VAL A 951 22.10 6.51 20.12
N ALA A 952 21.34 6.64 21.21
CA ALA A 952 21.73 6.18 22.54
C ALA A 952 22.05 4.67 22.56
N GLY A 953 21.56 3.94 21.56
CA GLY A 953 21.89 2.56 21.25
C GLY A 953 20.82 1.57 21.69
N LEU A 954 19.58 2.03 21.86
CA LEU A 954 18.46 1.14 22.15
C LEU A 954 18.18 0.22 20.96
N THR A 955 17.99 -1.06 21.24
CA THR A 955 17.68 -2.10 20.25
C THR A 955 16.55 -2.98 20.76
N TYR A 956 15.65 -3.39 19.86
CA TYR A 956 14.71 -4.46 20.16
C TYR A 956 15.43 -5.80 20.37
N LEU A 957 15.04 -6.48 21.43
CA LEU A 957 15.46 -7.83 21.77
C LEU A 957 14.20 -8.65 22.05
N ALA A 958 13.81 -9.51 21.10
CA ALA A 958 12.69 -10.41 21.30
C ALA A 958 12.99 -11.39 22.44
N ASP A 959 12.17 -11.40 23.49
CA ASP A 959 12.21 -12.45 24.50
C ASP A 959 11.82 -13.80 23.85
N PRO A 960 12.67 -14.85 23.88
CA PRO A 960 12.29 -16.18 23.38
C PRO A 960 11.11 -16.82 24.11
N THR A 961 10.73 -16.30 25.28
CA THR A 961 9.54 -16.69 26.05
C THR A 961 8.43 -15.63 26.08
N ASN A 962 8.56 -14.55 25.30
CA ASN A 962 7.73 -13.32 25.33
C ASN A 962 6.28 -13.60 25.76
N PRO A 963 5.92 -13.31 27.02
CA PRO A 963 4.63 -13.69 27.55
C PRO A 963 3.51 -13.00 26.76
N TYR A 964 3.62 -11.71 26.41
CA TYR A 964 2.63 -11.01 25.58
C TYR A 964 2.35 -11.70 24.22
N GLN A 965 3.38 -12.19 23.52
CA GLN A 965 3.23 -12.95 22.27
C GLN A 965 2.52 -14.30 22.46
N VAL A 966 2.74 -14.97 23.59
CA VAL A 966 2.19 -16.30 23.93
C VAL A 966 0.85 -16.22 24.71
N SER A 967 0.55 -15.05 25.26
CA SER A 967 -0.59 -14.72 26.11
C SER A 967 -1.55 -13.69 25.51
N SER A 968 -1.34 -13.26 24.26
CA SER A 968 -2.30 -12.49 23.48
C SER A 968 -3.68 -13.19 23.47
N GLY A 969 -4.59 -12.78 24.37
CA GLY A 969 -5.89 -13.42 24.60
C GLY A 969 -6.01 -14.29 25.87
N LYS A 970 -4.99 -14.34 26.74
CA LYS A 970 -4.98 -15.04 28.04
C LYS A 970 -4.64 -14.04 29.15
N THR A 971 -5.62 -13.75 30.00
CA THR A 971 -5.51 -12.76 31.09
C THR A 971 -4.59 -13.18 32.23
N ASP A 972 -4.43 -14.49 32.45
CA ASP A 972 -3.89 -15.06 33.69
C ASP A 972 -2.37 -15.34 33.62
N VAL A 973 -1.72 -14.97 32.52
CA VAL A 973 -0.27 -15.11 32.34
C VAL A 973 0.43 -13.89 32.93
N VAL A 974 1.45 -14.13 33.75
CA VAL A 974 2.22 -13.08 34.41
C VAL A 974 3.38 -12.66 33.52
N ASP A 975 3.39 -11.40 33.10
CA ASP A 975 4.41 -10.80 32.26
C ASP A 975 5.61 -10.26 33.07
N TYR A 976 6.62 -9.70 32.41
CA TYR A 976 7.74 -8.98 33.03
C TYR A 976 8.08 -7.72 32.23
N ILE A 977 7.84 -6.54 32.81
CA ILE A 977 8.02 -5.26 32.11
C ILE A 977 9.08 -4.42 32.82
N GLN A 978 10.08 -3.95 32.08
CA GLN A 978 11.11 -3.04 32.60
C GLN A 978 10.53 -1.63 32.75
N TYR A 979 10.95 -0.93 33.80
CA TYR A 979 10.69 0.50 33.84
C TYR A 979 11.56 1.22 32.81
N PRO A 980 11.08 2.33 32.20
CA PRO A 980 11.84 3.13 31.23
C PRO A 980 13.31 3.38 31.60
N ARG A 981 13.63 3.72 32.86
CA ARG A 981 15.03 3.92 33.32
C ARG A 981 15.90 2.66 33.20
N GLU A 982 15.30 1.48 33.34
CA GLU A 982 15.96 0.17 33.23
C GLU A 982 16.17 -0.21 31.76
N THR A 983 15.15 -0.05 30.89
CA THR A 983 15.28 -0.20 29.42
C THR A 983 16.37 0.73 28.87
N MET A 984 16.38 1.99 29.33
CA MET A 984 17.40 2.98 28.99
C MET A 984 18.82 2.58 29.46
N ARG A 985 18.93 1.92 30.62
CA ARG A 985 20.20 1.43 31.18
C ARG A 985 20.71 0.17 30.49
N ARG A 986 19.81 -0.79 30.20
CA ARG A 986 20.15 -2.03 29.47
C ARG A 986 20.41 -1.77 27.99
N LYS A 987 19.80 -0.71 27.43
CA LYS A 987 19.74 -0.40 26.00
C LYS A 987 19.02 -1.46 25.17
N SER A 988 18.19 -2.28 25.80
CA SER A 988 17.40 -3.30 25.14
C SER A 988 16.10 -3.59 25.90
N GLY A 989 15.11 -3.98 25.12
CA GLY A 989 13.81 -4.44 25.58
C GLY A 989 13.03 -5.06 24.43
N ASP A 990 11.92 -5.71 24.76
CA ASP A 990 10.94 -6.24 23.83
C ASP A 990 9.91 -5.15 23.42
N CYS A 991 8.71 -5.55 22.99
CA CYS A 991 7.71 -4.63 22.44
C CYS A 991 7.16 -3.67 23.51
N ASP A 992 6.77 -4.21 24.66
CA ASP A 992 6.17 -3.48 25.77
C ASP A 992 7.20 -2.64 26.54
N ASP A 993 8.44 -3.12 26.71
CA ASP A 993 9.56 -2.29 27.19
C ASP A 993 9.78 -1.04 26.32
N LEU A 994 9.79 -1.22 24.99
CA LEU A 994 10.07 -0.14 24.04
C LEU A 994 8.89 0.82 23.87
N VAL A 995 7.65 0.33 23.98
CA VAL A 995 6.45 1.18 24.08
C VAL A 995 6.50 2.00 25.38
N ALA A 996 6.86 1.40 26.52
CA ALA A 996 6.85 2.09 27.82
C ALA A 996 7.84 3.26 27.85
N ILE A 997 9.09 3.04 27.41
CA ILE A 997 10.12 4.09 27.39
C ILE A 997 9.81 5.22 26.41
N TYR A 998 9.33 4.90 25.21
CA TYR A 998 9.04 5.94 24.22
C TYR A 998 7.79 6.74 24.63
N SER A 999 6.75 6.07 25.14
CA SER A 999 5.56 6.74 25.69
C SER A 999 5.92 7.64 26.86
N ALA A 1000 6.70 7.16 27.84
CA ALA A 1000 7.15 7.97 28.98
C ALA A 1000 8.00 9.17 28.56
N SER A 1001 8.75 9.04 27.45
CA SER A 1001 9.56 10.13 26.90
C SER A 1001 8.70 11.23 26.25
N LEU A 1002 7.68 10.85 25.48
CA LEU A 1002 6.74 11.79 24.86
C LEU A 1002 5.83 12.47 25.90
N GLU A 1003 5.31 11.71 26.86
CA GLU A 1003 4.51 12.23 27.97
C GLU A 1003 5.32 13.19 28.87
N GLY A 1004 6.63 12.96 29.01
CA GLY A 1004 7.56 13.88 29.68
C GLY A 1004 7.70 15.25 29.00
N LEU A 1005 7.29 15.37 27.73
CA LEU A 1005 7.20 16.62 26.96
C LEU A 1005 5.77 17.18 26.88
N GLY A 1006 4.77 16.48 27.44
CA GLY A 1006 3.35 16.81 27.27
C GLY A 1006 2.77 16.42 25.90
N ILE A 1007 3.41 15.49 25.19
CA ILE A 1007 2.87 14.88 23.97
C ILE A 1007 2.08 13.64 24.39
N TYR A 1008 0.77 13.69 24.21
CA TYR A 1008 -0.17 12.66 24.64
C TYR A 1008 -0.02 11.37 23.82
N THR A 1009 -0.06 10.22 24.50
CA THR A 1009 0.17 8.89 23.93
C THR A 1009 -0.98 7.92 24.19
N LEU A 1010 -1.14 6.98 23.25
CA LEU A 1010 -2.06 5.85 23.31
C LEU A 1010 -1.26 4.59 22.99
N VAL A 1011 -1.52 3.52 23.72
CA VAL A 1011 -0.93 2.20 23.45
C VAL A 1011 -1.85 1.46 22.50
N VAL A 1012 -1.28 0.79 21.50
CA VAL A 1012 -2.03 0.08 20.45
C VAL A 1012 -1.65 -1.39 20.49
N GLU A 1013 -2.62 -2.20 20.91
CA GLU A 1013 -2.49 -3.64 21.08
C GLU A 1013 -3.13 -4.36 19.90
N VAL A 1014 -2.40 -5.32 19.33
CA VAL A 1014 -2.88 -6.23 18.28
C VAL A 1014 -2.48 -7.67 18.63
N PRO A 1015 -3.08 -8.70 18.02
CA PRO A 1015 -2.76 -10.09 18.36
C PRO A 1015 -1.26 -10.40 18.23
N GLY A 1016 -0.64 -10.75 19.36
CA GLY A 1016 0.78 -11.05 19.47
C GLY A 1016 1.75 -9.89 19.28
N HIS A 1017 1.30 -8.63 19.20
CA HIS A 1017 2.21 -7.48 19.10
C HIS A 1017 1.62 -6.19 19.71
N MET A 1018 2.48 -5.28 20.17
CA MET A 1018 2.04 -3.95 20.61
C MET A 1018 3.01 -2.86 20.18
N PHE A 1019 2.42 -1.71 19.88
CA PHE A 1019 3.10 -0.48 19.50
C PHE A 1019 2.34 0.70 20.13
N MET A 1020 2.60 1.93 19.71
CA MET A 1020 1.92 3.11 20.26
C MET A 1020 1.59 4.15 19.19
N MET A 1021 0.69 5.07 19.50
CA MET A 1021 0.44 6.28 18.71
C MET A 1021 0.38 7.53 19.57
N PHE A 1022 0.83 8.67 19.05
CA PHE A 1022 0.82 9.94 19.78
C PHE A 1022 0.04 11.04 19.06
N SER A 1023 -0.50 11.98 19.82
CA SER A 1023 -1.35 13.05 19.28
C SER A 1023 -0.51 14.12 18.61
N THR A 1024 -0.90 14.51 17.39
CA THR A 1024 -0.29 15.65 16.69
C THR A 1024 -0.81 17.00 17.20
N GLY A 1025 -1.90 17.00 17.97
CA GLY A 1025 -2.65 18.20 18.32
C GLY A 1025 -3.41 18.84 17.15
N ILE A 1026 -3.45 18.19 15.97
CA ILE A 1026 -4.21 18.63 14.80
C ILE A 1026 -5.60 17.98 14.86
N ASP A 1027 -6.65 18.78 14.75
CA ASP A 1027 -8.02 18.28 14.67
C ASP A 1027 -8.27 17.58 13.31
N ALA A 1028 -9.07 16.52 13.33
CA ALA A 1028 -9.48 15.81 12.13
C ALA A 1028 -10.59 16.59 11.42
N ASP A 1029 -10.41 16.88 10.12
CA ASP A 1029 -11.48 17.47 9.32
C ASP A 1029 -12.54 16.42 8.97
N ALA A 1030 -13.76 16.85 8.69
CA ALA A 1030 -14.88 16.00 8.28
C ALA A 1030 -14.68 15.31 6.90
N ASP A 1031 -13.53 15.51 6.26
CA ASP A 1031 -13.15 14.89 4.99
C ASP A 1031 -12.46 13.53 5.14
N GLY A 1032 -12.16 13.10 6.37
CA GLY A 1032 -11.47 11.84 6.66
C GLY A 1032 -10.00 11.84 6.24
N TYR A 1033 -9.32 12.99 6.18
CA TYR A 1033 -7.92 13.08 5.76
C TYR A 1033 -6.96 12.28 6.67
N THR A 1034 -6.37 11.21 6.12
CA THR A 1034 -5.36 10.36 6.78
C THR A 1034 -3.98 10.43 6.11
N ASN A 1035 -3.82 11.24 5.05
CA ASN A 1035 -2.61 11.26 4.20
C ASN A 1035 -2.22 9.86 3.68
N ASN A 1036 -3.11 9.21 2.92
CA ASN A 1036 -2.94 7.82 2.45
C ASN A 1036 -2.69 6.83 3.62
N ASP A 1037 -3.53 6.93 4.66
CA ASP A 1037 -3.50 6.07 5.85
C ASP A 1037 -2.20 6.13 6.68
N LEU A 1038 -1.43 7.22 6.55
CA LEU A 1038 -0.25 7.50 7.37
C LEU A 1038 -0.63 8.05 8.76
N TYR A 1039 -1.67 8.88 8.86
CA TYR A 1039 -2.24 9.36 10.13
C TYR A 1039 -3.49 8.57 10.51
N VAL A 1040 -3.70 8.38 11.81
CA VAL A 1040 -4.90 7.78 12.38
C VAL A 1040 -5.85 8.86 12.90
N ILE A 1041 -7.15 8.77 12.59
CA ILE A 1041 -8.19 9.59 13.23
C ILE A 1041 -8.65 8.88 14.51
N HIS A 1042 -8.49 9.52 15.67
CA HIS A 1042 -8.99 9.02 16.96
C HIS A 1042 -9.39 10.19 17.88
N LYS A 1043 -10.58 10.11 18.50
CA LYS A 1043 -11.18 11.19 19.32
C LYS A 1043 -11.08 12.56 18.62
N ASP A 1044 -11.53 12.63 17.37
CA ASP A 1044 -11.55 13.82 16.47
C ASP A 1044 -10.19 14.51 16.22
N LYS A 1045 -9.08 13.79 16.43
CA LYS A 1045 -7.72 14.30 16.19
C LYS A 1045 -6.90 13.35 15.32
N LEU A 1046 -5.86 13.90 14.70
CA LEU A 1046 -4.84 13.13 13.99
C LEU A 1046 -3.75 12.64 14.95
N TRP A 1047 -3.49 11.34 14.88
CA TRP A 1047 -2.49 10.61 15.64
C TRP A 1047 -1.46 9.99 14.70
N ILE A 1048 -0.23 9.88 15.20
CA ILE A 1048 0.88 9.24 14.50
C ILE A 1048 1.15 7.89 15.18
N PRO A 1049 0.82 6.75 14.56
CA PRO A 1049 1.25 5.43 15.03
C PRO A 1049 2.73 5.21 14.74
N VAL A 1050 3.44 4.55 15.67
CA VAL A 1050 4.90 4.34 15.63
C VAL A 1050 5.22 2.92 16.05
N GLU A 1051 5.87 2.17 15.17
CA GLU A 1051 6.40 0.84 15.46
C GLU A 1051 7.71 0.96 16.27
N THR A 1052 7.64 0.79 17.59
CA THR A 1052 8.78 0.98 18.49
C THR A 1052 9.83 -0.12 18.38
N THR A 1053 9.45 -1.32 17.92
CA THR A 1053 10.40 -2.46 17.79
C THR A 1053 11.47 -2.25 16.72
N ILE A 1054 11.33 -1.26 15.83
CA ILE A 1054 12.37 -0.91 14.88
C ILE A 1054 13.25 0.27 15.33
N VAL A 1055 13.26 0.60 16.63
CA VAL A 1055 14.16 1.60 17.25
C VAL A 1055 15.61 1.43 16.75
N GLY A 1056 16.22 2.53 16.34
CA GLY A 1056 17.51 2.52 15.64
C GLY A 1056 17.42 2.52 14.11
N SER A 1057 16.23 2.29 13.54
CA SER A 1057 15.82 2.80 12.22
C SER A 1057 15.38 4.26 12.33
N SER A 1058 15.14 4.94 11.21
CA SER A 1058 14.61 6.31 11.21
C SER A 1058 13.13 6.37 11.60
N PHE A 1059 12.71 7.49 12.19
CA PHE A 1059 11.34 7.68 12.65
C PHE A 1059 10.30 7.58 11.53
N ILE A 1060 10.55 8.10 10.32
CA ILE A 1060 9.61 7.96 9.20
C ILE A 1060 9.27 6.48 8.93
N LYS A 1061 10.26 5.59 8.93
CA LYS A 1061 10.03 4.15 8.72
C LYS A 1061 9.23 3.52 9.87
N ALA A 1062 9.47 3.96 11.11
CA ALA A 1062 8.70 3.51 12.27
C ALA A 1062 7.24 3.98 12.20
N TRP A 1063 7.01 5.19 11.69
CA TRP A 1063 5.69 5.74 11.44
C TRP A 1063 4.96 4.97 10.32
N GLU A 1064 5.58 4.78 9.14
CA GLU A 1064 5.01 4.00 8.04
C GLU A 1064 4.62 2.57 8.46
N LEU A 1065 5.48 1.89 9.23
CA LEU A 1065 5.21 0.54 9.70
C LEU A 1065 4.15 0.49 10.80
N GLY A 1066 4.15 1.46 11.73
CA GLY A 1066 3.09 1.61 12.74
C GLY A 1066 1.72 1.88 12.11
N ALA A 1067 1.69 2.71 11.06
CA ALA A 1067 0.50 2.99 10.26
C ALA A 1067 0.00 1.74 9.55
N ALA A 1068 0.88 1.03 8.82
CA ALA A 1068 0.53 -0.23 8.18
C ALA A 1068 0.00 -1.28 9.19
N ASN A 1069 0.60 -1.38 10.38
CA ASN A 1069 0.12 -2.26 11.44
C ASN A 1069 -1.24 -1.83 12.01
N TYR A 1070 -1.47 -0.53 12.23
CA TYR A 1070 -2.78 -0.02 12.66
C TYR A 1070 -3.87 -0.34 11.63
N TYR A 1071 -3.67 0.02 10.37
CA TYR A 1071 -4.66 -0.17 9.32
C TYR A 1071 -4.87 -1.63 8.92
N LYS A 1072 -3.88 -2.51 9.16
CA LYS A 1072 -4.03 -3.97 9.07
C LYS A 1072 -5.00 -4.55 10.10
N TRP A 1073 -5.07 -3.96 11.29
CA TRP A 1073 -5.76 -4.52 12.47
C TRP A 1073 -6.97 -3.72 12.97
N LYS A 1074 -7.18 -2.47 12.52
CA LYS A 1074 -8.28 -1.59 12.95
C LYS A 1074 -9.67 -2.24 12.90
N ASP A 1075 -9.91 -3.09 11.90
CA ASP A 1075 -11.18 -3.80 11.67
C ASP A 1075 -11.10 -5.28 12.09
N LYS A 1076 -10.05 -5.69 12.82
CA LYS A 1076 -9.72 -7.09 13.13
C LYS A 1076 -9.34 -7.35 14.60
N GLY A 1077 -9.90 -6.56 15.53
CA GLY A 1077 -9.71 -6.77 16.98
C GLY A 1077 -8.52 -6.02 17.61
N LEU A 1078 -8.07 -4.92 16.99
CA LEU A 1078 -7.17 -3.96 17.62
C LEU A 1078 -7.80 -3.36 18.90
N THR A 1079 -7.00 -3.21 19.95
CA THR A 1079 -7.40 -2.50 21.18
C THR A 1079 -6.54 -1.25 21.36
N ILE A 1080 -7.14 -0.17 21.86
CA ILE A 1080 -6.45 1.08 22.18
C ILE A 1080 -6.56 1.31 23.68
N LEU A 1081 -5.43 1.48 24.34
CA LEU A 1081 -5.33 1.83 25.75
C LEU A 1081 -4.92 3.29 25.89
N ASP A 1082 -5.82 4.10 26.46
CA ASP A 1082 -5.59 5.52 26.74
C ASP A 1082 -4.80 5.67 28.05
N VAL A 1083 -3.56 6.18 27.93
CA VAL A 1083 -2.60 6.26 29.03
C VAL A 1083 -3.08 7.20 30.14
N HIS A 1084 -3.72 8.32 29.78
CA HIS A 1084 -4.23 9.29 30.75
C HIS A 1084 -5.50 8.79 31.43
N GLU A 1085 -6.37 8.10 30.68
CA GLU A 1085 -7.56 7.45 31.22
C GLU A 1085 -7.16 6.34 32.22
N ALA A 1086 -6.20 5.50 31.86
CA ALA A 1086 -5.67 4.45 32.72
C ALA A 1086 -5.01 5.00 33.99
N TRP A 1087 -4.27 6.12 33.93
CA TRP A 1087 -3.63 6.75 35.09
C TRP A 1087 -4.58 7.28 36.16
N SER A 1088 -5.88 7.44 35.87
CA SER A 1088 -6.88 7.77 36.90
C SER A 1088 -6.96 6.67 37.98
N THR A 1089 -6.77 5.42 37.58
CA THR A 1089 -6.83 4.21 38.41
C THR A 1089 -5.43 3.68 38.70
N PHE A 1090 -4.60 3.53 37.67
CA PHE A 1090 -3.26 2.94 37.72
C PHE A 1090 -2.18 4.02 37.64
N LYS A 1091 -2.14 4.87 38.68
CA LYS A 1091 -1.19 6.01 38.79
C LYS A 1091 0.26 5.54 38.58
N PRO A 1092 1.11 6.30 37.85
CA PRO A 1092 2.52 5.95 37.63
C PRO A 1092 3.29 5.55 38.90
N ALA A 1093 4.17 4.56 38.76
CA ALA A 1093 5.05 4.12 39.84
C ALA A 1093 5.94 5.28 40.33
N SER A 1094 5.95 5.49 41.64
CA SER A 1094 6.79 6.51 42.28
C SER A 1094 8.15 5.91 42.63
N LEU A 1095 8.96 5.68 41.60
CA LEU A 1095 10.26 5.04 41.73
C LEU A 1095 11.22 5.85 42.63
N PRO A 1096 12.07 5.20 43.46
CA PRO A 1096 13.07 5.87 44.27
C PRO A 1096 14.04 6.75 43.46
N GLU A 1097 14.70 7.70 44.12
CA GLU A 1097 15.76 8.50 43.53
C GLU A 1097 16.87 7.62 42.91
N SER A 1098 17.48 8.11 41.83
CA SER A 1098 18.47 7.38 41.05
C SER A 1098 19.69 8.25 40.80
N SER A 1099 20.88 7.68 41.01
CA SER A 1099 22.18 8.28 40.66
C SER A 1099 22.60 8.01 39.20
N GLN A 1100 21.70 7.48 38.37
CA GLN A 1100 21.95 7.18 36.97
C GLN A 1100 22.34 8.43 36.18
N ALA A 1101 23.53 8.41 35.58
CA ALA A 1101 24.02 9.49 34.74
C ALA A 1101 23.09 9.73 33.53
N THR A 1102 22.91 10.98 33.15
CA THR A 1102 22.17 11.36 31.95
C THR A 1102 22.89 10.83 30.71
N LEU A 1103 22.17 10.14 29.83
CA LEU A 1103 22.67 9.81 28.50
C LEU A 1103 22.74 11.09 27.68
N ASP A 1104 23.94 11.44 27.23
CA ASP A 1104 24.15 12.58 26.35
C ASP A 1104 24.20 12.13 24.89
N VAL A 1105 23.33 12.73 24.07
CA VAL A 1105 23.20 12.45 22.64
C VAL A 1105 23.18 13.79 21.92
N SER A 1106 24.19 14.03 21.09
CA SER A 1106 24.29 15.29 20.34
C SER A 1106 23.52 15.25 19.03
N VAL A 1107 22.99 16.40 18.61
CA VAL A 1107 22.41 16.63 17.27
C VAL A 1107 23.28 16.05 16.16
N LYS A 1108 24.60 16.23 16.24
CA LYS A 1108 25.56 15.72 15.24
C LYS A 1108 25.57 14.20 15.12
N GLN A 1109 25.22 13.46 16.16
CA GLN A 1109 25.12 12.00 16.11
C GLN A 1109 23.78 11.55 15.53
N ILE A 1110 22.69 12.29 15.84
CA ILE A 1110 21.35 12.08 15.27
C ILE A 1110 21.38 12.35 13.76
N ASP A 1111 21.74 13.56 13.34
CA ASP A 1111 21.79 13.96 11.92
C ASP A 1111 22.74 13.08 11.09
N LYS A 1112 23.81 12.55 11.70
CA LYS A 1112 24.73 11.60 11.04
C LYS A 1112 24.12 10.21 10.85
N LYS A 1113 23.29 9.74 11.79
CA LYS A 1113 22.66 8.41 11.71
C LYS A 1113 21.38 8.44 10.87
N PHE A 1114 20.63 9.53 10.91
CA PHE A 1114 19.33 9.70 10.25
C PHE A 1114 19.27 10.99 9.39
N PRO A 1115 20.13 11.10 8.36
CA PRO A 1115 20.23 12.31 7.56
C PRO A 1115 18.94 12.59 6.79
N GLY A 1116 18.28 13.72 7.12
CA GLY A 1116 17.09 14.20 6.42
C GLY A 1116 15.75 13.65 6.94
N ASP A 1117 15.73 12.83 8.00
CA ASP A 1117 14.47 12.28 8.54
C ASP A 1117 13.60 13.39 9.14
N LEU A 1118 14.17 14.25 9.99
CA LEU A 1118 13.49 15.42 10.56
C LEU A 1118 12.98 16.40 9.49
N VAL A 1119 13.70 16.56 8.36
CA VAL A 1119 13.26 17.38 7.23
C VAL A 1119 12.05 16.75 6.53
N SER A 1120 12.01 15.43 6.45
CA SER A 1120 10.88 14.67 5.89
C SER A 1120 9.64 14.79 6.78
N VAL A 1121 9.80 14.66 8.10
CA VAL A 1121 8.75 14.89 9.10
C VAL A 1121 8.21 16.33 9.04
N LEU A 1122 9.11 17.33 8.98
CA LEU A 1122 8.74 18.74 8.82
C LEU A 1122 7.92 18.96 7.54
N LYS A 1123 8.32 18.36 6.42
CA LYS A 1123 7.61 18.49 5.14
C LYS A 1123 6.21 17.87 5.19
N ILE A 1124 6.06 16.67 5.77
CA ILE A 1124 4.76 16.00 5.92
C ILE A 1124 3.85 16.81 6.85
N SER A 1125 4.35 17.18 8.04
CA SER A 1125 3.58 17.99 9.02
C SER A 1125 3.17 19.35 8.44
N SER A 1126 4.07 20.00 7.68
CA SER A 1126 3.77 21.25 6.98
C SER A 1126 2.61 21.10 6.01
N GLN A 1127 2.68 20.14 5.08
CA GLN A 1127 1.61 19.88 4.11
C GLN A 1127 0.27 19.56 4.82
N THR A 1128 0.29 18.72 5.85
CA THR A 1128 -0.89 18.39 6.67
C THR A 1128 -1.52 19.64 7.27
N LYS A 1129 -0.73 20.53 7.87
CA LYS A 1129 -1.24 21.71 8.59
C LYS A 1129 -1.69 22.85 7.68
N ILE A 1130 -1.14 22.98 6.47
CA ILE A 1130 -1.63 23.96 5.49
C ILE A 1130 -2.68 23.41 4.52
N ARG A 1131 -3.11 22.14 4.63
CA ARG A 1131 -4.01 21.47 3.67
C ARG A 1131 -5.26 22.29 3.30
N ASN A 1132 -5.90 22.92 4.28
CA ASN A 1132 -7.11 23.71 4.04
C ASN A 1132 -6.81 25.07 3.38
N HIS A 1133 -5.66 25.67 3.68
CA HIS A 1133 -5.18 26.84 2.93
C HIS A 1133 -4.75 26.47 1.51
N LEU A 1134 -4.11 25.31 1.29
CA LEU A 1134 -3.78 24.82 -0.05
C LEU A 1134 -5.03 24.60 -0.91
N ARG A 1135 -6.11 24.03 -0.34
CA ARG A 1135 -7.42 23.91 -1.01
C ARG A 1135 -8.05 25.26 -1.31
N ALA A 1136 -7.98 26.22 -0.38
CA ALA A 1136 -8.44 27.59 -0.63
C ALA A 1136 -7.65 28.26 -1.76
N ILE A 1137 -6.33 28.09 -1.79
CA ILE A 1137 -5.42 28.59 -2.83
C ILE A 1137 -5.64 27.89 -4.17
N GLU A 1138 -5.96 26.60 -4.19
CA GLU A 1138 -6.29 25.89 -5.44
C GLU A 1138 -7.64 26.36 -6.00
N LYS A 1139 -8.62 26.64 -5.14
CA LYS A 1139 -9.91 27.23 -5.51
C LYS A 1139 -9.79 28.70 -5.93
N ASN A 1140 -8.88 29.47 -5.31
CA ASN A 1140 -8.60 30.86 -5.62
C ASN A 1140 -7.09 31.17 -5.51
N PRO A 1141 -6.32 31.03 -6.61
CA PRO A 1141 -4.86 31.26 -6.61
C PRO A 1141 -4.41 32.70 -6.31
N ALA A 1142 -5.36 33.65 -6.26
CA ALA A 1142 -5.17 35.05 -5.93
C ALA A 1142 -5.54 35.40 -4.48
N ASP A 1143 -5.97 34.43 -3.66
CA ASP A 1143 -6.34 34.62 -2.25
C ASP A 1143 -5.09 34.90 -1.38
N MET A 1144 -4.69 36.17 -1.29
CA MET A 1144 -3.47 36.56 -0.55
C MET A 1144 -3.60 36.31 0.95
N ASP A 1145 -4.81 36.31 1.52
CA ASP A 1145 -5.04 35.94 2.92
C ASP A 1145 -4.78 34.46 3.16
N ALA A 1146 -5.25 33.56 2.29
CA ALA A 1146 -4.94 32.14 2.37
C ALA A 1146 -3.43 31.86 2.21
N HIS A 1147 -2.74 32.59 1.32
CA HIS A 1147 -1.28 32.53 1.21
C HIS A 1147 -0.60 33.04 2.49
N LEU A 1148 -1.11 34.12 3.10
CA LEU A 1148 -0.56 34.71 4.31
C LEU A 1148 -0.71 33.77 5.52
N GLN A 1149 -1.88 33.13 5.68
CA GLN A 1149 -2.08 32.14 6.72
C GLN A 1149 -1.19 30.90 6.52
N ALA A 1150 -1.09 30.38 5.28
CA ALA A 1150 -0.16 29.29 4.97
C ALA A 1150 1.30 29.66 5.31
N ALA A 1151 1.75 30.86 4.92
CA ALA A 1151 3.10 31.36 5.23
C ALA A 1151 3.36 31.47 6.75
N ILE A 1152 2.38 31.96 7.52
CA ILE A 1152 2.47 32.09 8.98
C ILE A 1152 2.51 30.71 9.64
N VAL A 1153 1.72 29.74 9.18
CA VAL A 1153 1.75 28.36 9.69
C VAL A 1153 3.11 27.72 9.41
N LEU A 1154 3.62 27.78 8.17
CA LEU A 1154 4.93 27.27 7.80
C LEU A 1154 6.06 27.89 8.64
N ALA A 1155 6.04 29.21 8.81
CA ALA A 1155 7.02 29.93 9.62
C ALA A 1155 7.00 29.53 11.10
N ARG A 1156 5.82 29.21 11.65
CA ARG A 1156 5.67 28.70 13.03
C ARG A 1156 6.18 27.27 13.20
N LEU A 1157 6.11 26.45 12.14
CA LEU A 1157 6.61 25.06 12.16
C LEU A 1157 8.13 24.96 11.98
N GLY A 1158 8.79 26.04 11.55
CA GLY A 1158 10.22 26.05 11.27
C GLY A 1158 10.58 25.93 9.78
N ASP A 1159 9.61 25.65 8.89
CA ASP A 1159 9.83 25.65 7.44
C ASP A 1159 9.90 27.09 6.88
N SER A 1160 10.98 27.76 7.26
CA SER A 1160 11.34 29.09 6.80
C SER A 1160 11.53 29.14 5.28
N SER A 1161 11.94 28.01 4.67
CA SER A 1161 12.26 27.94 3.24
C SER A 1161 11.00 28.00 2.38
N GLU A 1162 9.95 27.29 2.78
CA GLU A 1162 8.66 27.30 2.09
C GLU A 1162 7.87 28.56 2.47
N ALA A 1163 7.87 28.95 3.76
CA ALA A 1163 7.21 30.17 4.22
C ALA A 1163 7.65 31.42 3.45
N LEU A 1164 8.96 31.57 3.18
CA LEU A 1164 9.50 32.69 2.41
C LEU A 1164 8.92 32.74 0.98
N LYS A 1165 8.67 31.61 0.31
CA LYS A 1165 8.07 31.59 -1.04
C LYS A 1165 6.67 32.18 -1.04
N TYR A 1166 5.86 31.87 -0.03
CA TYR A 1166 4.52 32.44 0.14
C TYR A 1166 4.59 33.94 0.48
N PHE A 1167 5.48 34.35 1.40
CA PHE A 1167 5.68 35.77 1.71
C PHE A 1167 6.21 36.57 0.51
N ASP A 1168 7.11 36.01 -0.29
CA ASP A 1168 7.63 36.63 -1.51
C ASP A 1168 6.53 36.81 -2.56
N LYS A 1169 5.65 35.81 -2.73
CA LYS A 1169 4.48 35.92 -3.61
C LYS A 1169 3.53 37.02 -3.15
N ILE A 1170 3.24 37.12 -1.85
CA ILE A 1170 2.39 38.19 -1.30
C ILE A 1170 3.03 39.55 -1.51
N VAL A 1171 4.31 39.74 -1.20
CA VAL A 1171 5.01 41.02 -1.36
C VAL A 1171 5.17 41.42 -2.84
N ALA A 1172 5.19 40.46 -3.77
CA ALA A 1172 5.20 40.74 -5.21
C ALA A 1172 3.86 41.30 -5.73
N VAL A 1173 2.73 40.89 -5.15
CA VAL A 1173 1.37 41.36 -5.50
C VAL A 1173 0.99 42.59 -4.67
N GLU A 1174 1.35 42.60 -3.39
CA GLU A 1174 1.04 43.62 -2.39
C GLU A 1174 2.32 44.13 -1.71
N PRO A 1175 3.12 45.02 -2.36
CA PRO A 1175 4.41 45.48 -1.83
C PRO A 1175 4.35 46.25 -0.50
N LYS A 1176 3.14 46.57 -0.02
CA LYS A 1176 2.86 47.27 1.25
C LYS A 1176 2.13 46.39 2.28
N ASN A 1177 2.07 45.06 2.08
CA ASN A 1177 1.47 44.17 3.08
C ASN A 1177 2.36 44.11 4.34
N ALA A 1178 2.00 44.89 5.35
CA ALA A 1178 2.78 45.03 6.58
C ALA A 1178 2.92 43.71 7.35
N ALA A 1179 1.91 42.84 7.31
CA ALA A 1179 1.94 41.54 7.98
C ALA A 1179 2.92 40.57 7.31
N ALA A 1180 2.91 40.50 5.97
CA ALA A 1180 3.87 39.70 5.21
C ALA A 1180 5.30 40.21 5.42
N LEU A 1181 5.53 41.52 5.33
CA LEU A 1181 6.83 42.15 5.56
C LEU A 1181 7.35 41.92 7.00
N ASN A 1182 6.52 42.08 8.02
CA ASN A 1182 6.92 41.83 9.42
C ASN A 1182 7.28 40.36 9.67
N ASN A 1183 6.48 39.41 9.18
CA ASN A 1183 6.77 37.99 9.36
C ASN A 1183 7.98 37.50 8.55
N ARG A 1184 8.18 38.03 7.35
CA ARG A 1184 9.39 37.84 6.55
C ARG A 1184 10.63 38.42 7.26
N GLY A 1185 10.49 39.56 7.92
CA GLY A 1185 11.49 40.12 8.84
C GLY A 1185 11.80 39.20 10.02
N ASN A 1186 10.78 38.57 10.63
CA ASN A 1186 10.95 37.59 11.71
C ASN A 1186 11.77 36.36 11.27
N ILE A 1187 11.55 35.84 10.06
CA ILE A 1187 12.34 34.73 9.52
C ILE A 1187 13.82 35.13 9.37
N PHE A 1188 14.10 36.26 8.73
CA PHE A 1188 15.49 36.74 8.59
C PHE A 1188 16.15 37.02 9.96
N MET A 1189 15.37 37.49 10.95
CA MET A 1189 15.85 37.70 12.32
C MET A 1189 16.27 36.38 13.00
N LEU A 1190 15.53 35.29 12.77
CA LEU A 1190 15.86 33.95 13.27
C LEU A 1190 17.08 33.35 12.53
N GLN A 1191 17.19 33.58 11.22
CA GLN A 1191 18.33 33.16 10.39
C GLN A 1191 19.62 33.95 10.65
N GLY A 1192 19.57 35.02 11.47
CA GLY A 1192 20.71 35.89 11.76
C GLY A 1192 21.01 36.94 10.69
N ASP A 1193 20.22 37.03 9.60
CA ASP A 1193 20.30 38.13 8.63
C ASP A 1193 19.57 39.36 9.17
N TYR A 1194 20.23 40.03 10.12
CA TYR A 1194 19.71 41.24 10.74
C TYR A 1194 19.55 42.41 9.74
N ALA A 1195 20.26 42.39 8.60
CA ALA A 1195 20.15 43.43 7.58
C ALA A 1195 18.88 43.26 6.74
N ALA A 1196 18.59 42.04 6.28
CA ALA A 1196 17.32 41.72 5.63
C ALA A 1196 16.14 41.88 6.61
N ALA A 1197 16.31 41.49 7.88
CA ALA A 1197 15.30 41.70 8.92
C ALA A 1197 14.97 43.19 9.08
N GLN A 1198 15.98 44.06 9.30
CA GLN A 1198 15.81 45.52 9.40
C GLN A 1198 15.13 46.12 8.17
N LYS A 1199 15.51 45.70 6.96
CA LYS A 1199 14.90 46.16 5.71
C LYS A 1199 13.41 45.84 5.65
N ASN A 1200 13.02 44.61 5.99
CA ASN A 1200 11.63 44.18 5.97
C ASN A 1200 10.81 44.83 7.11
N TYR A 1201 11.34 44.92 8.33
CA TYR A 1201 10.68 45.64 9.43
C TYR A 1201 10.49 47.12 9.13
N LEU A 1202 11.49 47.80 8.56
CA LEU A 1202 11.36 49.20 8.17
C LEU A 1202 10.26 49.38 7.11
N ALA A 1203 10.23 48.54 6.07
CA ALA A 1203 9.17 48.55 5.07
C ALA A 1203 7.78 48.27 5.67
N ALA A 1204 7.69 47.38 6.67
CA ALA A 1204 6.47 47.12 7.41
C ALA A 1204 6.03 48.35 8.23
N THR A 1205 6.93 49.03 8.95
CA THR A 1205 6.62 50.26 9.70
C THR A 1205 6.24 51.45 8.81
N LEU A 1206 6.70 51.49 7.55
CA LEU A 1206 6.27 52.49 6.56
C LEU A 1206 4.88 52.19 6.00
N SER A 1207 4.45 50.92 6.07
CA SER A 1207 3.15 50.45 5.58
C SER A 1207 2.06 50.48 6.65
N ASN A 1208 2.42 50.16 7.91
CA ASN A 1208 1.57 50.31 9.08
C ASN A 1208 2.36 50.98 10.22
N PRO A 1209 2.34 52.33 10.32
CA PRO A 1209 3.15 53.07 11.27
C PRO A 1209 2.63 53.04 12.71
N GLU A 1210 1.40 52.61 12.94
CA GLU A 1210 0.75 52.60 14.27
C GLU A 1210 0.90 51.27 15.02
N ASP A 1211 1.38 50.21 14.35
CA ASP A 1211 1.61 48.90 14.97
C ASP A 1211 2.88 48.91 15.84
N ALA A 1212 2.68 49.01 17.15
CA ALA A 1212 3.74 49.05 18.14
C ALA A 1212 4.66 47.80 18.13
N GLU A 1213 4.15 46.61 17.79
CA GLU A 1213 4.93 45.36 17.80
C GLU A 1213 5.94 45.31 16.64
N ILE A 1214 5.61 45.88 15.47
CA ILE A 1214 6.56 46.02 14.36
C ILE A 1214 7.71 46.96 14.78
N TRP A 1215 7.42 48.05 15.49
CA TRP A 1215 8.45 48.94 16.04
C TRP A 1215 9.31 48.26 17.12
N VAL A 1216 8.74 47.37 17.94
CA VAL A 1216 9.52 46.53 18.88
C VAL A 1216 10.44 45.56 18.12
N ASN A 1217 9.98 44.93 17.05
CA ASN A 1217 10.80 44.02 16.25
C ASN A 1217 11.94 44.77 15.53
N LEU A 1218 11.66 45.96 14.98
CA LEU A 1218 12.69 46.85 14.45
C LEU A 1218 13.72 47.23 15.53
N ALA A 1219 13.27 47.56 16.76
CA ALA A 1219 14.16 47.85 17.88
C ALA A 1219 15.07 46.67 18.24
N LYS A 1220 14.52 45.44 18.33
CA LYS A 1220 15.29 44.20 18.55
C LYS A 1220 16.34 43.98 17.46
N SER A 1221 15.98 44.22 16.19
CA SER A 1221 16.87 44.05 15.05
C SER A 1221 18.04 45.05 15.03
N TYR A 1222 17.82 46.30 15.46
CA TYR A 1222 18.90 47.27 15.66
C TYR A 1222 19.78 46.94 16.88
N LYS A 1223 19.18 46.42 17.97
CA LYS A 1223 19.95 45.95 19.14
C LYS A 1223 20.89 44.80 18.77
N ALA A 1224 20.46 43.83 17.95
CA ALA A 1224 21.28 42.69 17.55
C ALA A 1224 22.58 43.10 16.83
N VAL A 1225 22.53 44.16 16.01
CA VAL A 1225 23.73 44.78 15.37
C VAL A 1225 24.39 45.86 16.25
N ARG A 1226 24.09 45.89 17.55
CA ARG A 1226 24.59 46.86 18.55
C ARG A 1226 24.31 48.34 18.25
N ASN A 1227 23.34 48.66 17.38
CA ASN A 1227 22.93 50.04 17.10
C ASN A 1227 21.94 50.55 18.17
N MET A 1228 22.46 50.79 19.38
CA MET A 1228 21.65 51.13 20.55
C MET A 1228 20.85 52.43 20.37
N LYS A 1229 21.36 53.41 19.60
CA LYS A 1229 20.65 54.66 19.30
C LYS A 1229 19.35 54.38 18.54
N LYS A 1230 19.41 53.70 17.39
CA LYS A 1230 18.22 53.38 16.60
C LYS A 1230 17.29 52.39 17.30
N ALA A 1231 17.85 51.48 18.10
CA ALA A 1231 17.05 50.58 18.94
C ALA A 1231 16.22 51.36 19.97
N LYS A 1232 16.85 52.30 20.70
CA LYS A 1232 16.17 53.20 21.66
C LYS A 1232 15.12 54.06 20.98
N GLU A 1233 15.43 54.70 19.85
CA GLU A 1233 14.48 55.51 19.07
C GLU A 1233 13.24 54.70 18.65
N SER A 1234 13.44 53.50 18.13
CA SER A 1234 12.35 52.59 17.70
C SER A 1234 11.51 52.09 18.88
N PHE A 1235 12.14 51.71 20.00
CA PHE A 1235 11.43 51.25 21.20
C PHE A 1235 10.68 52.38 21.91
N VAL A 1236 11.23 53.60 21.96
CA VAL A 1236 10.52 54.78 22.44
C VAL A 1236 9.27 55.03 21.60
N LYS A 1237 9.36 54.92 20.26
CA LYS A 1237 8.19 55.06 19.38
C LYS A 1237 7.14 53.97 19.65
N ALA A 1238 7.52 52.71 19.73
CA ALA A 1238 6.61 51.62 20.12
C ALA A 1238 5.88 51.92 21.44
N SER A 1239 6.62 52.38 22.45
CA SER A 1239 6.08 52.67 23.79
C SER A 1239 5.21 53.94 23.89
N LYS A 1240 5.19 54.77 22.83
CA LYS A 1240 4.26 55.89 22.68
C LYS A 1240 2.96 55.47 22.00
N LEU A 1241 3.03 54.50 21.09
CA LEU A 1241 1.88 53.91 20.40
C LEU A 1241 1.08 53.00 21.33
N ASP A 1242 1.77 52.13 22.08
CA ASP A 1242 1.18 51.33 23.16
C ASP A 1242 2.06 51.44 24.45
N PRO A 1243 1.56 52.10 25.51
CA PRO A 1243 2.24 52.13 26.80
C PRO A 1243 2.49 50.75 27.44
N SER A 1244 1.69 49.73 27.12
CA SER A 1244 1.80 48.37 27.66
C SER A 1244 3.12 47.67 27.25
N VAL A 1245 3.69 48.06 26.10
CA VAL A 1245 4.98 47.57 25.56
C VAL A 1245 6.10 47.65 26.60
N LYS A 1246 6.13 48.67 27.45
CA LYS A 1246 7.16 48.81 28.50
C LYS A 1246 7.08 47.71 29.55
N ASN A 1247 5.87 47.26 29.88
CA ASN A 1247 5.64 46.18 30.84
C ASN A 1247 5.86 44.82 30.17
N LYS A 1248 5.31 44.62 28.96
CA LYS A 1248 5.44 43.39 28.17
C LYS A 1248 6.89 43.06 27.82
N TYR A 1249 7.70 44.09 27.51
CA TYR A 1249 9.11 43.97 27.16
C TYR A 1249 10.04 44.60 28.21
N LYS A 1250 9.74 44.38 29.50
CA LYS A 1250 10.43 45.01 30.64
C LYS A 1250 11.97 44.96 30.57
N ALA A 1251 12.55 43.82 30.19
CA ALA A 1251 14.01 43.68 30.06
C ALA A 1251 14.59 44.62 28.98
N LEU A 1252 13.99 44.63 27.78
CA LEU A 1252 14.39 45.51 26.67
C LEU A 1252 14.12 46.98 26.99
N SER A 1253 13.05 47.27 27.73
CA SER A 1253 12.72 48.62 28.21
C SER A 1253 13.76 49.13 29.21
N LEU A 1254 14.17 48.34 30.19
CA LEU A 1254 15.21 48.71 31.15
C LEU A 1254 16.53 48.97 30.42
N GLU A 1255 16.94 48.06 29.54
CA GLU A 1255 18.20 48.15 28.81
C GLU A 1255 18.28 49.36 27.85
N LEU A 1256 17.22 49.63 27.08
CA LEU A 1256 17.24 50.75 26.12
C LEU A 1256 16.91 52.10 26.75
N LEU A 1257 16.06 52.14 27.79
CA LEU A 1257 15.62 53.41 28.39
C LEU A 1257 16.48 53.85 29.57
N ASN A 1258 16.98 52.92 30.40
CA ASN A 1258 17.83 53.22 31.56
C ASN A 1258 19.34 53.12 31.27
N ALA A 1259 19.76 52.91 30.02
CA ALA A 1259 21.13 53.16 29.62
C ALA A 1259 21.44 54.67 29.70
N LEU A 1260 22.04 55.04 30.83
CA LEU A 1260 22.74 56.28 31.15
C LEU A 1260 24.18 55.89 31.54
#